data_AF-A0A4D9DYG2-F1
#
_entry.id   AF-A0A4D9DYG2-F1
#
_cell.length_a   1.000
_cell.length_b   1.000
_cell.length_c   1.000
_cell.angle_alpha   90.00
_cell.angle_beta   90.00
_cell.angle_gamma   90.00
#
_symmetry.space_group_name_H-M   'P 1'
#
loop_
_entity.id
_entity.type
_entity.pdbx_description
1 polymer ?
#
loop_
_entity_poly.entity_id
_entity_poly.type
_entity_poly.pdbx_seq_one_letter_code
_entity_poly.pdbx_strand_id
1 'polypeptide(L)'
;MENFILYEEIGRGSKTVVYKGRRKGTINFVAILCTDKCKRAEITNWVRLTHEIRHKNIVTFHEWYETSNHLWLVVELCTGGSLEMVIAQDEHLPEDVVREFGIDLVTGLHHIHDLGIIFCELTPGKILLEGPGTLKFNNFCLAKAEGENLEEFFALIGSEEGGGDGCESTPQRNLKNRLKGSPVYTAPEAIKGADFSIASDLWSLGCLLYEMFSGRPPFFSESFSELIEQILYENPLPPKPKGSALPKPSSHFLSLLDGLLQKDPQKRLNWPDLLKHPFWKDAFSRYDGDSTNSQDISSSETTELFVSRDTKDPLDTHKNSNDMSSSRADNKQLNKSFKLENPSELRPKSAPGGESNESIFLLSSRPTPRTSTAVEMNSATAALTQNSEQRTLCLTKGKNVHSSQQDMESKMKELIYTESDLFVTPIIDNPKIMKQAPVRFDLKMLHIPAHSVEKLSSLKEMDWNDFLQQMCSLIDSTEKNTGATRAKLNLLCYLCTVAGHKEVATRLISSQLFPLLIQQLRAAPNWDIRAKVARVIALLALHTTELKENVPVTEAVILLTEVIRENFRNSKLKQCLLPALGEVLFLIASQEEKKEHHRECWVVPLAAYTVLMRCLREGEERVVNHMAAKIVENVCTTDSFHAQGFITGEIGPVLWYLFRHSTVDSLRITAISALCRITRHSPSAFQSVIEKVGLMAVINSLATGICKVQQYMLTMFASMLSCGIHLQRLIQEKDFVTTIIRLFESPSTSIRAKAFLVLLQVLINNREMLLLSCQARLVMYIERDSRKTTPGKEQQSSNEYLSKCLDLLIYHIVQELPGILGDILSALANVSGRKHPSTTQAKQLKMCLPMMPIVLHLVTSQVFRPQIVTEEFLFNYGTLLNFIKSIDSGETNLDGAIGQTASEELIKTTLSAFEVVTQHPVLLMLHRSTVVDYILPPLVSLVRSQNVEWRLFSLRLLSETTSLLVSHEVMAEEKEESLDSNNKLLRLIRDSLLPQYEHILMAPDPVPVYALKLLVALTEYSPALTSLVEESNLVPVLFQVILEHQDSVQGNTMQSVIALLNNLVAHKNTNMTLLYEQGLVHHICNLLIETAALYLEVDNKSNIKTANGLLLSLLDILHCMLIYTANVIRLTLQAQKSGTGGDTQAAEDLLLINKPLTDLISLLIQLLPSDDTEIYETASQCLSLLVQLYGGDNLDSMSPENMDSFAEVLKSKRDLKQQKLLLRIIKRLVTSNKKHSESLKNDGDSLIHILERLAQTASSHADIAVASLAFEILRTVGR
;
A
#
# COMPACT_ATOMS: atom_id res chain seq x y z
N MET A 1 -0.71 11.05 2.76
CA MET A 1 0.49 10.92 1.91
C MET A 1 0.54 11.83 0.68
N GLU A 2 -0.58 12.16 0.01
CA GLU A 2 -0.55 12.91 -1.26
C GLU A 2 0.22 14.24 -1.22
N ASN A 3 0.30 14.89 -0.06
CA ASN A 3 1.03 16.14 0.17
C ASN A 3 2.56 16.01 0.12
N PHE A 4 3.13 14.81 -0.06
CA PHE A 4 4.57 14.57 -0.01
C PHE A 4 5.13 14.00 -1.32
N ILE A 5 6.40 14.28 -1.56
CA ILE A 5 7.25 13.58 -2.54
C ILE A 5 8.20 12.71 -1.73
N LEU A 6 8.30 11.42 -2.07
CA LEU A 6 9.29 10.50 -1.54
C LEU A 6 10.53 10.53 -2.44
N TYR A 7 11.70 10.35 -1.83
CA TYR A 7 13.01 10.30 -2.48
C TYR A 7 13.69 8.97 -2.10
N GLU A 8 15.00 8.97 -1.84
CA GLU A 8 15.75 7.78 -1.44
C GLU A 8 15.27 7.15 -0.12
N GLU A 9 15.46 5.84 -0.02
CA GLU A 9 15.42 5.11 1.26
C GLU A 9 16.66 5.48 2.08
N ILE A 10 16.45 5.85 3.34
CA ILE A 10 17.50 6.32 4.27
C ILE A 10 17.65 5.42 5.50
N GLY A 11 16.82 4.39 5.64
CA GLY A 11 16.91 3.42 6.72
C GLY A 11 15.83 2.34 6.64
N ARG A 12 16.10 1.19 7.24
CA ARG A 12 15.21 0.02 7.23
C ARG A 12 15.26 -0.71 8.56
N GLY A 13 14.11 -1.18 9.02
CA GLY A 13 13.98 -2.07 10.18
C GLY A 13 12.93 -3.14 9.94
N SER A 14 12.71 -4.02 10.92
CA SER A 14 11.67 -5.06 10.83
C SER A 14 10.31 -4.43 10.52
N LYS A 15 9.71 -4.78 9.37
CA LYS A 15 8.42 -4.27 8.88
C LYS A 15 8.29 -2.73 8.76
N THR A 16 9.41 -2.01 8.66
CA THR A 16 9.44 -0.53 8.54
C THR A 16 10.53 -0.08 7.56
N VAL A 17 10.20 0.83 6.64
CA VAL A 17 11.14 1.45 5.71
C VAL A 17 11.05 2.97 5.83
N VAL A 18 12.19 3.64 5.96
CA VAL A 18 12.27 5.10 6.14
C VAL A 18 12.74 5.73 4.84
N TYR A 19 11.91 6.62 4.30
CA TYR A 19 12.22 7.41 3.11
C TYR A 19 12.52 8.85 3.49
N LYS A 20 13.47 9.46 2.77
CA LYS A 20 13.55 10.91 2.70
C LYS A 20 12.34 11.45 1.94
N GLY A 21 11.76 12.53 2.42
CA GLY A 21 10.59 13.15 1.83
C GLY A 21 10.68 14.67 1.76
N ARG A 22 9.78 15.28 0.99
CA ARG A 22 9.56 16.75 0.98
C ARG A 22 8.08 17.07 0.87
N ARG A 23 7.58 18.03 1.66
CA ARG A 23 6.20 18.52 1.56
C ARG A 23 6.03 19.33 0.27
N LYS A 24 5.10 18.93 -0.60
CA LYS A 24 4.78 19.60 -1.88
C LYS A 24 4.44 21.06 -1.64
N GLY A 25 4.84 21.92 -2.57
CA GLY A 25 4.71 23.38 -2.44
C GLY A 25 5.76 24.03 -1.52
N THR A 26 6.56 23.27 -0.78
CA THR A 26 7.60 23.79 0.14
C THR A 26 8.99 23.24 -0.19
N ILE A 27 10.03 23.79 0.45
CA ILE A 27 11.39 23.23 0.44
C ILE A 27 11.66 22.35 1.67
N ASN A 28 10.66 22.12 2.52
CA ASN A 28 10.80 21.44 3.80
C ASN A 28 10.94 19.93 3.59
N PHE A 29 12.14 19.40 3.85
CA PHE A 29 12.41 17.97 3.87
C PHE A 29 12.00 17.34 5.21
N VAL A 30 11.64 16.07 5.16
CA VAL A 30 11.07 15.28 6.27
C VAL A 30 11.55 13.82 6.17
N ALA A 31 11.55 13.08 7.27
CA ALA A 31 11.63 11.62 7.25
C ALA A 31 10.21 11.03 7.21
N ILE A 32 10.00 10.01 6.37
CA ILE A 32 8.72 9.36 6.12
C ILE A 32 8.87 7.86 6.40
N LEU A 33 8.40 7.42 7.56
CA LEU A 33 8.41 6.02 7.96
C LEU A 33 7.18 5.31 7.39
N CYS A 34 7.37 4.45 6.40
CA CYS A 34 6.38 3.50 5.91
C CYS A 34 6.43 2.25 6.79
N THR A 35 5.29 1.82 7.35
CA THR A 35 5.22 0.73 8.31
C THR A 35 4.00 -0.16 8.07
N ASP A 36 4.17 -1.48 8.23
CA ASP A 36 3.09 -2.48 8.19
C ASP A 36 1.99 -2.18 9.23
N LYS A 37 0.70 -2.32 8.85
CA LYS A 37 -0.44 -2.08 9.75
C LYS A 37 -0.40 -2.88 11.06
N CYS A 38 0.19 -4.08 11.07
CA CYS A 38 0.27 -4.87 12.30
C CYS A 38 1.05 -4.18 13.43
N LYS A 39 1.78 -3.09 13.15
CA LYS A 39 2.44 -2.18 14.11
C LYS A 39 1.61 -0.96 14.53
N ARG A 40 0.28 -0.96 14.37
CA ARG A 40 -0.55 0.22 14.75
C ARG A 40 -0.37 0.59 16.22
N ALA A 41 -0.32 -0.38 17.13
CA ALA A 41 -0.14 -0.12 18.56
C ALA A 41 1.15 0.69 18.85
N GLU A 42 2.29 0.26 18.30
CA GLU A 42 3.57 0.96 18.44
C GLU A 42 3.57 2.36 17.83
N ILE A 43 2.97 2.54 16.63
CA ILE A 43 2.92 3.84 15.97
C ILE A 43 1.96 4.81 16.67
N THR A 44 0.78 4.36 17.11
CA THR A 44 -0.14 5.17 17.92
C THR A 44 0.50 5.55 19.26
N ASN A 45 1.30 4.66 19.86
CA ASN A 45 2.04 4.95 21.08
C ASN A 45 3.08 6.06 20.89
N TRP A 46 3.87 6.02 19.81
CA TRP A 46 4.79 7.10 19.47
C TRP A 46 4.01 8.41 19.26
N VAL A 47 2.97 8.40 18.42
CA VAL A 47 2.23 9.62 18.07
C VAL A 47 1.57 10.27 19.28
N ARG A 48 0.89 9.53 20.16
CA ARG A 48 0.23 10.13 21.33
C ARG A 48 1.22 10.89 22.23
N LEU A 49 2.40 10.29 22.44
CA LEU A 49 3.44 10.84 23.31
C LEU A 49 4.13 12.06 22.67
N THR A 50 4.40 12.05 21.37
CA THR A 50 5.21 13.11 20.73
C THR A 50 4.44 14.19 19.96
N HIS A 51 3.11 14.08 19.79
CA HIS A 51 2.40 14.96 18.84
C HIS A 51 2.56 16.47 19.16
N GLU A 52 2.43 16.85 20.43
CA GLU A 52 2.61 18.22 20.94
C GLU A 52 4.07 18.58 21.26
N ILE A 53 4.97 17.60 21.41
CA ILE A 53 6.35 17.85 21.87
C ILE A 53 7.14 18.66 20.82
N ARG A 54 7.77 19.75 21.24
CA ARG A 54 8.59 20.63 20.41
C ARG A 54 9.86 21.03 21.17
N HIS A 55 10.91 20.23 21.03
CA HIS A 55 12.17 20.41 21.75
C HIS A 55 13.38 20.16 20.85
N LYS A 56 14.47 20.92 21.01
CA LYS A 56 15.65 20.84 20.11
C LYS A 56 16.26 19.43 20.02
N ASN A 57 16.16 18.64 21.09
CA ASN A 57 16.70 17.29 21.19
C ASN A 57 15.65 16.18 21.03
N ILE A 58 14.48 16.45 20.44
CA ILE A 58 13.47 15.41 20.21
C ILE A 58 13.00 15.53 18.76
N VAL A 59 12.96 14.41 18.02
CA VAL A 59 12.55 14.37 16.63
C VAL A 59 11.10 14.87 16.49
N THR A 60 10.92 15.99 15.79
CA THR A 60 9.64 16.69 15.71
C THR A 60 8.60 15.87 14.94
N PHE A 61 7.48 15.53 15.59
CA PHE A 61 6.30 14.99 14.91
C PHE A 61 5.65 16.02 13.99
N HIS A 62 5.35 15.65 12.75
CA HIS A 62 4.60 16.50 11.82
C HIS A 62 3.18 15.99 11.58
N GLU A 63 3.04 14.84 10.93
CA GLU A 63 1.76 14.29 10.46
C GLU A 63 1.82 12.76 10.43
N TRP A 64 0.67 12.09 10.45
CA TRP A 64 0.59 10.65 10.20
C TRP A 64 -0.68 10.30 9.42
N TYR A 65 -0.59 9.23 8.63
CA TYR A 65 -1.61 8.78 7.68
C TYR A 65 -1.74 7.26 7.71
N GLU A 66 -2.94 6.77 7.45
CA GLU A 66 -3.15 5.37 7.08
C GLU A 66 -3.46 5.26 5.57
N THR A 67 -3.05 4.15 4.96
CA THR A 67 -3.36 3.76 3.58
C THR A 67 -3.86 2.31 3.56
N SER A 68 -4.22 1.77 2.40
CA SER A 68 -4.75 0.39 2.28
C SER A 68 -3.88 -0.67 2.97
N ASN A 69 -2.56 -0.59 2.84
CA ASN A 69 -1.61 -1.62 3.29
C ASN A 69 -0.60 -1.14 4.35
N HIS A 70 -0.45 0.17 4.55
CA HIS A 70 0.62 0.75 5.39
C HIS A 70 0.15 1.94 6.23
N LEU A 71 0.73 2.06 7.42
CA LEU A 71 0.79 3.27 8.22
C LEU A 71 1.99 4.11 7.77
N TRP A 72 1.83 5.43 7.84
CA TRP A 72 2.86 6.39 7.43
C TRP A 72 3.03 7.45 8.52
N LEU A 73 4.21 7.50 9.13
CA LEU A 73 4.57 8.49 10.14
C LEU A 73 5.56 9.48 9.53
N VAL A 74 5.22 10.78 9.56
CA VAL A 74 6.02 11.87 8.99
C VAL A 74 6.60 12.70 10.13
N VAL A 75 7.93 12.76 10.18
CA VAL A 75 8.71 13.44 11.22
C VAL A 75 9.85 14.26 10.59
N GLU A 76 10.57 14.98 11.43
CA GLU A 76 11.77 15.74 11.10
C GLU A 76 12.87 14.88 10.44
N LEU A 77 13.61 15.46 9.48
CA LEU A 77 14.73 14.78 8.82
C LEU A 77 16.07 15.06 9.51
N CYS A 78 16.52 14.13 10.34
CA CYS A 78 17.90 14.12 10.84
C CYS A 78 18.84 13.55 9.77
N THR A 79 19.83 14.32 9.32
CA THR A 79 20.70 14.00 8.17
C THR A 79 22.06 13.39 8.54
N GLY A 80 22.46 13.42 9.81
CA GLY A 80 23.76 12.91 10.29
C GLY A 80 23.79 11.41 10.62
N GLY A 81 22.70 10.68 10.35
CA GLY A 81 22.58 9.25 10.70
C GLY A 81 22.18 9.03 12.17
N SER A 82 22.42 7.81 12.68
CA SER A 82 22.26 7.46 14.09
C SER A 82 23.57 7.55 14.86
N LEU A 83 23.48 7.76 16.17
CA LEU A 83 24.64 7.76 17.08
C LEU A 83 25.38 6.40 17.06
N GLU A 84 24.64 5.30 16.82
CA GLU A 84 25.20 3.97 16.54
C GLU A 84 26.19 3.97 15.37
N MET A 85 25.84 4.60 14.25
CA MET A 85 26.72 4.71 13.08
C MET A 85 27.96 5.56 13.37
N VAL A 86 27.84 6.59 14.20
CA VAL A 86 28.96 7.45 14.60
C VAL A 86 29.96 6.68 15.47
N ILE A 87 29.47 6.01 16.52
CA ILE A 87 30.31 5.19 17.41
C ILE A 87 30.98 4.04 16.64
N ALA A 88 30.29 3.45 15.65
CA ALA A 88 30.85 2.41 14.80
C ALA A 88 31.85 2.92 13.73
N GLN A 89 31.84 4.22 13.39
CA GLN A 89 32.77 4.83 12.43
C GLN A 89 34.04 5.37 13.10
N ASP A 90 33.89 6.08 14.22
CA ASP A 90 35.02 6.71 14.93
C ASP A 90 35.73 5.75 15.90
N GLU A 91 35.18 4.55 16.12
CA GLU A 91 35.48 3.55 17.18
C GLU A 91 35.38 4.06 18.63
N HIS A 92 35.54 5.36 18.88
CA HIS A 92 35.45 6.01 20.19
C HIS A 92 35.29 7.53 20.02
N LEU A 93 34.57 8.21 20.92
CA LEU A 93 34.43 9.66 20.91
C LEU A 93 35.32 10.32 21.99
N PRO A 94 36.04 11.42 21.68
CA PRO A 94 36.80 12.18 22.66
C PRO A 94 35.93 12.71 23.80
N GLU A 95 36.46 12.84 25.03
CA GLU A 95 35.67 13.22 26.21
C GLU A 95 34.86 14.51 26.03
N ASP A 96 35.41 15.54 25.37
CA ASP A 96 34.67 16.78 25.14
C ASP A 96 33.54 16.65 24.10
N VAL A 97 33.64 15.73 23.13
CA VAL A 97 32.51 15.37 22.24
C VAL A 97 31.46 14.56 23.02
N VAL A 98 31.89 13.61 23.86
CA VAL A 98 31.00 12.87 24.78
C VAL A 98 30.28 13.82 25.74
N ARG A 99 30.93 14.92 26.14
CA ARG A 99 30.35 15.99 26.96
C ARG A 99 29.31 16.81 26.20
N GLU A 100 29.62 17.23 24.97
CA GLU A 100 28.70 18.00 24.11
C GLU A 100 27.44 17.18 23.74
N PHE A 101 27.64 15.95 23.25
CA PHE A 101 26.56 15.00 22.98
C PHE A 101 25.80 14.62 24.25
N GLY A 102 26.50 14.43 25.38
CA GLY A 102 25.90 14.18 26.68
C GLY A 102 25.01 15.33 27.18
N ILE A 103 25.35 16.59 26.88
CA ILE A 103 24.51 17.75 27.21
C ILE A 103 23.19 17.69 26.44
N ASP A 104 23.22 17.36 25.15
CA ASP A 104 22.00 17.21 24.34
C ASP A 104 21.14 16.02 24.80
N LEU A 105 21.77 14.89 25.16
CA LEU A 105 21.08 13.72 25.72
C LEU A 105 20.40 14.05 27.05
N VAL A 106 21.10 14.72 27.98
CA VAL A 106 20.55 15.17 29.26
C VAL A 106 19.42 16.18 29.05
N THR A 107 19.60 17.18 28.18
CA THR A 107 18.55 18.19 27.91
C THR A 107 17.29 17.53 27.32
N GLY A 108 17.45 16.59 26.38
CA GLY A 108 16.34 15.86 25.78
C GLY A 108 15.61 14.97 26.79
N LEU A 109 16.34 14.15 27.54
CA LEU A 109 15.76 13.21 28.49
C LEU A 109 15.11 13.90 29.69
N HIS A 110 15.67 15.02 30.17
CA HIS A 110 15.05 15.82 31.23
C HIS A 110 13.66 16.30 30.79
N HIS A 111 13.55 16.86 29.59
CA HIS A 111 12.26 17.32 29.06
C HIS A 111 11.24 16.18 28.83
N ILE A 112 11.71 14.96 28.50
CA ILE A 112 10.83 13.77 28.42
C ILE A 112 10.29 13.42 29.82
N HIS A 113 11.16 13.42 30.85
CA HIS A 113 10.79 13.11 32.22
C HIS A 113 9.94 14.22 32.88
N ASP A 114 10.16 15.50 32.57
CA ASP A 114 9.33 16.64 33.01
C ASP A 114 7.86 16.51 32.54
N LEU A 115 7.65 15.85 31.39
CA LEU A 115 6.33 15.55 30.85
C LEU A 115 5.71 14.27 31.44
N GLY A 116 6.36 13.61 32.41
CA GLY A 116 5.89 12.35 33.00
C GLY A 116 5.95 11.16 32.03
N ILE A 117 6.79 11.25 30.99
CA ILE A 117 7.05 10.18 30.02
C ILE A 117 8.34 9.48 30.42
N ILE A 118 8.37 8.15 30.29
CA ILE A 118 9.56 7.30 30.42
C ILE A 118 9.86 6.75 29.03
N PHE A 119 11.11 6.83 28.58
CA PHE A 119 11.56 6.43 27.25
C PHE A 119 11.77 4.91 27.15
N CYS A 120 12.10 4.25 28.26
CA CYS A 120 12.21 2.79 28.49
C CYS A 120 13.31 2.04 27.71
N GLU A 121 13.60 2.45 26.49
CA GLU A 121 14.60 1.83 25.62
C GLU A 121 15.44 2.92 24.96
N LEU A 122 16.45 3.40 25.70
CA LEU A 122 17.47 4.34 25.23
C LEU A 122 18.68 3.57 24.70
N THR A 123 18.91 3.66 23.39
CA THR A 123 20.00 2.96 22.68
C THR A 123 20.62 3.87 21.60
N PRO A 124 21.86 3.62 21.14
CA PRO A 124 22.51 4.44 20.10
C PRO A 124 21.72 4.52 18.79
N GLY A 125 21.07 3.42 18.38
CA GLY A 125 20.27 3.36 17.15
C GLY A 125 18.98 4.20 17.20
N LYS A 126 18.58 4.65 18.40
CA LYS A 126 17.43 5.52 18.64
C LYS A 126 17.77 6.99 18.84
N ILE A 127 19.04 7.37 18.80
CA ILE A 127 19.46 8.77 18.81
C ILE A 127 19.93 9.12 17.40
N LEU A 128 19.40 10.20 16.83
CA LEU A 128 19.77 10.69 15.50
C LEU A 128 20.53 12.01 15.58
N LEU A 129 21.37 12.29 14.59
CA LEU A 129 22.12 13.55 14.45
C LEU A 129 21.43 14.48 13.44
N GLU A 130 21.17 15.73 13.84
CA GLU A 130 20.92 16.83 12.90
C GLU A 130 22.22 17.59 12.62
N GLY A 131 22.62 17.62 11.34
CA GLY A 131 23.88 18.23 10.93
C GLY A 131 25.10 17.57 11.61
N PRO A 132 26.16 18.34 11.87
CA PRO A 132 27.41 17.81 12.43
C PRO A 132 27.47 17.79 13.97
N GLY A 133 26.36 17.96 14.71
CA GLY A 133 26.47 18.07 16.18
C GLY A 133 25.23 17.91 17.08
N THR A 134 24.00 18.15 16.61
CA THR A 134 22.83 18.14 17.53
C THR A 134 22.21 16.74 17.62
N LEU A 135 22.15 16.16 18.83
CA LEU A 135 21.51 14.85 19.05
C LEU A 135 20.00 14.98 19.34
N LYS A 136 19.20 14.06 18.78
CA LYS A 136 17.75 13.99 18.97
C LYS A 136 17.23 12.59 19.30
N PHE A 137 16.38 12.49 20.31
CA PHE A 137 15.64 11.28 20.66
C PHE A 137 14.61 10.95 19.57
N ASN A 138 14.61 9.69 19.12
CA ASN A 138 13.76 9.14 18.06
C ASN A 138 13.12 7.82 18.50
N ASN A 139 12.02 7.39 17.86
CA ASN A 139 11.38 6.08 18.08
C ASN A 139 10.86 5.83 19.51
N PHE A 140 9.78 6.54 19.86
CA PHE A 140 9.02 6.41 21.12
C PHE A 140 8.04 5.20 21.12
N CYS A 141 8.22 4.21 20.25
CA CYS A 141 7.30 3.06 20.13
C CYS A 141 7.11 2.26 21.44
N LEU A 142 8.13 2.19 22.31
CA LEU A 142 8.10 1.51 23.62
C LEU A 142 8.16 2.47 24.82
N ALA A 143 8.14 3.79 24.57
CA ALA A 143 8.01 4.78 25.64
C ALA A 143 6.59 4.73 26.23
N LYS A 144 6.39 5.21 27.46
CA LYS A 144 5.10 5.18 28.15
C LYS A 144 4.95 6.32 29.14
N ALA A 145 3.75 6.55 29.66
CA ALA A 145 3.56 7.43 30.81
C ALA A 145 3.99 6.75 32.12
N GLU A 146 4.42 7.52 33.12
CA GLU A 146 4.72 6.99 34.45
C GLU A 146 3.49 6.30 35.08
N GLY A 147 3.69 5.08 35.58
CA GLY A 147 2.60 4.26 36.14
C GLY A 147 1.58 3.71 35.13
N GLU A 148 1.93 3.62 33.85
CA GLU A 148 1.10 3.05 32.79
C GLU A 148 1.48 1.61 32.42
N ASN A 149 0.50 0.73 32.21
CA ASN A 149 0.72 -0.62 31.67
C ASN A 149 0.64 -0.62 30.14
N LEU A 150 1.79 -0.76 29.47
CA LEU A 150 1.86 -0.75 28.01
C LEU A 150 1.29 -2.04 27.36
N GLU A 151 1.20 -3.16 28.10
CA GLU A 151 0.52 -4.37 27.63
C GLU A 151 -0.98 -4.13 27.43
N GLU A 152 -1.63 -3.45 28.37
CA GLU A 152 -3.06 -3.10 28.30
C GLU A 152 -3.34 -2.12 27.15
N PHE A 153 -2.50 -1.09 26.97
CA PHE A 153 -2.65 -0.13 25.88
C PHE A 153 -2.52 -0.79 24.50
N PHE A 154 -1.54 -1.69 24.30
CA PHE A 154 -1.42 -2.40 23.01
C PHE A 154 -2.57 -3.39 22.78
N ALA A 155 -3.04 -4.07 23.83
CA ALA A 155 -4.19 -4.97 23.72
C ALA A 155 -5.49 -4.23 23.34
N LEU A 156 -5.72 -3.03 23.89
CA LEU A 156 -6.86 -2.18 23.55
C LEU A 156 -6.87 -1.83 22.06
N ILE A 157 -5.75 -1.29 21.54
CA ILE A 157 -5.62 -0.90 20.12
C ILE A 157 -5.74 -2.10 19.17
N GLY A 158 -5.32 -3.30 19.60
CA GLY A 158 -5.49 -4.54 18.83
C GLY A 158 -6.92 -5.08 18.78
N SER A 159 -7.83 -4.59 19.63
CA SER A 159 -9.19 -5.14 19.76
C SER A 159 -10.26 -4.46 18.89
N GLU A 160 -9.98 -3.30 18.28
CA GLU A 160 -10.96 -2.54 17.49
C GLU A 160 -11.20 -3.09 16.06
N GLU A 161 -10.36 -3.99 15.54
CA GLU A 161 -10.41 -4.45 14.12
C GLU A 161 -11.24 -5.73 13.89
N GLY A 162 -12.54 -5.63 14.18
CA GLY A 162 -13.51 -6.66 13.82
C GLY A 162 -13.97 -6.60 12.35
N GLY A 163 -13.16 -7.12 11.41
CA GLY A 163 -13.65 -7.48 10.07
C GLY A 163 -12.71 -7.27 8.88
N GLY A 164 -12.07 -8.35 8.42
CA GLY A 164 -11.45 -8.42 7.09
C GLY A 164 -10.04 -9.03 7.05
N ASP A 165 -9.99 -10.33 6.76
CA ASP A 165 -8.85 -11.08 6.21
C ASP A 165 -7.60 -11.34 7.10
N GLY A 166 -7.24 -12.63 7.22
CA GLY A 166 -5.84 -13.04 7.21
C GLY A 166 -4.96 -12.97 8.47
N CYS A 167 -5.49 -12.77 9.68
CA CYS A 167 -4.66 -12.94 10.90
C CYS A 167 -5.40 -13.71 11.99
N GLU A 168 -4.90 -14.92 12.30
CA GLU A 168 -5.41 -15.78 13.37
C GLU A 168 -5.24 -15.13 14.75
N SER A 169 -6.03 -15.60 15.72
CA SER A 169 -6.07 -15.07 17.09
C SER A 169 -4.68 -15.09 17.75
N THR A 170 -4.00 -13.93 17.77
CA THR A 170 -2.63 -13.85 18.27
C THR A 170 -2.58 -14.08 19.79
N PRO A 171 -1.91 -15.14 20.28
CA PRO A 171 -1.91 -15.44 21.70
C PRO A 171 -1.12 -14.39 22.49
N GLN A 172 -1.54 -14.11 23.73
CA GLN A 172 -0.93 -13.10 24.62
C GLN A 172 0.60 -13.24 24.79
N ARG A 173 1.16 -14.46 24.63
CA ARG A 173 2.61 -14.70 24.58
C ARG A 173 3.34 -13.84 23.54
N ASN A 174 2.74 -13.58 22.38
CA ASN A 174 3.35 -12.77 21.32
C ASN A 174 3.42 -11.28 21.69
N LEU A 175 2.47 -10.77 22.48
CA LEU A 175 2.47 -9.37 22.91
C LEU A 175 3.67 -9.05 23.81
N LYS A 176 3.97 -9.93 24.78
CA LYS A 176 5.13 -9.81 25.68
C LYS A 176 6.48 -9.91 24.97
N ASN A 177 6.53 -10.46 23.75
CA ASN A 177 7.73 -10.48 22.93
C ASN A 177 7.88 -9.22 22.06
N ARG A 178 6.80 -8.49 21.75
CA ARG A 178 6.85 -7.20 21.02
C ARG A 178 7.25 -6.02 21.90
N LEU A 179 7.14 -6.17 23.23
CA LEU A 179 7.42 -5.15 24.23
C LEU A 179 8.84 -5.22 24.81
N LYS A 180 9.66 -6.19 24.40
CA LYS A 180 11.04 -6.35 24.86
C LYS A 180 12.01 -5.63 23.92
N GLY A 181 12.56 -4.52 24.39
CA GLY A 181 13.67 -3.82 23.75
C GLY A 181 15.03 -4.51 23.97
N SER A 182 16.11 -3.81 23.63
CA SER A 182 17.48 -4.33 23.81
C SER A 182 17.86 -4.55 25.30
N PRO A 183 18.26 -5.78 25.70
CA PRO A 183 18.62 -6.08 27.09
C PRO A 183 19.90 -5.38 27.55
N VAL A 184 20.81 -5.05 26.61
CA VAL A 184 22.15 -4.51 26.86
C VAL A 184 22.14 -3.20 27.68
N TYR A 185 21.10 -2.39 27.51
CA TYR A 185 20.95 -1.08 28.17
C TYR A 185 19.95 -1.15 29.35
N THR A 186 19.26 -2.28 29.53
CA THR A 186 18.18 -2.41 30.51
C THR A 186 18.73 -2.40 31.93
N ALA A 187 18.06 -1.68 32.84
CA ALA A 187 18.51 -1.53 34.22
C ALA A 187 18.33 -2.81 35.08
N PRO A 188 19.16 -3.05 36.10
CA PRO A 188 19.14 -4.28 36.91
C PRO A 188 17.81 -4.54 37.62
N GLU A 189 17.07 -3.48 37.98
CA GLU A 189 15.71 -3.61 38.54
C GLU A 189 14.68 -4.07 37.51
N ALA A 190 14.73 -3.55 36.28
CA ALA A 190 13.81 -3.94 35.20
C ALA A 190 14.06 -5.39 34.75
N ILE A 191 15.32 -5.83 34.73
CA ILE A 191 15.69 -7.24 34.52
C ILE A 191 15.09 -8.17 35.59
N LYS A 192 14.97 -7.70 36.84
CA LYS A 192 14.31 -8.44 37.94
C LYS A 192 12.78 -8.41 37.86
N GLY A 193 12.20 -7.79 36.82
CA GLY A 193 10.76 -7.65 36.65
C GLY A 193 10.13 -6.49 37.43
N ALA A 194 10.91 -5.52 37.89
CA ALA A 194 10.36 -4.21 38.26
C ALA A 194 9.95 -3.44 36.99
N ASP A 195 9.08 -2.44 37.15
CA ASP A 195 8.66 -1.59 36.04
C ASP A 195 9.70 -0.52 35.70
N PHE A 196 9.67 -0.01 34.47
CA PHE A 196 10.54 1.09 34.02
C PHE A 196 10.22 2.38 34.77
N SER A 197 11.25 3.19 35.01
CA SER A 197 11.19 4.43 35.79
C SER A 197 12.20 5.46 35.29
N ILE A 198 12.09 6.71 35.78
CA ILE A 198 13.11 7.76 35.57
C ILE A 198 14.53 7.24 35.88
N ALA A 199 14.69 6.42 36.93
CA ALA A 199 15.99 5.87 37.31
C ALA A 199 16.54 4.84 36.30
N SER A 200 15.70 4.04 35.63
CA SER A 200 16.16 3.05 34.64
C SER A 200 16.63 3.71 33.34
N ASP A 201 16.04 4.86 32.97
CA ASP A 201 16.47 5.63 31.82
C ASP A 201 17.77 6.39 32.10
N LEU A 202 17.99 6.85 33.34
CA LEU A 202 19.28 7.39 33.79
C LEU A 202 20.40 6.33 33.82
N TRP A 203 20.09 5.07 34.17
CA TRP A 203 21.02 3.95 33.98
C TRP A 203 21.38 3.76 32.50
N SER A 204 20.36 3.76 31.63
CA SER A 204 20.52 3.59 30.18
C SER A 204 21.39 4.72 29.57
N LEU A 205 21.23 5.95 30.07
CA LEU A 205 22.11 7.09 29.74
C LEU A 205 23.56 6.85 30.19
N GLY A 206 23.77 6.26 31.36
CA GLY A 206 25.10 5.83 31.83
C GLY A 206 25.75 4.81 30.88
N CYS A 207 24.99 3.82 30.41
CA CYS A 207 25.46 2.85 29.43
C CYS A 207 25.83 3.51 28.08
N LEU A 208 24.99 4.44 27.61
CA LEU A 208 25.20 5.15 26.36
C LEU A 208 26.45 6.06 26.40
N LEU A 209 26.64 6.82 27.49
CA LEU A 209 27.84 7.66 27.68
C LEU A 209 29.12 6.80 27.78
N TYR A 210 29.07 5.67 28.49
CA TYR A 210 30.17 4.71 28.57
C TYR A 210 30.57 4.20 27.18
N GLU A 211 29.58 3.84 26.36
CA GLU A 211 29.79 3.31 25.02
C GLU A 211 30.35 4.35 24.07
N MET A 212 29.80 5.56 24.07
CA MET A 212 30.31 6.69 23.28
C MET A 212 31.81 6.91 23.49
N PHE A 213 32.32 6.80 24.72
CA PHE A 213 33.75 6.97 25.00
C PHE A 213 34.62 5.73 24.68
N SER A 214 34.06 4.52 24.67
CA SER A 214 34.85 3.27 24.65
C SER A 214 34.61 2.32 23.47
N GLY A 215 33.62 2.60 22.62
CA GLY A 215 33.32 1.81 21.42
C GLY A 215 32.63 0.48 21.69
N ARG A 216 31.99 0.34 22.87
CA ARG A 216 31.22 -0.83 23.32
C ARG A 216 30.40 -0.53 24.59
N PRO A 217 29.26 -1.18 24.81
CA PRO A 217 28.49 -1.05 26.05
C PRO A 217 29.28 -1.56 27.28
N PRO A 218 28.88 -1.17 28.51
CA PRO A 218 29.55 -1.58 29.74
C PRO A 218 29.41 -3.06 30.08
N PHE A 219 28.35 -3.72 29.57
CA PHE A 219 28.07 -5.14 29.74
C PHE A 219 27.77 -5.75 28.36
N PHE A 220 28.35 -6.90 28.07
CA PHE A 220 28.20 -7.60 26.78
C PHE A 220 28.59 -9.07 26.90
N SER A 221 27.70 -9.96 26.46
CA SER A 221 28.01 -11.35 26.12
C SER A 221 27.14 -11.79 24.94
N GLU A 222 27.63 -12.80 24.22
CA GLU A 222 26.88 -13.55 23.21
C GLU A 222 25.78 -14.42 23.87
N SER A 223 25.97 -14.81 25.13
CA SER A 223 24.98 -15.52 25.94
C SER A 223 24.05 -14.54 26.67
N PHE A 224 22.75 -14.65 26.42
CA PHE A 224 21.74 -13.84 27.11
C PHE A 224 21.80 -14.02 28.63
N SER A 225 21.99 -15.25 29.13
CA SER A 225 22.08 -15.52 30.57
C SER A 225 23.30 -14.85 31.21
N GLU A 226 24.46 -14.88 30.55
CA GLU A 226 25.68 -14.25 31.04
C GLU A 226 25.56 -12.71 31.02
N LEU A 227 24.98 -12.13 29.97
CA LEU A 227 24.70 -10.69 29.91
C LEU A 227 23.80 -10.24 31.09
N ILE A 228 22.79 -11.06 31.43
CA ILE A 228 21.94 -10.82 32.60
C ILE A 228 22.76 -10.92 33.89
N GLU A 229 23.63 -11.92 34.06
CA GLU A 229 24.49 -12.03 35.25
C GLU A 229 25.49 -10.87 35.38
N GLN A 230 26.11 -10.42 34.28
CA GLN A 230 26.96 -9.22 34.25
C GLN A 230 26.20 -7.98 34.74
N ILE A 231 25.04 -7.67 34.12
CA ILE A 231 24.22 -6.50 34.51
C ILE A 231 23.74 -6.61 35.96
N LEU A 232 23.41 -7.81 36.43
CA LEU A 232 22.91 -8.04 37.80
C LEU A 232 24.01 -7.99 38.88
N TYR A 233 25.22 -8.48 38.61
CA TYR A 233 26.23 -8.75 39.65
C TYR A 233 27.62 -8.12 39.41
N GLU A 234 28.07 -7.97 38.16
CA GLU A 234 29.41 -7.40 37.88
C GLU A 234 29.44 -5.88 37.86
N ASN A 235 30.52 -5.27 38.35
CA ASN A 235 30.73 -3.83 38.23
C ASN A 235 31.46 -3.51 36.92
N PRO A 236 31.05 -2.45 36.18
CA PRO A 236 31.66 -2.14 34.90
C PRO A 236 33.12 -1.74 35.07
N LEU A 237 34.00 -2.30 34.23
CA LEU A 237 35.40 -1.88 34.18
C LEU A 237 35.50 -0.41 33.73
N PRO A 238 36.49 0.38 34.19
CA PRO A 238 36.65 1.74 33.70
C PRO A 238 36.76 1.79 32.17
N PRO A 239 36.01 2.69 31.48
CA PRO A 239 35.93 2.70 30.03
C PRO A 239 37.31 2.95 29.41
N LYS A 240 37.66 2.12 28.42
CA LYS A 240 38.94 2.16 27.70
C LYS A 240 38.65 2.14 26.19
N PRO A 241 39.09 3.15 25.42
CA PRO A 241 39.02 3.11 23.96
C PRO A 241 39.83 1.94 23.40
N LYS A 242 39.47 1.49 22.20
CA LYS A 242 40.30 0.60 21.38
C LYS A 242 41.55 1.37 20.93
N GLY A 243 42.71 0.72 20.89
CA GLY A 243 44.00 1.36 20.63
C GLY A 243 44.62 2.02 21.86
N SER A 244 45.84 1.59 22.24
CA SER A 244 46.48 1.96 23.52
C SER A 244 47.13 3.35 23.56
N ALA A 245 46.71 4.29 22.71
CA ALA A 245 47.36 5.58 22.49
C ALA A 245 46.54 6.80 22.94
N LEU A 246 45.25 6.64 23.25
CA LEU A 246 44.36 7.75 23.63
C LEU A 246 44.42 8.11 25.13
N PRO A 247 44.03 9.35 25.50
CA PRO A 247 43.99 9.78 26.90
C PRO A 247 42.99 8.96 27.72
N LYS A 248 43.31 8.79 29.01
CA LYS A 248 42.44 8.16 30.00
C LYS A 248 41.22 9.06 30.29
N PRO A 249 40.05 8.49 30.61
CA PRO A 249 38.88 9.27 31.03
C PRO A 249 39.18 10.10 32.28
N SER A 250 38.62 11.32 32.36
CA SER A 250 38.80 12.17 33.54
C SER A 250 38.13 11.58 34.78
N SER A 251 38.61 11.98 35.96
CA SER A 251 37.98 11.63 37.24
C SER A 251 36.52 12.08 37.32
N HIS A 252 36.16 13.18 36.65
CA HIS A 252 34.77 13.65 36.57
C HIS A 252 33.93 12.77 35.66
N PHE A 253 34.44 12.31 34.51
CA PHE A 253 33.69 11.37 33.67
C PHE A 253 33.49 10.01 34.37
N LEU A 254 34.51 9.50 35.05
CA LEU A 254 34.40 8.28 35.86
C LEU A 254 33.39 8.43 37.01
N SER A 255 33.40 9.56 37.73
CA SER A 255 32.43 9.85 38.80
C SER A 255 30.99 9.96 38.30
N LEU A 256 30.77 10.45 37.07
CA LEU A 256 29.46 10.50 36.45
C LEU A 256 28.93 9.09 36.16
N LEU A 257 29.78 8.26 35.55
CA LEU A 257 29.43 6.88 35.21
C LEU A 257 29.19 6.01 36.45
N ASP A 258 30.01 6.15 37.49
CA ASP A 258 29.81 5.45 38.77
C ASP A 258 28.47 5.84 39.43
N GLY A 259 28.06 7.11 39.33
CA GLY A 259 26.76 7.57 39.82
C GLY A 259 25.56 7.03 39.00
N LEU A 260 25.66 7.00 37.67
CA LEU A 260 24.59 6.52 36.78
C LEU A 260 24.47 4.99 36.74
N LEU A 261 25.59 4.27 36.87
CA LEU A 261 25.65 2.80 36.82
C LEU A 261 25.58 2.13 38.21
N GLN A 262 24.96 2.79 39.19
CA GLN A 262 24.57 2.15 40.45
C GLN A 262 23.47 1.11 40.22
N LYS A 263 23.72 -0.14 40.61
CA LYS A 263 22.76 -1.25 40.51
C LYS A 263 21.52 -1.11 41.42
N ASP A 264 21.63 -0.27 42.45
CA ASP A 264 20.52 0.11 43.33
C ASP A 264 19.93 1.45 42.86
N PRO A 265 18.68 1.48 42.33
CA PRO A 265 18.08 2.71 41.80
C PRO A 265 17.87 3.80 42.87
N GLN A 266 17.88 3.47 44.17
CA GLN A 266 17.79 4.45 45.27
C GLN A 266 19.15 5.10 45.59
N LYS A 267 20.26 4.53 45.10
CA LYS A 267 21.61 5.11 45.20
C LYS A 267 22.10 5.74 43.89
N ARG A 268 21.35 5.54 42.80
CA ARG A 268 21.66 6.06 41.47
C ARG A 268 21.51 7.58 41.43
N LEU A 269 22.36 8.23 40.64
CA LEU A 269 22.38 9.69 40.50
C LEU A 269 21.02 10.21 40.01
N ASN A 270 20.40 11.10 40.77
CA ASN A 270 19.11 11.71 40.46
C ASN A 270 19.26 12.95 39.56
N TRP A 271 18.14 13.51 39.07
CA TRP A 271 18.14 14.69 38.20
C TRP A 271 18.88 15.91 38.78
N PRO A 272 18.55 16.42 39.99
CA PRO A 272 19.27 17.53 40.62
C PRO A 272 20.79 17.35 40.71
N ASP A 273 21.26 16.15 41.08
CA ASP A 273 22.69 15.86 41.25
C ASP A 273 23.39 15.61 39.91
N LEU A 274 22.68 15.05 38.92
CA LEU A 274 23.15 14.89 37.54
C LEU A 274 23.36 16.24 36.85
N LEU A 275 22.40 17.17 36.93
CA LEU A 275 22.52 18.50 36.32
C LEU A 275 23.66 19.33 36.93
N LYS A 276 23.92 19.16 38.22
CA LYS A 276 24.99 19.85 38.96
C LYS A 276 26.35 19.12 38.87
N HIS A 277 26.43 18.01 38.14
CA HIS A 277 27.64 17.20 38.12
C HIS A 277 28.82 17.92 37.41
N PRO A 278 30.02 18.01 38.04
CA PRO A 278 31.15 18.80 37.50
C PRO A 278 31.62 18.44 36.08
N PHE A 279 31.26 17.26 35.58
CA PHE A 279 31.51 16.85 34.20
C PHE A 279 30.93 17.84 33.17
N TRP A 280 29.82 18.52 33.49
CA TRP A 280 29.11 19.40 32.55
C TRP A 280 29.69 20.81 32.41
N LYS A 281 30.76 21.17 33.15
CA LYS A 281 31.41 22.49 33.09
C LYS A 281 30.40 23.66 33.15
N ASP A 282 29.47 23.57 34.11
CA ASP A 282 28.38 24.54 34.36
C ASP A 282 27.36 24.75 33.22
N ALA A 283 27.32 23.90 32.19
CA ALA A 283 26.42 24.06 31.03
C ALA A 283 24.93 24.23 31.39
N PHE A 284 24.47 23.61 32.48
CA PHE A 284 23.07 23.67 32.93
C PHE A 284 22.76 24.83 33.91
N SER A 285 23.77 25.62 34.34
CA SER A 285 23.63 26.64 35.38
C SER A 285 22.68 27.80 35.05
N ARG A 286 22.21 27.89 33.80
CA ARG A 286 21.31 28.95 33.32
C ARG A 286 19.81 28.63 33.44
N TYR A 287 19.43 27.40 33.79
CA TYR A 287 18.01 27.01 33.85
C TYR A 287 17.25 27.58 35.06
N ASP A 288 17.94 28.00 36.13
CA ASP A 288 17.35 28.56 37.36
C ASP A 288 17.08 30.09 37.31
N GLY A 289 17.31 30.77 36.18
CA GLY A 289 17.48 32.23 36.17
C GLY A 289 17.05 33.01 34.93
N ASP A 290 15.75 32.99 34.59
CA ASP A 290 15.15 34.07 33.78
C ASP A 290 13.80 34.54 34.35
N SER A 291 13.86 35.04 35.59
CA SER A 291 12.88 36.00 36.07
C SER A 291 13.60 37.16 36.78
N THR A 292 13.15 38.39 36.48
CA THR A 292 13.70 39.69 36.90
C THR A 292 14.91 40.26 36.15
N ASN A 293 14.79 41.57 35.86
CA ASN A 293 15.82 42.56 35.52
C ASN A 293 16.40 42.63 34.10
N SER A 294 15.86 43.59 33.35
CA SER A 294 16.48 44.28 32.22
C SER A 294 17.66 45.18 32.64
N GLN A 295 18.74 45.25 31.84
CA GLN A 295 19.25 46.48 31.19
C GLN A 295 20.65 46.32 30.54
N ASP A 296 20.82 47.04 29.43
CA ASP A 296 22.03 47.76 28.97
C ASP A 296 23.35 47.04 28.56
N ILE A 297 23.34 46.54 27.31
CA ILE A 297 24.01 47.18 26.15
C ILE A 297 25.56 47.37 26.15
N SER A 298 26.18 46.59 25.23
CA SER A 298 27.32 46.86 24.33
C SER A 298 28.77 47.05 24.80
N SER A 299 29.68 46.30 24.15
CA SER A 299 30.86 46.77 23.37
C SER A 299 31.77 45.56 23.02
N SER A 300 32.46 45.46 21.89
CA SER A 300 32.36 46.15 20.59
C SER A 300 33.00 45.28 19.49
N GLU A 301 32.86 45.65 18.20
CA GLU A 301 33.82 45.42 17.07
C GLU A 301 34.44 44.00 16.85
N THR A 302 34.49 43.36 15.67
CA THR A 302 34.35 43.71 14.22
C THR A 302 34.21 42.38 13.44
N THR A 303 33.78 42.26 12.16
CA THR A 303 33.17 43.17 11.17
C THR A 303 32.53 42.35 10.02
N GLU A 304 31.32 42.75 9.60
CA GLU A 304 30.66 42.59 8.27
C GLU A 304 30.56 41.20 7.55
N LEU A 305 29.49 40.91 6.78
CA LEU A 305 28.45 41.79 6.21
C LEU A 305 27.07 41.09 6.14
N PHE A 306 26.02 41.81 6.56
CA PHE A 306 24.59 41.46 6.49
C PHE A 306 23.82 42.68 5.95
N VAL A 307 22.77 42.49 5.15
CA VAL A 307 21.80 43.56 4.79
C VAL A 307 20.40 42.90 4.69
N SER A 308 19.42 43.04 5.61
CA SER A 308 18.78 44.18 6.32
C SER A 308 17.72 44.93 5.46
N ARG A 309 16.62 45.57 5.93
CA ARG A 309 15.87 45.81 7.21
C ARG A 309 14.44 46.34 6.80
N ASP A 310 13.43 46.79 7.57
CA ASP A 310 13.13 47.20 8.98
C ASP A 310 11.57 47.15 9.18
N THR A 311 10.97 46.56 10.23
CA THR A 311 10.51 47.07 11.57
C THR A 311 9.19 47.89 11.72
N LYS A 312 8.26 47.35 12.56
CA LYS A 312 7.44 47.95 13.66
C LYS A 312 6.42 49.12 13.49
N ASP A 313 5.17 48.85 13.95
CA ASP A 313 4.32 49.54 14.98
C ASP A 313 3.92 51.05 14.81
N PRO A 314 2.84 51.61 15.47
CA PRO A 314 2.17 51.21 16.74
C PRO A 314 0.60 51.35 16.80
N LEU A 315 0.06 51.47 18.04
CA LEU A 315 -1.35 51.53 18.51
C LEU A 315 -2.09 52.87 18.12
N ASP A 316 -3.37 53.19 18.45
CA ASP A 316 -4.07 53.04 19.75
C ASP A 316 -5.59 53.44 19.75
N THR A 317 -6.35 53.02 20.78
CA THR A 317 -7.70 53.49 21.26
C THR A 317 -8.92 53.52 20.29
N HIS A 318 -10.19 53.27 20.67
CA HIS A 318 -10.91 53.45 21.95
C HIS A 318 -12.28 52.69 21.95
N LYS A 319 -12.72 52.18 23.13
CA LYS A 319 -14.09 52.21 23.75
C LYS A 319 -15.34 51.76 22.92
N ASN A 320 -16.39 51.14 23.48
CA ASN A 320 -16.78 50.94 24.89
C ASN A 320 -17.85 49.82 25.06
N SER A 321 -17.95 49.24 26.26
CA SER A 321 -19.14 48.64 26.93
C SER A 321 -20.03 47.61 26.19
N ASN A 322 -20.45 46.49 26.77
CA ASN A 322 -20.34 45.95 28.14
C ASN A 322 -20.56 44.39 28.08
N ASP A 323 -20.64 43.58 29.14
CA ASP A 323 -20.83 43.79 30.59
C ASP A 323 -20.12 42.71 31.45
N MET A 324 -20.54 42.58 32.71
CA MET A 324 -20.13 41.64 33.76
C MET A 324 -20.73 40.22 33.59
N SER A 325 -20.21 39.13 34.18
CA SER A 325 -19.65 39.01 35.54
C SER A 325 -18.82 37.73 35.78
N SER A 326 -17.87 37.79 36.74
CA SER A 326 -17.35 36.71 37.64
C SER A 326 -17.04 35.28 37.09
N SER A 327 -15.92 34.63 37.42
CA SER A 327 -14.92 34.89 38.48
C SER A 327 -13.60 34.11 38.30
N ARG A 328 -12.54 34.59 38.97
CA ARG A 328 -11.31 33.89 39.43
C ARG A 328 -10.62 32.92 38.46
N ALA A 329 -9.43 33.32 38.00
CA ALA A 329 -8.43 32.39 37.48
C ALA A 329 -7.66 31.74 38.66
N ASP A 330 -7.57 30.41 38.66
CA ASP A 330 -6.63 29.64 39.48
C ASP A 330 -5.37 29.31 38.65
N ASN A 331 -4.20 29.41 39.26
CA ASN A 331 -2.98 28.83 38.69
C ASN A 331 -3.12 27.30 38.68
N LYS A 332 -3.11 26.67 37.50
CA LYS A 332 -2.98 25.21 37.37
C LYS A 332 -1.73 24.82 36.59
N GLN A 333 -0.83 24.19 37.34
CA GLN A 333 0.31 23.40 36.89
C GLN A 333 -0.14 22.34 35.87
N LEU A 334 0.63 22.14 34.80
CA LEU A 334 0.14 21.52 33.57
C LEU A 334 0.20 19.98 33.57
N ASN A 335 -0.41 19.36 34.57
CA ASN A 335 -0.55 17.90 34.66
C ASN A 335 -1.57 17.39 33.62
N LYS A 336 -1.16 17.24 32.35
CA LYS A 336 -1.91 16.45 31.37
C LYS A 336 -1.81 14.97 31.72
N SER A 337 -2.97 14.31 31.86
CA SER A 337 -3.02 12.85 31.93
C SER A 337 -2.75 12.27 30.55
N PHE A 338 -1.72 11.43 30.43
CA PHE A 338 -1.46 10.63 29.22
C PHE A 338 -2.30 9.34 29.17
N LYS A 339 -3.09 9.03 30.22
CA LYS A 339 -4.04 7.92 30.22
C LYS A 339 -5.19 8.22 29.28
N LEU A 340 -5.45 7.28 28.37
CA LEU A 340 -6.39 7.42 27.27
C LEU A 340 -7.84 7.20 27.73
N GLU A 341 -8.63 8.27 27.85
CA GLU A 341 -10.07 8.17 28.12
C GLU A 341 -10.92 7.88 26.87
N ASN A 342 -10.39 8.14 25.67
CA ASN A 342 -11.11 7.92 24.41
C ASN A 342 -10.16 7.60 23.22
N PRO A 343 -10.12 6.37 22.68
CA PRO A 343 -9.20 5.99 21.60
C PRO A 343 -9.50 6.62 20.23
N SER A 344 -10.68 7.24 20.08
CA SER A 344 -11.14 7.78 18.80
C SER A 344 -10.42 9.06 18.34
N GLU A 345 -9.88 9.87 19.25
CA GLU A 345 -9.19 11.13 18.94
C GLU A 345 -7.81 10.92 18.30
N LEU A 346 -7.13 9.84 18.67
CA LEU A 346 -5.79 9.47 18.19
C LEU A 346 -5.84 8.47 17.03
N ARG A 347 -6.76 8.70 16.09
CA ARG A 347 -6.79 7.96 14.81
C ARG A 347 -5.91 8.65 13.75
N PRO A 348 -5.30 7.88 12.82
CA PRO A 348 -4.56 8.46 11.70
C PRO A 348 -5.42 9.42 10.90
N LYS A 349 -4.81 10.43 10.26
CA LYS A 349 -5.53 11.27 9.29
C LYS A 349 -5.82 10.47 8.01
N SER A 350 -6.82 9.60 8.06
CA SER A 350 -7.58 9.19 6.88
C SER A 350 -8.09 10.45 6.16
N ALA A 351 -8.30 10.38 4.84
CA ALA A 351 -8.78 11.53 4.09
C ALA A 351 -10.10 12.06 4.71
N PRO A 352 -10.19 13.36 5.05
CA PRO A 352 -11.45 13.93 5.52
C PRO A 352 -12.46 13.88 4.35
N GLY A 353 -13.64 13.30 4.52
CA GLY A 353 -14.28 12.93 5.79
C GLY A 353 -14.82 14.18 6.45
N GLY A 354 -15.67 14.90 5.72
CA GLY A 354 -15.98 16.30 5.98
C GLY A 354 -17.10 16.51 6.99
N GLU A 355 -16.81 17.24 8.07
CA GLU A 355 -17.74 18.21 8.64
C GLU A 355 -16.99 19.38 9.30
N SER A 356 -17.67 20.50 9.53
CA SER A 356 -17.02 21.82 9.64
C SER A 356 -16.77 22.30 11.06
N ASN A 357 -15.54 22.76 11.32
CA ASN A 357 -15.23 23.75 12.36
C ASN A 357 -14.04 24.63 11.94
N GLU A 358 -14.34 25.75 11.28
CA GLU A 358 -13.45 26.92 11.26
C GLU A 358 -13.65 27.67 12.60
N SER A 359 -12.72 28.41 13.20
CA SER A 359 -11.57 29.14 12.64
C SER A 359 -10.63 29.58 13.78
N ILE A 360 -9.40 30.03 13.45
CA ILE A 360 -8.84 31.36 13.82
C ILE A 360 -7.38 31.48 13.33
N PHE A 361 -7.03 32.65 12.78
CA PHE A 361 -5.79 33.01 12.06
C PHE A 361 -5.58 32.31 10.69
N LEU A 362 -5.56 32.99 9.54
CA LEU A 362 -5.28 34.41 9.25
C LEU A 362 -6.29 35.09 8.32
N LEU A 363 -6.45 36.40 8.48
CA LEU A 363 -7.25 37.29 7.63
C LEU A 363 -6.50 37.74 6.37
N SER A 364 -7.15 37.70 5.20
CA SER A 364 -6.88 38.66 4.09
C SER A 364 -7.94 38.66 2.97
N SER A 365 -9.16 39.16 3.25
CA SER A 365 -10.16 39.71 2.29
C SER A 365 -10.59 38.85 1.07
N ARG A 366 -11.89 38.62 0.84
CA ARG A 366 -12.83 39.64 0.33
C ARG A 366 -14.32 39.29 0.61
N PRO A 367 -15.27 40.23 0.41
CA PRO A 367 -16.55 40.21 1.13
C PRO A 367 -17.73 39.51 0.43
N THR A 368 -18.79 39.33 1.21
CA THR A 368 -20.16 39.01 0.79
C THR A 368 -20.84 40.15 -0.01
N PRO A 369 -22.03 39.91 -0.56
CA PRO A 369 -23.20 40.50 0.09
C PRO A 369 -24.33 39.50 0.42
N ARG A 370 -25.19 39.89 1.37
CA ARG A 370 -26.50 39.27 1.66
C ARG A 370 -27.64 40.22 1.25
N THR A 371 -28.86 39.70 1.31
CA THR A 371 -30.21 40.34 1.45
C THR A 371 -31.08 40.35 0.19
N SER A 372 -32.39 40.06 0.26
CA SER A 372 -33.23 39.45 1.33
C SER A 372 -34.67 39.16 0.82
N THR A 373 -35.41 38.26 1.50
CA THR A 373 -36.88 38.24 1.80
C THR A 373 -37.91 38.90 0.84
N ALA A 374 -39.15 38.40 0.60
CA ALA A 374 -40.02 37.59 1.47
C ALA A 374 -41.18 36.87 0.72
N VAL A 375 -41.77 35.87 1.40
CA VAL A 375 -43.18 35.39 1.48
C VAL A 375 -44.22 35.84 0.42
N GLU A 376 -44.83 34.85 -0.28
CA GLU A 376 -46.29 34.51 -0.39
C GLU A 376 -46.45 33.39 -1.47
N MET A 377 -47.54 32.63 -1.66
CA MET A 377 -48.49 31.88 -0.81
C MET A 377 -49.52 31.18 -1.77
N ASN A 378 -49.54 29.84 -1.86
CA ASN A 378 -50.52 29.01 -2.63
C ASN A 378 -50.53 29.22 -4.19
N SER A 379 -51.15 28.40 -5.06
CA SER A 379 -52.02 27.22 -4.92
C SER A 379 -51.93 26.21 -6.09
N ALA A 380 -52.01 24.91 -5.80
CA ALA A 380 -52.68 23.79 -6.52
C ALA A 380 -52.76 23.64 -8.07
N THR A 381 -52.88 22.36 -8.50
CA THR A 381 -53.44 21.82 -9.78
C THR A 381 -52.66 22.07 -11.10
N ALA A 382 -52.58 21.13 -12.07
CA ALA A 382 -53.13 19.75 -12.21
C ALA A 382 -52.35 18.90 -13.24
N ALA A 383 -52.74 17.60 -13.37
CA ALA A 383 -52.35 16.58 -14.37
C ALA A 383 -50.89 16.03 -14.26
N LEU A 384 -50.65 14.75 -13.93
CA LEU A 384 -50.92 13.49 -14.67
C LEU A 384 -49.98 13.33 -15.89
N THR A 385 -49.24 12.23 -16.09
CA THR A 385 -49.54 10.81 -15.75
C THR A 385 -48.29 9.98 -15.32
N GLN A 386 -48.54 8.94 -14.51
CA GLN A 386 -48.06 7.54 -14.60
C GLN A 386 -46.80 7.19 -15.44
N ASN A 387 -45.88 6.30 -15.02
CA ASN A 387 -45.94 5.26 -13.97
C ASN A 387 -44.59 5.06 -13.24
N SER A 388 -44.66 4.50 -12.04
CA SER A 388 -43.56 3.79 -11.38
C SER A 388 -43.70 2.29 -11.58
N GLU A 389 -42.61 1.53 -11.78
CA GLU A 389 -42.54 0.15 -11.27
C GLU A 389 -41.11 -0.43 -11.16
N GLN A 390 -40.99 -1.39 -10.24
CA GLN A 390 -40.03 -2.51 -10.17
C GLN A 390 -38.52 -2.25 -10.28
N ARG A 391 -37.87 -2.40 -9.11
CA ARG A 391 -36.55 -3.05 -9.00
C ARG A 391 -36.66 -4.54 -9.36
N THR A 392 -35.53 -5.15 -9.75
CA THR A 392 -35.14 -6.59 -9.60
C THR A 392 -34.92 -7.36 -10.92
N LEU A 393 -33.64 -7.64 -11.22
CA LEU A 393 -33.14 -8.62 -12.21
C LEU A 393 -33.50 -8.34 -13.70
N CYS A 394 -32.88 -8.97 -14.71
CA CYS A 394 -31.91 -10.07 -14.73
C CYS A 394 -30.86 -9.92 -15.87
N LEU A 395 -29.86 -10.80 -15.92
CA LEU A 395 -29.11 -11.08 -17.15
C LEU A 395 -30.02 -11.75 -18.19
N THR A 396 -29.88 -11.40 -19.46
CA THR A 396 -30.28 -12.24 -20.60
C THR A 396 -29.25 -12.18 -21.73
N LYS A 397 -29.11 -13.30 -22.47
CA LYS A 397 -28.06 -13.51 -23.48
C LYS A 397 -28.43 -12.90 -24.84
N GLY A 398 -27.46 -12.20 -25.44
CA GLY A 398 -27.19 -12.27 -26.89
C GLY A 398 -27.79 -11.18 -27.80
N LYS A 399 -27.00 -10.83 -28.83
CA LYS A 399 -27.30 -9.95 -29.98
C LYS A 399 -27.51 -8.45 -29.68
N ASN A 400 -26.39 -7.71 -29.63
CA ASN A 400 -26.19 -6.46 -30.41
C ASN A 400 -24.75 -5.93 -30.23
N VAL A 401 -23.75 -6.60 -30.82
CA VAL A 401 -22.32 -6.19 -30.70
C VAL A 401 -22.07 -4.78 -31.27
N HIS A 402 -22.79 -4.38 -32.33
CA HIS A 402 -22.59 -3.05 -32.94
C HIS A 402 -23.16 -1.88 -32.13
N SER A 403 -24.05 -2.09 -31.14
CA SER A 403 -24.58 -0.97 -30.34
C SER A 403 -23.66 -0.56 -29.20
N SER A 404 -22.85 -1.47 -28.64
CA SER A 404 -21.94 -1.14 -27.53
C SER A 404 -20.73 -0.31 -27.97
N GLN A 405 -20.21 -0.52 -29.19
CA GLN A 405 -19.05 0.23 -29.68
C GLN A 405 -19.38 1.71 -29.96
N GLN A 406 -20.57 2.01 -30.51
CA GLN A 406 -20.99 3.41 -30.74
C GLN A 406 -21.25 4.16 -29.42
N ASP A 407 -21.79 3.47 -28.41
CA ASP A 407 -21.97 3.99 -27.04
C ASP A 407 -20.64 4.16 -26.28
N MET A 408 -19.62 3.35 -26.61
CA MET A 408 -18.25 3.57 -26.14
C MET A 408 -17.64 4.82 -26.79
N GLU A 409 -17.75 4.97 -28.11
CA GLU A 409 -17.19 6.10 -28.84
C GLU A 409 -17.79 7.47 -28.46
N SER A 410 -19.09 7.53 -28.10
CA SER A 410 -19.71 8.76 -27.58
C SER A 410 -19.15 9.14 -26.20
N LYS A 411 -19.17 8.20 -25.25
CA LYS A 411 -18.63 8.38 -23.89
C LYS A 411 -17.14 8.73 -23.91
N MET A 412 -16.37 8.15 -24.84
CA MET A 412 -14.97 8.49 -25.03
C MET A 412 -14.77 9.93 -25.53
N LYS A 413 -15.64 10.46 -26.40
CA LYS A 413 -15.58 11.84 -26.91
C LYS A 413 -15.90 12.87 -25.81
N GLU A 414 -16.88 12.57 -24.96
CA GLU A 414 -17.20 13.38 -23.76
C GLU A 414 -16.01 13.52 -22.80
N LEU A 415 -15.15 12.50 -22.72
CA LEU A 415 -13.99 12.47 -21.80
C LEU A 415 -12.70 13.12 -22.35
N ILE A 416 -12.68 13.64 -23.58
CA ILE A 416 -11.44 14.19 -24.19
C ILE A 416 -11.00 15.52 -23.56
N TYR A 417 -11.97 16.38 -23.20
CA TYR A 417 -11.76 17.71 -22.64
C TYR A 417 -12.32 17.78 -21.20
N THR A 418 -11.56 18.40 -20.30
CA THR A 418 -11.97 18.62 -18.90
C THR A 418 -11.93 20.09 -18.55
N GLU A 419 -12.63 20.50 -17.48
CA GLU A 419 -12.53 21.86 -16.92
C GLU A 419 -11.08 22.31 -16.70
N SER A 420 -10.21 21.37 -16.31
CA SER A 420 -8.79 21.62 -16.04
C SER A 420 -7.95 21.96 -17.29
N ASP A 421 -8.50 21.72 -18.49
CA ASP A 421 -7.93 22.12 -19.78
C ASP A 421 -8.48 23.47 -20.24
N LEU A 422 -9.77 23.69 -20.02
CA LEU A 422 -10.51 24.87 -20.46
C LEU A 422 -10.34 26.08 -19.52
N PHE A 423 -9.86 25.88 -18.28
CA PHE A 423 -9.66 26.92 -17.27
C PHE A 423 -9.06 28.24 -17.81
N VAL A 424 -9.83 29.32 -17.70
CA VAL A 424 -9.47 30.66 -18.18
C VAL A 424 -8.69 31.44 -17.11
N THR A 425 -7.76 32.29 -17.55
CA THR A 425 -7.12 33.30 -16.69
C THR A 425 -7.06 34.62 -17.47
N PRO A 426 -7.10 35.79 -16.78
CA PRO A 426 -7.11 37.09 -17.46
C PRO A 426 -5.87 37.31 -18.33
N ILE A 427 -6.01 38.19 -19.32
CA ILE A 427 -4.93 38.74 -20.15
C ILE A 427 -4.42 40.03 -19.51
N ILE A 428 -5.31 40.90 -19.00
CA ILE A 428 -4.93 42.12 -18.27
C ILE A 428 -4.36 41.79 -16.89
N ASP A 429 -3.34 42.55 -16.47
CA ASP A 429 -2.66 42.46 -15.18
C ASP A 429 -2.14 41.06 -14.77
N ASN A 430 -2.05 40.12 -15.72
CA ASN A 430 -1.61 38.75 -15.47
C ASN A 430 -0.10 38.68 -15.15
N PRO A 431 0.29 38.31 -13.91
CA PRO A 431 1.68 38.33 -13.48
C PRO A 431 2.56 37.26 -14.16
N LYS A 432 1.97 36.26 -14.83
CA LYS A 432 2.69 35.25 -15.64
C LYS A 432 3.10 35.77 -17.01
N ILE A 433 2.54 36.91 -17.44
CA ILE A 433 2.83 37.62 -18.70
C ILE A 433 3.68 38.87 -18.40
N MET A 434 3.18 39.75 -17.52
CA MET A 434 3.85 41.00 -17.16
C MET A 434 3.40 41.50 -15.78
N LYS A 435 4.33 41.64 -14.84
CA LYS A 435 4.06 42.15 -13.48
C LYS A 435 3.87 43.67 -13.52
N GLN A 436 2.62 44.14 -13.52
CA GLN A 436 2.31 45.57 -13.45
C GLN A 436 2.42 46.13 -12.02
N ALA A 437 2.68 47.43 -11.91
CA ALA A 437 2.61 48.16 -10.64
C ALA A 437 1.13 48.41 -10.23
N PRO A 438 0.81 48.43 -8.91
CA PRO A 438 -0.53 48.74 -8.44
C PRO A 438 -0.89 50.19 -8.77
N VAL A 439 -2.12 50.40 -9.25
CA VAL A 439 -2.62 51.75 -9.57
C VAL A 439 -2.95 52.48 -8.26
N ARG A 440 -2.45 53.71 -8.13
CA ARG A 440 -2.82 54.67 -7.09
C ARG A 440 -3.39 55.92 -7.75
N PHE A 441 -4.30 56.60 -7.06
CA PHE A 441 -4.85 57.90 -7.45
C PHE A 441 -4.79 58.84 -6.23
N ASP A 442 -4.74 60.15 -6.47
CA ASP A 442 -4.77 61.18 -5.43
C ASP A 442 -6.21 61.65 -5.19
N LEU A 443 -6.69 61.50 -3.96
CA LEU A 443 -8.00 62.00 -3.52
C LEU A 443 -8.12 63.52 -3.65
N LYS A 444 -7.01 64.28 -3.50
CA LYS A 444 -7.01 65.74 -3.57
C LYS A 444 -7.10 66.29 -5.00
N MET A 445 -6.78 65.47 -6.01
CA MET A 445 -6.90 65.80 -7.43
C MET A 445 -8.11 65.12 -8.10
N LEU A 446 -9.07 64.62 -7.31
CA LEU A 446 -10.32 64.06 -7.85
C LEU A 446 -11.44 65.09 -7.69
N HIS A 447 -11.87 65.71 -8.79
CA HIS A 447 -12.97 66.69 -8.81
C HIS A 447 -14.37 66.05 -8.77
N ILE A 448 -14.47 64.83 -8.26
CA ILE A 448 -15.67 64.00 -8.12
C ILE A 448 -15.57 63.35 -6.73
N PRO A 449 -16.67 63.17 -5.97
CA PRO A 449 -16.62 62.38 -4.75
C PRO A 449 -16.11 60.96 -5.01
N ALA A 450 -14.96 60.60 -4.43
CA ALA A 450 -14.40 59.26 -4.48
C ALA A 450 -15.29 58.29 -3.68
N HIS A 451 -16.11 57.50 -4.36
CA HIS A 451 -16.97 56.51 -3.73
C HIS A 451 -16.25 55.16 -3.60
N SER A 452 -16.53 54.44 -2.51
CA SER A 452 -16.12 53.03 -2.39
C SER A 452 -16.91 52.16 -3.37
N VAL A 453 -16.35 51.00 -3.70
CA VAL A 453 -17.00 49.99 -4.56
C VAL A 453 -18.39 49.60 -4.01
N GLU A 454 -18.47 49.34 -2.71
CA GLU A 454 -19.71 49.01 -2.01
C GLU A 454 -20.75 50.15 -2.14
N LYS A 455 -20.31 51.41 -1.96
CA LYS A 455 -21.19 52.56 -2.14
C LYS A 455 -21.69 52.66 -3.59
N LEU A 456 -20.83 52.47 -4.58
CA LEU A 456 -21.19 52.51 -6.01
C LEU A 456 -22.21 51.44 -6.39
N SER A 457 -22.08 50.21 -5.89
CA SER A 457 -23.09 49.17 -6.06
C SER A 457 -24.43 49.57 -5.42
N SER A 458 -24.41 50.21 -4.25
CA SER A 458 -25.62 50.64 -3.52
C SER A 458 -26.34 51.89 -4.07
N LEU A 459 -25.80 52.59 -5.07
CA LEU A 459 -26.40 53.83 -5.57
C LEU A 459 -27.73 53.59 -6.31
N LYS A 460 -28.73 54.41 -5.97
CA LYS A 460 -29.99 54.54 -6.71
C LYS A 460 -29.72 55.14 -8.08
N GLU A 461 -30.64 54.95 -9.02
CA GLU A 461 -30.40 55.31 -10.43
C GLU A 461 -30.19 56.81 -10.66
N MET A 462 -30.85 57.69 -9.90
CA MET A 462 -30.59 59.14 -9.96
C MET A 462 -29.16 59.47 -9.49
N ASP A 463 -28.77 59.04 -8.28
CA ASP A 463 -27.43 59.28 -7.72
C ASP A 463 -26.32 58.71 -8.64
N TRP A 464 -26.58 57.55 -9.26
CA TRP A 464 -25.70 56.90 -10.22
C TRP A 464 -25.58 57.68 -11.54
N ASN A 465 -26.69 58.22 -12.06
CA ASN A 465 -26.69 59.00 -13.30
C ASN A 465 -26.02 60.37 -13.12
N ASP A 466 -26.24 61.05 -11.99
CA ASP A 466 -25.54 62.30 -11.64
C ASP A 466 -24.03 62.09 -11.53
N PHE A 467 -23.62 61.00 -10.88
CA PHE A 467 -22.22 60.58 -10.77
C PHE A 467 -21.62 60.28 -12.15
N LEU A 468 -22.32 59.53 -13.01
CA LEU A 468 -21.90 59.27 -14.40
C LEU A 468 -21.73 60.57 -15.20
N GLN A 469 -22.68 61.51 -15.10
CA GLN A 469 -22.61 62.77 -15.85
C GLN A 469 -21.40 63.63 -15.45
N GLN A 470 -21.04 63.62 -14.15
CA GLN A 470 -19.81 64.22 -13.65
C GLN A 470 -18.55 63.52 -14.20
N MET A 471 -18.53 62.18 -14.25
CA MET A 471 -17.39 61.43 -14.85
C MET A 471 -17.23 61.71 -16.35
N CYS A 472 -18.33 61.67 -17.11
CA CYS A 472 -18.34 61.86 -18.55
C CYS A 472 -17.86 63.27 -18.94
N SER A 473 -18.37 64.32 -18.29
CA SER A 473 -17.96 65.71 -18.56
C SER A 473 -16.47 65.95 -18.31
N LEU A 474 -15.91 65.39 -17.23
CA LEU A 474 -14.48 65.49 -16.93
C LEU A 474 -13.62 64.69 -17.93
N ILE A 475 -14.09 63.57 -18.45
CA ILE A 475 -13.39 62.77 -19.46
C ILE A 475 -13.43 63.43 -20.85
N ASP A 476 -14.54 64.06 -21.22
CA ASP A 476 -14.69 64.71 -22.53
C ASP A 476 -13.98 66.06 -22.61
N SER A 477 -13.90 66.81 -21.49
CA SER A 477 -13.34 68.17 -21.39
C SER A 477 -12.15 68.46 -22.33
N THR A 478 -12.31 69.37 -23.30
CA THR A 478 -11.34 69.58 -24.38
C THR A 478 -10.15 70.49 -24.00
N GLU A 479 -10.03 70.86 -22.72
CA GLU A 479 -8.99 71.73 -22.20
C GLU A 479 -7.58 71.11 -22.33
N LYS A 480 -6.70 71.80 -23.05
CA LYS A 480 -5.32 71.36 -23.32
C LYS A 480 -4.32 71.78 -22.24
N ASN A 481 -4.78 72.22 -21.06
CA ASN A 481 -3.89 72.63 -19.98
C ASN A 481 -3.33 71.41 -19.21
N THR A 482 -2.17 71.59 -18.58
CA THR A 482 -1.48 70.52 -17.84
C THR A 482 -2.19 70.12 -16.54
N GLY A 483 -3.11 70.95 -16.04
CA GLY A 483 -3.99 70.62 -14.90
C GLY A 483 -5.03 69.56 -15.28
N ALA A 484 -5.89 69.86 -16.26
CA ALA A 484 -6.89 68.95 -16.80
C ALA A 484 -6.28 67.63 -17.29
N THR A 485 -5.12 67.68 -17.93
CA THR A 485 -4.37 66.48 -18.35
C THR A 485 -4.02 65.56 -17.16
N ARG A 486 -3.62 66.12 -16.02
CA ARG A 486 -3.36 65.36 -14.78
C ARG A 486 -4.65 64.90 -14.11
N ALA A 487 -5.68 65.74 -14.05
CA ALA A 487 -6.99 65.39 -13.48
C ALA A 487 -7.65 64.22 -14.23
N LYS A 488 -7.63 64.22 -15.58
CA LYS A 488 -8.09 63.09 -16.40
C LYS A 488 -7.31 61.80 -16.11
N LEU A 489 -5.98 61.88 -16.02
CA LEU A 489 -5.14 60.71 -15.74
C LEU A 489 -5.39 60.16 -14.33
N ASN A 490 -5.62 61.03 -13.35
CA ASN A 490 -6.01 60.69 -11.99
C ASN A 490 -7.40 60.02 -11.93
N LEU A 491 -8.38 60.58 -12.65
CA LEU A 491 -9.73 60.02 -12.80
C LEU A 491 -9.72 58.63 -13.46
N LEU A 492 -8.88 58.43 -14.48
CA LEU A 492 -8.67 57.11 -15.08
C LEU A 492 -7.99 56.12 -14.10
N CYS A 493 -7.12 56.59 -13.22
CA CYS A 493 -6.54 55.75 -12.16
C CYS A 493 -7.57 55.35 -11.09
N TYR A 494 -8.51 56.23 -10.73
CA TYR A 494 -9.68 55.90 -9.93
C TYR A 494 -10.58 54.87 -10.64
N LEU A 495 -10.87 55.07 -11.94
CA LEU A 495 -11.63 54.11 -12.75
C LEU A 495 -11.00 52.70 -12.76
N CYS A 496 -9.66 52.59 -12.88
CA CYS A 496 -8.97 51.30 -12.75
C CYS A 496 -9.19 50.61 -11.38
N THR A 497 -9.53 51.34 -10.32
CA THR A 497 -9.77 50.74 -8.99
C THR A 497 -11.21 50.29 -8.80
N VAL A 498 -12.20 50.98 -9.39
CA VAL A 498 -13.62 50.64 -9.26
C VAL A 498 -14.11 49.67 -10.34
N ALA A 499 -13.47 49.62 -11.50
CA ALA A 499 -13.75 48.64 -12.57
C ALA A 499 -13.42 47.19 -12.15
N GLY A 500 -12.74 46.97 -11.03
CA GLY A 500 -12.44 45.65 -10.46
C GLY A 500 -13.62 44.94 -9.75
N HIS A 501 -14.85 45.45 -9.90
CA HIS A 501 -16.05 44.87 -9.27
C HIS A 501 -17.13 44.56 -10.31
N LYS A 502 -17.75 43.37 -10.24
CA LYS A 502 -18.61 42.83 -11.29
C LYS A 502 -19.82 43.71 -11.62
N GLU A 503 -20.56 44.10 -10.60
CA GLU A 503 -21.77 44.93 -10.72
C GLU A 503 -21.44 46.31 -11.27
N VAL A 504 -20.39 46.94 -10.74
CA VAL A 504 -19.93 48.28 -11.12
C VAL A 504 -19.41 48.24 -12.56
N ALA A 505 -18.60 47.25 -12.94
CA ALA A 505 -18.13 47.06 -14.31
C ALA A 505 -19.30 46.90 -15.30
N THR A 506 -20.29 46.06 -14.96
CA THR A 506 -21.48 45.81 -15.79
C THR A 506 -22.34 47.07 -15.94
N ARG A 507 -22.55 47.86 -14.88
CA ARG A 507 -23.25 49.15 -14.99
C ARG A 507 -22.43 50.15 -15.81
N LEU A 508 -21.13 50.30 -15.57
CA LEU A 508 -20.25 51.24 -16.28
C LEU A 508 -20.12 50.93 -17.79
N ILE A 509 -19.94 49.67 -18.18
CA ILE A 509 -19.81 49.29 -19.60
C ILE A 509 -21.12 49.53 -20.37
N SER A 510 -22.27 49.39 -19.70
CA SER A 510 -23.60 49.68 -20.27
C SER A 510 -23.98 51.16 -20.33
N SER A 511 -23.06 52.06 -19.96
CA SER A 511 -23.32 53.51 -19.82
C SER A 511 -22.61 54.35 -20.87
N GLN A 512 -23.00 55.62 -20.98
CA GLN A 512 -22.38 56.61 -21.88
C GLN A 512 -20.88 56.85 -21.62
N LEU A 513 -20.33 56.37 -20.49
CA LEU A 513 -18.90 56.36 -20.25
C LEU A 513 -18.13 55.50 -21.25
N PHE A 514 -18.69 54.36 -21.69
CA PHE A 514 -17.97 53.41 -22.54
C PHE A 514 -17.71 53.94 -23.97
N PRO A 515 -18.70 54.55 -24.68
CA PRO A 515 -18.44 55.27 -25.93
C PRO A 515 -17.37 56.37 -25.80
N LEU A 516 -17.40 57.16 -24.72
CA LEU A 516 -16.41 58.22 -24.48
C LEU A 516 -15.01 57.65 -24.25
N LEU A 517 -14.88 56.54 -23.51
CA LEU A 517 -13.60 55.83 -23.36
C LEU A 517 -13.07 55.34 -24.71
N ILE A 518 -13.91 54.77 -25.58
CA ILE A 518 -13.53 54.38 -26.94
C ILE A 518 -13.00 55.60 -27.70
N GLN A 519 -13.76 56.71 -27.73
CA GLN A 519 -13.37 57.94 -28.43
C GLN A 519 -11.99 58.50 -27.96
N GLN A 520 -11.70 58.46 -26.65
CA GLN A 520 -10.42 58.93 -26.11
C GLN A 520 -9.20 58.10 -26.57
N LEU A 521 -9.35 56.83 -26.99
CA LEU A 521 -8.24 56.03 -27.56
C LEU A 521 -7.64 56.67 -28.82
N ARG A 522 -8.47 57.33 -29.65
CA ARG A 522 -8.05 58.04 -30.87
C ARG A 522 -7.84 59.53 -30.63
N ALA A 523 -8.68 60.18 -29.82
CA ALA A 523 -8.67 61.62 -29.63
C ALA A 523 -7.55 62.14 -28.69
N ALA A 524 -7.16 61.40 -27.65
CA ALA A 524 -6.20 61.90 -26.66
C ALA A 524 -4.79 62.06 -27.25
N PRO A 525 -4.09 63.21 -27.09
CA PRO A 525 -2.73 63.38 -27.58
C PRO A 525 -1.66 62.74 -26.67
N ASN A 526 -1.97 62.53 -25.38
CA ASN A 526 -1.05 61.90 -24.43
C ASN A 526 -1.19 60.36 -24.47
N TRP A 527 -0.07 59.66 -24.67
CA TRP A 527 -0.02 58.20 -24.66
C TRP A 527 -0.42 57.59 -23.32
N ASP A 528 -0.07 58.20 -22.18
CA ASP A 528 -0.42 57.66 -20.86
C ASP A 528 -1.93 57.63 -20.64
N ILE A 529 -2.66 58.61 -21.21
CA ILE A 529 -4.12 58.62 -21.20
C ILE A 529 -4.66 57.46 -22.04
N ARG A 530 -4.16 57.25 -23.27
CA ARG A 530 -4.58 56.10 -24.11
C ARG A 530 -4.33 54.75 -23.44
N ALA A 531 -3.15 54.58 -22.83
CA ALA A 531 -2.79 53.37 -22.10
C ALA A 531 -3.68 53.12 -20.87
N LYS A 532 -4.02 54.18 -20.13
CA LYS A 532 -4.96 54.09 -18.99
C LYS A 532 -6.40 53.81 -19.42
N VAL A 533 -6.88 54.47 -20.47
CA VAL A 533 -8.20 54.21 -21.09
C VAL A 533 -8.29 52.75 -21.54
N ALA A 534 -7.28 52.22 -22.23
CA ALA A 534 -7.23 50.82 -22.62
C ALA A 534 -7.27 49.86 -21.41
N ARG A 535 -6.55 50.17 -20.32
CA ARG A 535 -6.61 49.37 -19.08
C ARG A 535 -7.98 49.45 -18.39
N VAL A 536 -8.68 50.59 -18.44
CA VAL A 536 -10.08 50.68 -17.96
C VAL A 536 -11.00 49.82 -18.82
N ILE A 537 -10.91 49.90 -20.15
CA ILE A 537 -11.70 49.06 -21.07
C ILE A 537 -11.45 47.56 -20.82
N ALA A 538 -10.19 47.16 -20.63
CA ALA A 538 -9.82 45.77 -20.32
C ALA A 538 -10.43 45.28 -18.98
N LEU A 539 -10.37 46.10 -17.93
CA LEU A 539 -10.93 45.76 -16.61
C LEU A 539 -12.46 45.72 -16.64
N LEU A 540 -13.11 46.66 -17.34
CA LEU A 540 -14.56 46.62 -17.56
C LEU A 540 -14.96 45.32 -18.26
N ALA A 541 -14.27 44.95 -19.35
CA ALA A 541 -14.57 43.74 -20.09
C ALA A 541 -14.37 42.46 -19.25
N LEU A 542 -13.26 42.36 -18.52
CA LEU A 542 -12.93 41.21 -17.65
C LEU A 542 -13.97 40.98 -16.53
N HIS A 543 -14.56 42.05 -15.99
CA HIS A 543 -15.47 41.95 -14.84
C HIS A 543 -16.96 42.02 -15.19
N THR A 544 -17.32 42.28 -16.45
CA THR A 544 -18.72 42.34 -16.90
C THR A 544 -19.39 40.97 -16.88
N THR A 545 -20.55 40.85 -16.23
CA THR A 545 -21.29 39.58 -16.10
C THR A 545 -22.26 39.31 -17.26
N GLU A 546 -22.85 40.37 -17.80
CA GLU A 546 -23.90 40.35 -18.83
C GLU A 546 -23.63 41.48 -19.84
N LEU A 547 -23.72 41.19 -21.14
CA LEU A 547 -23.51 42.18 -22.19
C LEU A 547 -24.82 42.45 -22.95
N LYS A 548 -25.31 43.69 -22.87
CA LYS A 548 -26.48 44.15 -23.62
C LYS A 548 -26.12 44.45 -25.08
N GLU A 549 -27.02 44.16 -26.00
CA GLU A 549 -26.77 44.27 -27.46
C GLU A 549 -26.54 45.72 -27.91
N ASN A 550 -27.02 46.71 -27.15
CA ASN A 550 -26.83 48.13 -27.44
C ASN A 550 -25.47 48.70 -27.00
N VAL A 551 -24.56 47.89 -26.44
CA VAL A 551 -23.22 48.33 -26.04
C VAL A 551 -22.25 48.23 -27.23
N PRO A 552 -21.53 49.31 -27.61
CA PRO A 552 -20.70 49.35 -28.84
C PRO A 552 -19.34 48.64 -28.69
N VAL A 553 -19.36 47.37 -28.27
CA VAL A 553 -18.14 46.54 -28.16
C VAL A 553 -17.47 46.30 -29.52
N THR A 554 -18.23 46.18 -30.61
CA THR A 554 -17.69 46.08 -31.98
C THR A 554 -16.89 47.33 -32.36
N GLU A 555 -17.32 48.53 -31.97
CA GLU A 555 -16.58 49.78 -32.21
C GLU A 555 -15.28 49.81 -31.40
N ALA A 556 -15.30 49.32 -30.14
CA ALA A 556 -14.09 49.16 -29.33
C ALA A 556 -13.07 48.21 -30.00
N VAL A 557 -13.53 47.06 -30.51
CA VAL A 557 -12.69 46.08 -31.22
C VAL A 557 -12.11 46.66 -32.50
N ILE A 558 -12.92 47.36 -33.31
CA ILE A 558 -12.46 48.07 -34.52
C ILE A 558 -11.37 49.08 -34.15
N LEU A 559 -11.63 49.98 -33.20
CA LEU A 559 -10.72 51.08 -32.90
C LEU A 559 -9.42 50.61 -32.25
N LEU A 560 -9.48 49.62 -31.34
CA LEU A 560 -8.29 48.99 -30.77
C LEU A 560 -7.45 48.32 -31.87
N THR A 561 -8.11 47.62 -32.81
CA THR A 561 -7.44 47.00 -33.97
C THR A 561 -6.78 48.03 -34.87
N GLU A 562 -7.44 49.16 -35.16
CA GLU A 562 -6.89 50.25 -35.97
C GLU A 562 -5.66 50.89 -35.31
N VAL A 563 -5.74 51.27 -34.03
CA VAL A 563 -4.61 51.91 -33.33
C VAL A 563 -3.41 50.95 -33.21
N ILE A 564 -3.63 49.65 -32.97
CA ILE A 564 -2.56 48.64 -33.00
C ILE A 564 -1.97 48.50 -34.41
N ARG A 565 -2.80 48.51 -35.46
CA ARG A 565 -2.38 48.37 -36.87
C ARG A 565 -1.57 49.56 -37.36
N GLU A 566 -2.04 50.78 -37.08
CA GLU A 566 -1.33 52.04 -37.37
C GLU A 566 0.05 52.07 -36.72
N ASN A 567 0.15 51.59 -35.47
CA ASN A 567 1.35 51.70 -34.64
C ASN A 567 2.10 50.38 -34.44
N PHE A 568 1.95 49.41 -35.36
CA PHE A 568 2.36 48.00 -35.17
C PHE A 568 3.84 47.79 -34.79
N ARG A 569 4.74 48.72 -35.16
CA ARG A 569 6.17 48.68 -34.80
C ARG A 569 6.46 49.03 -33.33
N ASN A 570 5.50 49.57 -32.58
CA ASN A 570 5.69 49.98 -31.19
C ASN A 570 5.23 48.88 -30.21
N SER A 571 6.18 48.10 -29.69
CA SER A 571 5.86 46.98 -28.79
C SER A 571 5.25 47.42 -27.46
N LYS A 572 5.67 48.57 -26.89
CA LYS A 572 5.05 49.12 -25.67
C LYS A 572 3.57 49.47 -25.89
N LEU A 573 3.22 49.97 -27.07
CA LEU A 573 1.83 50.22 -27.44
C LEU A 573 1.04 48.91 -27.58
N LYS A 574 1.62 47.88 -28.21
CA LYS A 574 1.01 46.54 -28.27
C LYS A 574 0.79 45.95 -26.87
N GLN A 575 1.75 46.07 -25.96
CA GLN A 575 1.63 45.62 -24.56
C GLN A 575 0.47 46.28 -23.80
N CYS A 576 0.12 47.53 -24.10
CA CYS A 576 -1.01 48.22 -23.46
C CYS A 576 -2.37 47.91 -24.12
N LEU A 577 -2.42 47.77 -25.45
CA LEU A 577 -3.68 47.65 -26.20
C LEU A 577 -4.14 46.21 -26.43
N LEU A 578 -3.22 45.24 -26.53
CA LEU A 578 -3.58 43.83 -26.73
C LEU A 578 -4.45 43.27 -25.60
N PRO A 579 -4.19 43.54 -24.30
CA PRO A 579 -5.10 43.11 -23.23
C PRO A 579 -6.52 43.68 -23.39
N ALA A 580 -6.67 44.95 -23.78
CA ALA A 580 -7.99 45.55 -23.99
C ALA A 580 -8.75 44.91 -25.16
N LEU A 581 -8.07 44.67 -26.29
CA LEU A 581 -8.64 43.95 -27.42
C LEU A 581 -9.02 42.51 -27.02
N GLY A 582 -8.16 41.87 -26.22
CA GLY A 582 -8.30 40.51 -25.74
C GLY A 582 -9.49 40.26 -24.84
N GLU A 583 -9.63 41.03 -23.76
CA GLU A 583 -10.74 40.88 -22.81
C GLU A 583 -12.08 41.23 -23.46
N VAL A 584 -12.13 42.19 -24.40
CA VAL A 584 -13.36 42.51 -25.15
C VAL A 584 -13.74 41.37 -26.10
N LEU A 585 -12.78 40.79 -26.84
CA LEU A 585 -13.05 39.62 -27.70
C LEU A 585 -13.51 38.40 -26.89
N PHE A 586 -12.92 38.17 -25.72
CA PHE A 586 -13.34 37.09 -24.81
C PHE A 586 -14.73 37.36 -24.21
N LEU A 587 -15.03 38.59 -23.81
CA LEU A 587 -16.38 38.97 -23.33
C LEU A 587 -17.43 38.73 -24.42
N ILE A 588 -17.19 39.14 -25.66
CA ILE A 588 -18.11 38.89 -26.79
C ILE A 588 -18.35 37.38 -26.94
N ALA A 589 -17.27 36.59 -27.04
CA ALA A 589 -17.34 35.13 -27.18
C ALA A 589 -18.13 34.44 -26.05
N SER A 590 -17.83 34.75 -24.79
CA SER A 590 -18.52 34.19 -23.61
C SER A 590 -19.91 34.78 -23.33
N GLN A 591 -20.41 35.68 -24.18
CA GLN A 591 -21.79 36.18 -24.13
C GLN A 591 -22.61 35.71 -25.35
N GLU A 592 -21.95 35.40 -26.48
CA GLU A 592 -22.55 34.62 -27.58
C GLU A 592 -22.83 33.18 -27.15
N GLU A 593 -21.85 32.51 -26.51
CA GLU A 593 -21.96 31.13 -25.99
C GLU A 593 -23.14 30.91 -25.01
N LYS A 594 -23.60 31.97 -24.33
CA LYS A 594 -24.76 31.92 -23.41
C LYS A 594 -26.12 32.05 -24.11
N LYS A 595 -26.17 32.40 -25.39
CA LYS A 595 -27.42 32.60 -26.14
C LYS A 595 -27.75 31.33 -26.92
N GLU A 596 -28.89 30.73 -26.61
CA GLU A 596 -29.43 29.53 -27.29
C GLU A 596 -29.58 29.71 -28.82
N HIS A 597 -29.65 30.95 -29.30
CA HIS A 597 -29.79 31.30 -30.71
C HIS A 597 -28.45 31.79 -31.27
N HIS A 598 -27.76 30.93 -32.03
CA HIS A 598 -26.49 31.25 -32.71
C HIS A 598 -26.69 32.26 -33.85
N ARG A 599 -26.87 33.54 -33.51
CA ARG A 599 -26.77 34.68 -34.42
C ARG A 599 -25.61 35.55 -33.97
N GLU A 600 -24.85 36.09 -34.93
CA GLU A 600 -23.77 37.05 -34.68
C GLU A 600 -24.34 38.36 -34.07
N CYS A 601 -24.55 38.39 -32.75
CA CYS A 601 -25.04 39.59 -32.06
C CYS A 601 -24.03 40.74 -32.08
N TRP A 602 -22.74 40.43 -32.26
CA TRP A 602 -21.64 41.39 -32.25
C TRP A 602 -20.60 41.01 -33.30
N VAL A 603 -20.55 41.74 -34.41
CA VAL A 603 -19.61 41.45 -35.50
C VAL A 603 -18.18 41.77 -35.05
N VAL A 604 -17.25 40.82 -35.28
CA VAL A 604 -15.81 41.00 -35.06
C VAL A 604 -15.10 41.12 -36.41
N PRO A 605 -14.39 42.23 -36.71
CA PRO A 605 -13.76 42.42 -38.01
C PRO A 605 -12.58 41.46 -38.23
N LEU A 606 -12.49 40.87 -39.44
CA LEU A 606 -11.36 40.03 -39.87
C LEU A 606 -9.99 40.71 -39.67
N ALA A 607 -9.98 42.05 -39.68
CA ALA A 607 -8.83 42.88 -39.36
C ALA A 607 -8.20 42.62 -37.99
N ALA A 608 -9.00 42.21 -36.98
CA ALA A 608 -8.56 41.93 -35.61
C ALA A 608 -7.78 40.62 -35.54
N TYR A 609 -8.37 39.51 -36.01
CA TYR A 609 -7.70 38.21 -36.12
C TYR A 609 -6.40 38.32 -36.94
N THR A 610 -6.41 39.07 -38.04
CA THR A 610 -5.20 39.34 -38.86
C THR A 610 -4.08 40.04 -38.08
N VAL A 611 -4.42 40.97 -37.18
CA VAL A 611 -3.44 41.67 -36.33
C VAL A 611 -2.92 40.75 -35.23
N LEU A 612 -3.78 39.94 -34.62
CA LEU A 612 -3.39 38.96 -33.59
C LEU A 612 -2.50 37.86 -34.16
N MET A 613 -2.83 37.31 -35.34
CA MET A 613 -1.97 36.37 -36.07
C MET A 613 -0.58 36.94 -36.36
N ARG A 614 -0.48 38.23 -36.68
CA ARG A 614 0.81 38.90 -36.85
C ARG A 614 1.57 39.09 -35.53
N CYS A 615 0.88 39.28 -34.40
CA CYS A 615 1.48 39.39 -33.06
C CYS A 615 1.96 38.05 -32.48
N LEU A 616 1.76 36.93 -33.20
CA LEU A 616 2.27 35.59 -32.85
C LEU A 616 3.51 35.16 -33.67
N ARG A 617 3.89 35.93 -34.69
CA ARG A 617 4.94 35.54 -35.65
C ARG A 617 6.35 35.74 -35.09
N GLU A 618 7.29 34.99 -35.63
CA GLU A 618 8.73 35.14 -35.36
C GLU A 618 9.20 36.59 -35.57
N GLY A 619 10.08 37.07 -34.68
CA GLY A 619 10.56 38.45 -34.64
C GLY A 619 9.80 39.38 -33.69
N GLU A 620 8.62 38.99 -33.18
CA GLU A 620 7.89 39.77 -32.17
C GLU A 620 8.45 39.61 -30.74
N GLU A 621 8.17 40.60 -29.88
CA GLU A 621 8.61 40.57 -28.48
C GLU A 621 7.91 39.43 -27.70
N ARG A 622 8.63 38.75 -26.81
CA ARG A 622 8.09 37.61 -26.03
C ARG A 622 6.83 37.95 -25.24
N VAL A 623 6.72 39.16 -24.70
CA VAL A 623 5.51 39.64 -23.98
C VAL A 623 4.33 39.82 -24.92
N VAL A 624 4.57 40.37 -26.13
CA VAL A 624 3.54 40.55 -27.17
C VAL A 624 3.06 39.20 -27.69
N ASN A 625 3.97 38.27 -27.98
CA ASN A 625 3.66 36.88 -28.33
C ASN A 625 2.83 36.18 -27.25
N HIS A 626 3.14 36.41 -25.96
CA HIS A 626 2.40 35.80 -24.86
C HIS A 626 1.01 36.41 -24.66
N MET A 627 0.85 37.73 -24.81
CA MET A 627 -0.47 38.35 -24.84
C MET A 627 -1.31 37.82 -26.01
N ALA A 628 -0.76 37.79 -27.22
CA ALA A 628 -1.47 37.28 -28.40
C ALA A 628 -1.86 35.80 -28.24
N ALA A 629 -0.94 34.96 -27.75
CA ALA A 629 -1.23 33.54 -27.50
C ALA A 629 -2.27 33.36 -26.38
N LYS A 630 -2.29 34.25 -25.38
CA LYS A 630 -3.29 34.21 -24.30
C LYS A 630 -4.68 34.65 -24.76
N ILE A 631 -4.78 35.57 -25.73
CA ILE A 631 -6.05 35.95 -26.36
C ILE A 631 -6.65 34.75 -27.10
N VAL A 632 -5.84 34.04 -27.88
CA VAL A 632 -6.24 32.79 -28.56
C VAL A 632 -6.63 31.72 -27.55
N GLU A 633 -5.84 31.55 -26.47
CA GLU A 633 -6.15 30.62 -25.38
C GLU A 633 -7.53 30.91 -24.75
N ASN A 634 -7.84 32.18 -24.48
CA ASN A 634 -9.11 32.56 -23.85
C ASN A 634 -10.29 32.42 -24.82
N VAL A 635 -10.25 33.04 -26.02
CA VAL A 635 -11.39 33.04 -26.95
C VAL A 635 -11.74 31.63 -27.42
N CYS A 636 -10.74 30.82 -27.81
CA CYS A 636 -10.98 29.43 -28.24
C CYS A 636 -11.38 28.48 -27.09
N THR A 637 -11.46 28.95 -25.84
CA THR A 637 -12.10 28.17 -24.76
C THR A 637 -13.59 27.99 -25.03
N THR A 638 -14.23 29.05 -25.53
CA THR A 638 -15.68 29.09 -25.79
C THR A 638 -16.06 28.29 -27.04
N ASP A 639 -17.29 27.80 -27.08
CA ASP A 639 -17.94 27.24 -28.27
C ASP A 639 -18.69 28.32 -29.09
N SER A 640 -18.08 29.52 -29.19
CA SER A 640 -18.58 30.66 -29.97
C SER A 640 -18.16 30.60 -31.44
N PHE A 641 -18.90 31.27 -32.33
CA PHE A 641 -18.50 31.40 -33.74
C PHE A 641 -17.18 32.18 -33.87
N HIS A 642 -16.93 33.13 -32.97
CA HIS A 642 -15.70 33.92 -32.93
C HIS A 642 -14.43 33.09 -32.69
N ALA A 643 -14.52 31.89 -32.10
CA ALA A 643 -13.39 30.97 -32.01
C ALA A 643 -12.88 30.52 -33.40
N GLN A 644 -13.76 30.46 -34.41
CA GLN A 644 -13.40 30.07 -35.77
C GLN A 644 -12.50 31.08 -36.47
N GLY A 645 -12.53 32.37 -36.08
CA GLY A 645 -11.71 33.43 -36.67
C GLY A 645 -10.20 33.26 -36.48
N PHE A 646 -9.76 32.37 -35.58
CA PHE A 646 -8.35 32.00 -35.40
C PHE A 646 -7.94 30.74 -36.17
N ILE A 647 -8.88 29.96 -36.71
CA ILE A 647 -8.61 28.67 -37.36
C ILE A 647 -8.04 28.93 -38.76
N THR A 648 -6.73 28.74 -38.90
CA THR A 648 -5.98 28.96 -40.14
C THR A 648 -4.92 27.87 -40.32
N GLY A 649 -4.47 27.61 -41.56
CA GLY A 649 -3.38 26.63 -41.80
C GLY A 649 -2.03 27.01 -41.16
N GLU A 650 -1.86 28.26 -40.69
CA GLU A 650 -0.63 28.71 -40.04
C GLU A 650 -0.66 28.63 -38.50
N ILE A 651 -1.84 28.72 -37.84
CA ILE A 651 -1.90 28.93 -36.38
C ILE A 651 -1.25 27.78 -35.59
N GLY A 652 -1.45 26.54 -36.03
CA GLY A 652 -0.83 25.35 -35.43
C GLY A 652 0.70 25.45 -35.43
N PRO A 653 1.34 25.51 -36.60
CA PRO A 653 2.77 25.74 -36.76
C PRO A 653 3.33 26.94 -35.98
N VAL A 654 2.59 28.05 -35.91
CA VAL A 654 3.04 29.27 -35.22
C VAL A 654 3.02 29.10 -33.70
N LEU A 655 1.95 28.55 -33.13
CA LEU A 655 1.90 28.25 -31.69
C LEU A 655 2.92 27.18 -31.29
N TRP A 656 3.14 26.16 -32.13
CA TRP A 656 4.18 25.17 -31.89
C TRP A 656 5.60 25.77 -31.91
N TYR A 657 5.89 26.70 -32.82
CA TYR A 657 7.15 27.44 -32.82
C TYR A 657 7.34 28.19 -31.48
N LEU A 658 6.32 28.92 -31.00
CA LEU A 658 6.40 29.62 -29.71
C LEU A 658 6.64 28.66 -28.53
N PHE A 659 6.03 27.47 -28.54
CA PHE A 659 6.30 26.41 -27.56
C PHE A 659 7.75 25.88 -27.59
N ARG A 660 8.30 25.68 -28.79
CA ARG A 660 9.62 25.05 -28.96
C ARG A 660 10.79 26.03 -28.79
N HIS A 661 10.61 27.30 -29.17
CA HIS A 661 11.70 28.30 -29.23
C HIS A 661 11.62 29.39 -28.15
N SER A 662 10.54 29.46 -27.36
CA SER A 662 10.50 30.33 -26.17
C SER A 662 11.40 29.79 -25.04
N THR A 663 12.10 30.69 -24.35
CA THR A 663 12.83 30.42 -23.10
C THR A 663 11.99 30.67 -21.84
N VAL A 664 10.70 30.98 -21.99
CA VAL A 664 9.78 31.38 -20.91
C VAL A 664 8.67 30.35 -20.80
N ASP A 665 8.69 29.54 -19.74
CA ASP A 665 7.77 28.40 -19.60
C ASP A 665 6.29 28.80 -19.51
N SER A 666 5.95 29.99 -18.97
CA SER A 666 4.56 30.47 -18.97
C SER A 666 4.02 30.71 -20.39
N LEU A 667 4.85 31.23 -21.31
CA LEU A 667 4.54 31.33 -22.74
C LEU A 667 4.46 29.94 -23.39
N ARG A 668 5.39 29.03 -23.08
CA ARG A 668 5.39 27.66 -23.64
C ARG A 668 4.12 26.90 -23.27
N ILE A 669 3.66 27.03 -22.02
CA ILE A 669 2.39 26.47 -21.56
C ILE A 669 1.22 27.12 -22.30
N THR A 670 1.10 28.45 -22.30
CA THR A 670 -0.01 29.15 -22.99
C THR A 670 -0.07 28.82 -24.49
N ALA A 671 1.06 28.71 -25.18
CA ALA A 671 1.09 28.37 -26.61
C ALA A 671 0.52 26.97 -26.91
N ILE A 672 0.91 25.95 -26.13
CA ILE A 672 0.32 24.60 -26.24
C ILE A 672 -1.14 24.57 -25.75
N SER A 673 -1.46 25.35 -24.72
CA SER A 673 -2.81 25.45 -24.16
C SER A 673 -3.80 26.09 -25.13
N ALA A 674 -3.34 27.08 -25.91
CA ALA A 674 -4.07 27.67 -27.02
C ALA A 674 -4.23 26.68 -28.19
N LEU A 675 -3.16 25.99 -28.57
CA LEU A 675 -3.20 24.97 -29.63
C LEU A 675 -4.19 23.84 -29.28
N CYS A 676 -4.21 23.41 -28.03
CA CYS A 676 -5.15 22.39 -27.53
C CYS A 676 -6.61 22.83 -27.65
N ARG A 677 -6.91 24.11 -27.42
CA ARG A 677 -8.27 24.65 -27.57
C ARG A 677 -8.66 24.87 -29.03
N ILE A 678 -7.73 25.25 -29.91
CA ILE A 678 -8.00 25.25 -31.36
C ILE A 678 -8.28 23.82 -31.85
N THR A 679 -7.57 22.82 -31.32
CA THR A 679 -7.75 21.41 -31.68
C THR A 679 -9.16 20.89 -31.35
N ARG A 680 -9.85 21.48 -30.37
CA ARG A 680 -11.28 21.25 -30.05
C ARG A 680 -12.19 21.60 -31.23
N HIS A 681 -11.93 22.77 -31.85
CA HIS A 681 -12.72 23.31 -32.95
C HIS A 681 -12.29 22.81 -34.33
N SER A 682 -11.01 22.51 -34.51
CA SER A 682 -10.48 21.89 -35.72
C SER A 682 -9.23 21.05 -35.43
N PRO A 683 -9.35 19.72 -35.37
CA PRO A 683 -8.23 18.80 -35.22
C PRO A 683 -7.13 18.95 -36.30
N SER A 684 -7.47 19.50 -37.46
CA SER A 684 -6.52 19.84 -38.54
C SER A 684 -5.41 20.80 -38.11
N ALA A 685 -5.66 21.64 -37.08
CA ALA A 685 -4.64 22.52 -36.52
C ALA A 685 -3.48 21.75 -35.87
N PHE A 686 -3.74 20.60 -35.23
CA PHE A 686 -2.69 19.74 -34.70
C PHE A 686 -2.07 18.84 -35.78
N GLN A 687 -2.87 18.40 -36.76
CA GLN A 687 -2.37 17.68 -37.94
C GLN A 687 -1.30 18.50 -38.69
N SER A 688 -1.56 19.77 -38.98
CA SER A 688 -0.60 20.65 -39.68
C SER A 688 0.72 20.87 -38.91
N VAL A 689 0.72 20.70 -37.58
CA VAL A 689 1.95 20.66 -36.77
C VAL A 689 2.70 19.34 -37.01
N ILE A 690 2.02 18.20 -36.97
CA ILE A 690 2.62 16.88 -37.20
C ILE A 690 3.20 16.78 -38.63
N GLU A 691 2.51 17.34 -39.62
CA GLU A 691 2.97 17.39 -41.02
C GLU A 691 4.21 18.26 -41.21
N LYS A 692 4.27 19.43 -40.56
CA LYS A 692 5.39 20.38 -40.70
C LYS A 692 6.61 20.05 -39.83
N VAL A 693 6.40 19.45 -38.66
CA VAL A 693 7.45 19.20 -37.64
C VAL A 693 7.89 17.73 -37.61
N GLY A 694 7.03 16.81 -38.07
CA GLY A 694 7.26 15.37 -38.04
C GLY A 694 6.78 14.73 -36.72
N LEU A 695 6.02 13.64 -36.86
CA LEU A 695 5.38 12.92 -35.74
C LEU A 695 6.36 12.60 -34.58
N MET A 696 7.55 12.08 -34.88
CA MET A 696 8.51 11.67 -33.86
C MET A 696 9.05 12.84 -33.03
N ALA A 697 9.13 14.06 -33.58
CA ALA A 697 9.49 15.26 -32.81
C ALA A 697 8.36 15.70 -31.86
N VAL A 698 7.10 15.43 -32.22
CA VAL A 698 5.93 15.64 -31.34
C VAL A 698 5.90 14.58 -30.23
N ILE A 699 6.14 13.30 -30.54
CA ILE A 699 6.23 12.22 -29.53
C ILE A 699 7.36 12.50 -28.52
N ASN A 700 8.55 12.88 -28.99
CA ASN A 700 9.66 13.27 -28.09
C ASN A 700 9.33 14.50 -27.22
N SER A 701 8.49 15.42 -27.71
CA SER A 701 8.02 16.58 -26.94
C SER A 701 6.95 16.22 -25.90
N LEU A 702 6.18 15.15 -26.12
CA LEU A 702 5.30 14.57 -25.10
C LEU A 702 6.12 13.86 -24.01
N ALA A 703 7.10 13.04 -24.40
CA ALA A 703 7.97 12.32 -23.47
C ALA A 703 8.79 13.25 -22.55
N THR A 704 9.29 14.38 -23.08
CA THR A 704 10.12 15.35 -22.35
C THR A 704 9.34 16.57 -21.81
N GLY A 705 8.03 16.62 -22.01
CA GLY A 705 7.19 17.75 -21.61
C GLY A 705 6.96 17.85 -20.11
N ILE A 706 6.83 19.08 -19.59
CA ILE A 706 6.32 19.30 -18.23
C ILE A 706 4.84 18.89 -18.12
N CYS A 707 4.38 18.53 -16.91
CA CYS A 707 3.05 17.94 -16.70
C CYS A 707 1.88 18.67 -17.39
N LYS A 708 1.82 20.02 -17.36
CA LYS A 708 0.76 20.75 -18.07
C LYS A 708 0.86 20.63 -19.59
N VAL A 709 2.07 20.62 -20.17
CA VAL A 709 2.26 20.37 -21.61
C VAL A 709 1.83 18.94 -21.96
N GLN A 710 2.19 17.94 -21.15
CA GLN A 710 1.77 16.55 -21.34
C GLN A 710 0.23 16.40 -21.31
N GLN A 711 -0.44 17.04 -20.35
CA GLN A 711 -1.91 17.04 -20.24
C GLN A 711 -2.58 17.55 -21.53
N TYR A 712 -2.14 18.69 -22.06
CA TYR A 712 -2.68 19.27 -23.30
C TYR A 712 -2.32 18.42 -24.53
N MET A 713 -1.10 17.90 -24.62
CA MET A 713 -0.70 17.05 -25.74
C MET A 713 -1.47 15.73 -25.80
N LEU A 714 -1.77 15.10 -24.65
CA LEU A 714 -2.64 13.93 -24.60
C LEU A 714 -4.07 14.23 -25.08
N THR A 715 -4.65 15.37 -24.69
CA THR A 715 -5.97 15.79 -25.23
C THR A 715 -5.91 16.05 -26.73
N MET A 716 -4.85 16.68 -27.26
CA MET A 716 -4.72 16.85 -28.72
C MET A 716 -4.61 15.52 -29.47
N PHE A 717 -3.85 14.55 -28.93
CA PHE A 717 -3.81 13.20 -29.50
C PHE A 717 -5.18 12.49 -29.43
N ALA A 718 -5.86 12.51 -28.28
CA ALA A 718 -7.19 11.91 -28.12
C ALA A 718 -8.25 12.57 -29.03
N SER A 719 -8.19 13.90 -29.21
CA SER A 719 -9.09 14.64 -30.10
C SER A 719 -8.84 14.24 -31.56
N MET A 720 -7.58 14.20 -31.99
CA MET A 720 -7.20 13.86 -33.37
C MET A 720 -7.51 12.39 -33.73
N LEU A 721 -7.20 11.46 -32.83
CA LEU A 721 -7.49 10.02 -33.00
C LEU A 721 -9.01 9.76 -33.04
N SER A 722 -9.82 10.46 -32.23
CA SER A 722 -11.29 10.34 -32.23
C SER A 722 -11.96 10.81 -33.54
N CYS A 723 -11.21 11.50 -34.40
CA CYS A 723 -11.61 11.92 -35.74
C CYS A 723 -10.95 11.09 -36.86
N GLY A 724 -10.21 10.02 -36.52
CA GLY A 724 -9.54 9.14 -37.48
C GLY A 724 -8.27 9.71 -38.13
N ILE A 725 -7.84 10.91 -37.75
CA ILE A 725 -6.72 11.60 -38.41
C ILE A 725 -5.39 10.96 -38.01
N HIS A 726 -4.56 10.64 -39.02
CA HIS A 726 -3.30 9.88 -38.88
C HIS A 726 -3.42 8.53 -38.14
N LEU A 727 -4.64 8.01 -37.96
CA LEU A 727 -4.94 6.84 -37.12
C LEU A 727 -4.06 5.63 -37.47
N GLN A 728 -4.00 5.22 -38.74
CA GLN A 728 -3.16 4.11 -39.20
C GLN A 728 -1.66 4.28 -38.90
N ARG A 729 -1.14 5.52 -38.92
CA ARG A 729 0.28 5.81 -38.65
C ARG A 729 0.59 5.71 -37.16
N LEU A 730 -0.28 6.23 -36.30
CA LEU A 730 -0.12 6.16 -34.85
C LEU A 730 -0.31 4.73 -34.31
N ILE A 731 -1.22 3.97 -34.90
CA ILE A 731 -1.51 2.57 -34.55
C ILE A 731 -0.30 1.63 -34.71
N GLN A 732 0.60 1.93 -35.65
CA GLN A 732 1.77 1.10 -35.96
C GLN A 732 3.03 1.56 -35.21
N GLU A 733 2.99 2.75 -34.60
CA GLU A 733 4.15 3.41 -34.00
C GLU A 733 4.41 2.92 -32.57
N LYS A 734 5.28 1.91 -32.42
CA LYS A 734 5.59 1.30 -31.10
C LYS A 734 6.17 2.32 -30.10
N ASP A 735 6.89 3.33 -30.56
CA ASP A 735 7.43 4.41 -29.73
C ASP A 735 6.33 5.34 -29.20
N PHE A 736 5.20 5.48 -29.89
CA PHE A 736 4.03 6.17 -29.36
C PHE A 736 3.44 5.40 -28.18
N VAL A 737 3.13 4.11 -28.38
CA VAL A 737 2.53 3.25 -27.33
C VAL A 737 3.42 3.17 -26.09
N THR A 738 4.73 2.92 -26.24
CA THR A 738 5.64 2.89 -25.08
C THR A 738 5.83 4.25 -24.41
N THR A 739 5.65 5.36 -25.13
CA THR A 739 5.63 6.71 -24.53
C THR A 739 4.35 6.93 -23.72
N ILE A 740 3.19 6.54 -24.23
CA ILE A 740 1.90 6.61 -23.49
C ILE A 740 1.97 5.78 -22.21
N ILE A 741 2.56 4.58 -22.25
CA ILE A 741 2.68 3.71 -21.07
C ILE A 741 3.59 4.30 -19.99
N ARG A 742 4.70 4.96 -20.36
CA ARG A 742 5.55 5.71 -19.40
C ARG A 742 4.78 6.83 -18.69
N LEU A 743 3.77 7.43 -19.32
CA LEU A 743 2.94 8.46 -18.69
C LEU A 743 2.02 7.90 -17.58
N PHE A 744 1.84 6.58 -17.46
CA PHE A 744 1.21 5.96 -16.29
C PHE A 744 2.05 6.09 -15.02
N GLU A 745 3.33 6.42 -15.10
CA GLU A 745 4.18 6.74 -13.94
C GLU A 745 3.95 8.19 -13.45
N SER A 746 3.22 9.02 -14.21
CA SER A 746 2.98 10.43 -13.86
C SER A 746 2.20 10.59 -12.55
N PRO A 747 2.60 11.51 -11.65
CA PRO A 747 1.89 11.75 -10.40
C PRO A 747 0.47 12.33 -10.61
N SER A 748 0.19 12.96 -11.74
CA SER A 748 -1.11 13.60 -12.03
C SER A 748 -2.17 12.59 -12.46
N THR A 749 -3.29 12.52 -11.72
CA THR A 749 -4.49 11.72 -12.07
C THR A 749 -4.99 12.02 -13.48
N SER A 750 -5.10 13.29 -13.85
CA SER A 750 -5.55 13.75 -15.17
C SER A 750 -4.64 13.25 -16.32
N ILE A 751 -3.31 13.22 -16.12
CA ILE A 751 -2.38 12.72 -17.13
C ILE A 751 -2.55 11.22 -17.34
N ARG A 752 -2.68 10.45 -16.24
CA ARG A 752 -2.88 9.00 -16.33
C ARG A 752 -4.23 8.63 -16.95
N ALA A 753 -5.31 9.30 -16.55
CA ALA A 753 -6.64 9.13 -17.13
C ALA A 753 -6.63 9.36 -18.66
N LYS A 754 -6.00 10.44 -19.12
CA LYS A 754 -5.87 10.75 -20.55
C LYS A 754 -4.93 9.80 -21.29
N ALA A 755 -3.87 9.31 -20.65
CA ALA A 755 -3.03 8.25 -21.21
C ALA A 755 -3.83 6.96 -21.40
N PHE A 756 -4.74 6.60 -20.48
CA PHE A 756 -5.64 5.46 -20.63
C PHE A 756 -6.64 5.69 -21.77
N LEU A 757 -7.22 6.89 -21.90
CA LEU A 757 -8.13 7.24 -22.99
C LEU A 757 -7.44 7.22 -24.38
N VAL A 758 -6.21 7.74 -24.48
CA VAL A 758 -5.40 7.67 -25.72
C VAL A 758 -5.04 6.23 -26.05
N LEU A 759 -4.64 5.42 -25.06
CA LEU A 759 -4.33 4.01 -25.26
C LEU A 759 -5.57 3.22 -25.74
N LEU A 760 -6.73 3.46 -25.15
CA LEU A 760 -8.00 2.85 -25.55
C LEU A 760 -8.31 3.12 -27.03
N GLN A 761 -8.13 4.36 -27.51
CA GLN A 761 -8.31 4.69 -28.94
C GLN A 761 -7.33 3.95 -29.87
N VAL A 762 -6.12 3.63 -29.41
CA VAL A 762 -5.17 2.80 -30.18
C VAL A 762 -5.61 1.32 -30.17
N LEU A 763 -6.00 0.78 -29.00
CA LEU A 763 -6.35 -0.63 -28.83
C LEU A 763 -7.61 -1.04 -29.60
N ILE A 764 -8.65 -0.20 -29.60
CA ILE A 764 -9.90 -0.42 -30.37
C ILE A 764 -9.62 -0.67 -31.87
N ASN A 765 -8.51 -0.16 -32.38
CA ASN A 765 -8.13 -0.27 -33.78
C ASN A 765 -6.95 -1.23 -34.04
N ASN A 766 -6.30 -1.79 -33.01
CA ASN A 766 -5.22 -2.77 -33.17
C ASN A 766 -4.96 -3.65 -31.93
N ARG A 767 -5.34 -4.93 -32.03
CA ARG A 767 -5.09 -5.99 -31.03
C ARG A 767 -3.62 -6.23 -30.74
N GLU A 768 -2.72 -6.11 -31.72
CA GLU A 768 -1.28 -6.38 -31.52
C GLU A 768 -0.63 -5.43 -30.50
N MET A 769 -1.16 -4.19 -30.39
CA MET A 769 -0.67 -3.24 -29.40
C MET A 769 -1.13 -3.58 -27.97
N LEU A 770 -2.11 -4.47 -27.79
CA LEU A 770 -2.45 -5.00 -26.46
C LEU A 770 -1.33 -5.90 -25.93
N LEU A 771 -0.72 -6.75 -26.77
CA LEU A 771 0.44 -7.58 -26.40
C LEU A 771 1.61 -6.70 -25.94
N LEU A 772 1.99 -5.72 -26.78
CA LEU A 772 3.06 -4.75 -26.46
C LEU A 772 2.77 -4.02 -25.14
N SER A 773 1.50 -3.66 -24.90
CA SER A 773 1.10 -2.95 -23.68
C SER A 773 1.17 -3.85 -22.44
N CYS A 774 0.72 -5.10 -22.53
CA CYS A 774 0.81 -6.06 -21.43
C CYS A 774 2.28 -6.37 -21.07
N GLN A 775 3.13 -6.61 -22.07
CA GLN A 775 4.58 -6.77 -21.90
C GLN A 775 5.22 -5.52 -21.26
N ALA A 776 4.77 -4.32 -21.63
CA ALA A 776 5.17 -3.05 -21.01
C ALA A 776 4.46 -2.74 -19.68
N ARG A 777 3.95 -3.77 -18.97
CA ARG A 777 3.38 -3.70 -17.61
C ARG A 777 2.05 -2.93 -17.48
N LEU A 778 1.28 -2.75 -18.56
CA LEU A 778 -0.05 -2.10 -18.54
C LEU A 778 -0.94 -2.60 -17.38
N VAL A 779 -1.02 -3.92 -17.21
CA VAL A 779 -1.87 -4.56 -16.21
C VAL A 779 -1.57 -4.04 -14.80
N MET A 780 -0.28 -3.95 -14.42
CA MET A 780 0.14 -3.44 -13.11
C MET A 780 -0.26 -1.96 -12.92
N TYR A 781 -0.26 -1.15 -13.97
CA TYR A 781 -0.75 0.23 -13.92
C TYR A 781 -2.28 0.32 -13.76
N ILE A 782 -3.03 -0.58 -14.41
CA ILE A 782 -4.48 -0.68 -14.24
C ILE A 782 -4.82 -1.09 -12.81
N GLU A 783 -4.17 -2.11 -12.25
CA GLU A 783 -4.42 -2.54 -10.86
C GLU A 783 -4.08 -1.45 -9.84
N ARG A 784 -2.93 -0.78 -10.01
CA ARG A 784 -2.44 0.27 -9.11
C ARG A 784 -3.41 1.45 -9.02
N ASP A 785 -4.15 1.74 -10.09
CA ASP A 785 -5.11 2.86 -10.12
C ASP A 785 -6.56 2.41 -9.90
N SER A 786 -6.94 1.18 -10.27
CA SER A 786 -8.22 0.55 -9.89
C SER A 786 -8.38 0.45 -8.37
N ARG A 787 -7.32 0.05 -7.65
CA ARG A 787 -7.26 0.06 -6.18
C ARG A 787 -7.41 1.47 -5.54
N LYS A 788 -7.51 2.54 -6.34
CA LYS A 788 -7.76 3.92 -5.90
C LYS A 788 -9.13 4.45 -6.33
N THR A 789 -9.85 3.75 -7.23
CA THR A 789 -11.18 4.14 -7.70
C THR A 789 -12.30 3.29 -7.07
N THR A 790 -11.98 2.14 -6.46
CA THR A 790 -12.91 1.37 -5.64
C THR A 790 -13.58 2.23 -4.55
N PRO A 791 -14.92 2.23 -4.42
CA PRO A 791 -15.66 3.26 -3.69
C PRO A 791 -15.48 3.18 -2.16
N GLY A 792 -14.55 3.98 -1.63
CA GLY A 792 -14.27 4.09 -0.20
C GLY A 792 -13.83 5.49 0.23
N LYS A 793 -14.81 6.36 0.51
CA LYS A 793 -14.69 7.73 1.07
C LYS A 793 -14.06 8.83 0.18
N GLU A 794 -14.93 9.76 -0.25
CA GLU A 794 -14.69 11.22 -0.27
C GLU A 794 -13.54 11.83 -1.11
N GLN A 795 -13.13 11.20 -2.22
CA GLN A 795 -12.51 11.92 -3.35
C GLN A 795 -13.20 11.59 -4.67
N GLN A 796 -14.44 12.07 -4.87
CA GLN A 796 -15.21 11.76 -6.08
C GLN A 796 -14.65 12.45 -7.34
N SER A 797 -14.75 13.78 -7.50
CA SER A 797 -14.55 14.44 -8.80
C SER A 797 -13.21 14.16 -9.53
N SER A 798 -12.06 14.20 -8.84
CA SER A 798 -10.75 13.91 -9.46
C SER A 798 -10.59 12.44 -9.88
N ASN A 799 -11.10 11.52 -9.07
CA ASN A 799 -10.89 10.08 -9.27
C ASN A 799 -12.02 9.47 -10.11
N GLU A 800 -13.19 10.11 -10.20
CA GLU A 800 -14.29 9.78 -11.10
C GLU A 800 -13.86 9.87 -12.57
N TYR A 801 -13.14 10.93 -12.97
CA TYR A 801 -12.60 11.03 -14.33
C TYR A 801 -11.58 9.92 -14.64
N LEU A 802 -10.73 9.58 -13.66
CA LEU A 802 -9.78 8.48 -13.77
C LEU A 802 -10.50 7.13 -13.86
N SER A 803 -11.54 6.89 -13.04
CA SER A 803 -12.37 5.69 -13.08
C SER A 803 -13.05 5.58 -14.44
N LYS A 804 -13.80 6.58 -14.89
CA LYS A 804 -14.49 6.57 -16.19
C LYS A 804 -13.55 6.21 -17.36
N CYS A 805 -12.31 6.73 -17.38
CA CYS A 805 -11.32 6.34 -18.40
C CYS A 805 -10.77 4.92 -18.21
N LEU A 806 -10.59 4.46 -16.96
CA LEU A 806 -10.10 3.13 -16.62
C LEU A 806 -11.15 2.03 -16.88
N ASP A 807 -12.40 2.29 -16.50
CA ASP A 807 -13.53 1.37 -16.58
C ASP A 807 -13.88 1.07 -18.05
N LEU A 808 -13.84 2.07 -18.93
CA LEU A 808 -13.95 1.90 -20.38
C LEU A 808 -12.80 1.03 -20.96
N LEU A 809 -11.57 1.23 -20.47
CA LEU A 809 -10.40 0.46 -20.91
C LEU A 809 -10.46 -1.00 -20.42
N ILE A 810 -10.84 -1.22 -19.16
CA ILE A 810 -11.05 -2.56 -18.59
C ILE A 810 -12.15 -3.28 -19.37
N TYR A 811 -13.30 -2.64 -19.59
CA TYR A 811 -14.41 -3.20 -20.35
C TYR A 811 -13.98 -3.61 -21.77
N HIS A 812 -13.29 -2.75 -22.52
CA HIS A 812 -12.81 -3.08 -23.86
C HIS A 812 -11.85 -4.28 -23.85
N ILE A 813 -10.88 -4.31 -22.94
CA ILE A 813 -9.91 -5.42 -22.83
C ILE A 813 -10.62 -6.76 -22.49
N VAL A 814 -11.66 -6.73 -21.64
CA VAL A 814 -12.47 -7.92 -21.33
C VAL A 814 -13.28 -8.38 -22.56
N GLN A 815 -13.81 -7.46 -23.38
CA GLN A 815 -14.56 -7.80 -24.60
C GLN A 815 -13.68 -8.34 -25.74
N GLU A 816 -12.42 -7.91 -25.87
CA GLU A 816 -11.52 -8.40 -26.92
C GLU A 816 -10.93 -9.80 -26.64
N LEU A 817 -10.81 -10.20 -25.37
CA LEU A 817 -10.14 -11.45 -25.01
C LEU A 817 -10.81 -12.72 -25.57
N PRO A 818 -12.15 -12.89 -25.55
CA PRO A 818 -12.81 -14.00 -26.24
C PRO A 818 -12.49 -14.04 -27.75
N GLY A 819 -12.33 -12.88 -28.39
CA GLY A 819 -11.90 -12.78 -29.78
C GLY A 819 -10.47 -13.29 -29.98
N ILE A 820 -9.53 -12.86 -29.12
CA ILE A 820 -8.13 -13.31 -29.16
C ILE A 820 -8.02 -14.83 -28.94
N LEU A 821 -8.76 -15.38 -27.97
CA LEU A 821 -8.76 -16.82 -27.71
C LEU A 821 -9.42 -17.60 -28.86
N GLY A 822 -10.49 -17.07 -29.46
CA GLY A 822 -11.13 -17.63 -30.65
C GLY A 822 -10.21 -17.62 -31.89
N ASP A 823 -9.45 -16.55 -32.11
CA ASP A 823 -8.46 -16.44 -33.19
C ASP A 823 -7.34 -17.50 -33.03
N ILE A 824 -6.86 -17.72 -31.80
CA ILE A 824 -5.89 -18.78 -31.45
C ILE A 824 -6.48 -20.19 -31.70
N LEU A 825 -7.68 -20.46 -31.17
CA LEU A 825 -8.35 -21.76 -31.31
C LEU A 825 -8.66 -22.08 -32.78
N SER A 826 -9.08 -21.08 -33.57
CA SER A 826 -9.30 -21.21 -35.02
C SER A 826 -8.00 -21.55 -35.76
N ALA A 827 -6.89 -20.88 -35.43
CA ALA A 827 -5.58 -21.16 -36.03
C ALA A 827 -5.09 -22.59 -35.72
N LEU A 828 -5.31 -23.09 -34.49
CA LEU A 828 -4.96 -24.45 -34.07
C LEU A 828 -5.90 -25.50 -34.70
N ALA A 829 -7.21 -25.27 -34.71
CA ALA A 829 -8.19 -26.16 -35.34
C ALA A 829 -7.90 -26.40 -36.84
N ASN A 830 -7.43 -25.36 -37.54
CA ASN A 830 -7.03 -25.44 -38.95
C ASN A 830 -5.85 -26.40 -39.21
N VAL A 831 -5.01 -26.68 -38.22
CA VAL A 831 -3.81 -27.55 -38.34
C VAL A 831 -3.90 -28.85 -37.55
N SER A 832 -4.95 -29.05 -36.75
CA SER A 832 -5.19 -30.26 -35.97
C SER A 832 -5.05 -31.54 -36.80
N GLY A 833 -4.29 -32.51 -36.27
CA GLY A 833 -4.00 -33.80 -36.92
C GLY A 833 -3.07 -33.71 -38.14
N ARG A 834 -2.39 -32.58 -38.37
CA ARG A 834 -1.45 -32.39 -39.49
C ARG A 834 -0.01 -32.30 -39.01
N LYS A 835 0.88 -32.99 -39.74
CA LYS A 835 2.35 -32.92 -39.51
C LYS A 835 3.04 -31.80 -40.31
N HIS A 836 2.38 -31.25 -41.33
CA HIS A 836 2.91 -30.18 -42.18
C HIS A 836 1.81 -29.15 -42.49
N PRO A 837 1.73 -28.02 -41.75
CA PRO A 837 0.85 -26.90 -42.08
C PRO A 837 1.18 -26.25 -43.44
N SER A 838 0.17 -25.71 -44.14
CA SER A 838 0.42 -24.94 -45.37
C SER A 838 1.13 -23.61 -45.08
N THR A 839 1.69 -22.96 -46.10
CA THR A 839 2.28 -21.61 -45.97
C THR A 839 1.28 -20.55 -45.47
N THR A 840 0.00 -20.68 -45.83
CA THR A 840 -1.08 -19.82 -45.33
C THR A 840 -1.39 -20.09 -43.85
N GLN A 841 -1.41 -21.36 -43.44
CA GLN A 841 -1.64 -21.76 -42.04
C GLN A 841 -0.46 -21.39 -41.14
N ALA A 842 0.78 -21.62 -41.61
CA ALA A 842 1.99 -21.18 -40.92
C ALA A 842 2.05 -19.65 -40.74
N LYS A 843 1.52 -18.87 -41.70
CA LYS A 843 1.36 -17.42 -41.53
C LYS A 843 0.30 -17.09 -40.48
N GLN A 844 -0.85 -17.76 -40.46
CA GLN A 844 -1.90 -17.55 -39.45
C GLN A 844 -1.37 -17.84 -38.03
N LEU A 845 -0.72 -18.99 -37.83
CA LEU A 845 -0.12 -19.37 -36.54
C LEU A 845 0.89 -18.33 -36.03
N LYS A 846 1.73 -17.77 -36.92
CA LYS A 846 2.70 -16.72 -36.57
C LYS A 846 2.09 -15.38 -36.18
N MET A 847 0.83 -15.12 -36.52
CA MET A 847 0.10 -13.92 -36.05
C MET A 847 -0.66 -14.21 -34.75
N CYS A 848 -1.36 -15.34 -34.67
CA CYS A 848 -2.28 -15.64 -33.57
C CYS A 848 -1.57 -16.12 -32.29
N LEU A 849 -0.62 -17.06 -32.38
CA LEU A 849 -0.04 -17.71 -31.20
C LEU A 849 0.75 -16.76 -30.28
N PRO A 850 1.50 -15.75 -30.78
CA PRO A 850 2.16 -14.76 -29.93
C PRO A 850 1.22 -13.90 -29.08
N MET A 851 -0.10 -13.99 -29.26
CA MET A 851 -1.08 -13.31 -28.41
C MET A 851 -1.38 -14.05 -27.10
N MET A 852 -0.99 -15.33 -26.96
CA MET A 852 -1.28 -16.14 -25.77
C MET A 852 -0.78 -15.52 -24.43
N PRO A 853 0.37 -14.81 -24.36
CA PRO A 853 0.78 -14.10 -23.16
C PRO A 853 -0.20 -13.01 -22.68
N ILE A 854 -1.11 -12.50 -23.53
CA ILE A 854 -2.19 -11.61 -23.09
C ILE A 854 -3.11 -12.36 -22.12
N VAL A 855 -3.44 -13.62 -22.40
CA VAL A 855 -4.28 -14.47 -21.53
C VAL A 855 -3.62 -14.61 -20.15
N LEU A 856 -2.32 -14.96 -20.12
CA LEU A 856 -1.53 -15.04 -18.89
C LEU A 856 -1.55 -13.72 -18.11
N HIS A 857 -1.20 -12.60 -18.77
CA HIS A 857 -1.15 -11.29 -18.12
C HIS A 857 -2.50 -10.84 -17.53
N LEU A 858 -3.61 -11.07 -18.22
CA LEU A 858 -4.94 -10.71 -17.71
C LEU A 858 -5.40 -11.65 -16.58
N VAL A 859 -5.12 -12.95 -16.68
CA VAL A 859 -5.43 -13.93 -15.62
C VAL A 859 -4.55 -13.73 -14.37
N THR A 860 -3.34 -13.17 -14.49
CA THR A 860 -2.54 -12.74 -13.32
C THR A 860 -3.13 -11.55 -12.55
N SER A 861 -4.10 -10.81 -13.12
CA SER A 861 -4.67 -9.64 -12.46
C SER A 861 -5.92 -9.93 -11.65
N GLN A 862 -5.97 -9.37 -10.43
CA GLN A 862 -7.15 -9.39 -9.56
C GLN A 862 -8.34 -8.60 -10.13
N VAL A 863 -8.09 -7.62 -11.03
CA VAL A 863 -9.14 -6.77 -11.63
C VAL A 863 -9.80 -7.49 -12.80
N PHE A 864 -8.99 -8.18 -13.61
CA PHE A 864 -9.44 -8.83 -14.84
C PHE A 864 -9.92 -10.26 -14.63
N ARG A 865 -9.22 -11.07 -13.82
CA ARG A 865 -9.53 -12.49 -13.56
C ARG A 865 -11.02 -12.77 -13.22
N PRO A 866 -11.67 -12.08 -12.26
CA PRO A 866 -13.08 -12.38 -11.92
C PRO A 866 -14.09 -11.95 -13.01
N GLN A 867 -13.66 -11.16 -14.01
CA GLN A 867 -14.49 -10.78 -15.16
C GLN A 867 -14.25 -11.68 -16.38
N ILE A 868 -13.15 -12.44 -16.38
CA ILE A 868 -12.69 -13.28 -17.51
C ILE A 868 -12.97 -14.76 -17.27
N VAL A 869 -12.69 -15.26 -16.07
CA VAL A 869 -12.82 -16.69 -15.74
C VAL A 869 -14.31 -17.04 -15.60
N THR A 870 -14.89 -17.37 -16.74
CA THR A 870 -16.30 -17.71 -16.96
C THR A 870 -16.39 -19.13 -17.51
N GLU A 871 -17.59 -19.71 -17.50
CA GLU A 871 -17.89 -21.01 -18.12
C GLU A 871 -17.39 -21.11 -19.57
N GLU A 872 -17.65 -20.09 -20.39
CA GLU A 872 -17.23 -20.03 -21.79
C GLU A 872 -15.70 -19.91 -21.93
N PHE A 873 -15.05 -19.14 -21.05
CA PHE A 873 -13.58 -19.09 -21.00
C PHE A 873 -13.02 -20.48 -20.67
N LEU A 874 -13.52 -21.16 -19.63
CA LEU A 874 -13.03 -22.47 -19.21
C LEU A 874 -13.28 -23.56 -20.27
N PHE A 875 -14.41 -23.55 -20.97
CA PHE A 875 -14.68 -24.44 -22.10
C PHE A 875 -13.68 -24.23 -23.27
N ASN A 876 -13.47 -22.97 -23.67
CA ASN A 876 -12.49 -22.62 -24.69
C ASN A 876 -11.06 -22.97 -24.25
N TYR A 877 -10.76 -22.86 -22.96
CA TYR A 877 -9.48 -23.22 -22.37
C TYR A 877 -9.24 -24.74 -22.35
N GLY A 878 -10.26 -25.54 -22.01
CA GLY A 878 -10.19 -27.00 -22.14
C GLY A 878 -10.00 -27.46 -23.59
N THR A 879 -10.57 -26.71 -24.54
CA THR A 879 -10.30 -26.92 -25.98
C THR A 879 -8.85 -26.60 -26.35
N LEU A 880 -8.25 -25.54 -25.78
CA LEU A 880 -6.82 -25.22 -25.96
C LEU A 880 -5.90 -26.30 -25.37
N LEU A 881 -6.21 -26.82 -24.17
CA LEU A 881 -5.47 -27.93 -23.55
C LEU A 881 -5.58 -29.24 -24.37
N ASN A 882 -6.71 -29.50 -25.02
CA ASN A 882 -6.85 -30.62 -25.96
C ASN A 882 -5.95 -30.47 -27.21
N PHE A 883 -5.76 -29.25 -27.73
CA PHE A 883 -4.77 -29.03 -28.79
C PHE A 883 -3.33 -29.25 -28.28
N ILE A 884 -3.00 -28.80 -27.07
CA ILE A 884 -1.68 -29.06 -26.45
C ILE A 884 -1.39 -30.55 -26.30
N LYS A 885 -2.38 -31.34 -25.87
CA LYS A 885 -2.31 -32.81 -25.86
C LYS A 885 -2.00 -33.41 -27.24
N SER A 886 -2.62 -32.91 -28.32
CA SER A 886 -2.38 -33.37 -29.70
C SER A 886 -1.01 -32.93 -30.26
N ILE A 887 -0.42 -31.88 -29.69
CA ILE A 887 0.95 -31.45 -30.00
C ILE A 887 1.97 -32.35 -29.28
N ASP A 888 1.77 -32.59 -27.97
CA ASP A 888 2.58 -33.51 -27.16
C ASP A 888 2.58 -34.96 -27.70
N SER A 889 1.43 -35.47 -28.15
CA SER A 889 1.32 -36.81 -28.74
C SER A 889 1.92 -36.92 -30.16
N GLY A 890 2.34 -35.82 -30.78
CA GLY A 890 2.92 -35.80 -32.13
C GLY A 890 1.90 -36.07 -33.26
N GLU A 891 0.60 -35.99 -32.98
CA GLU A 891 -0.47 -35.96 -33.98
C GLU A 891 -0.41 -34.66 -34.81
N THR A 892 -0.19 -33.52 -34.13
CA THR A 892 -0.16 -32.18 -34.68
C THR A 892 1.24 -31.57 -34.52
N ASN A 893 1.99 -31.40 -35.62
CA ASN A 893 3.32 -30.77 -35.54
C ASN A 893 3.26 -29.29 -35.92
N LEU A 894 3.70 -28.42 -35.00
CA LEU A 894 3.81 -26.97 -35.24
C LEU A 894 5.23 -26.53 -35.59
N ASP A 895 6.26 -27.28 -35.19
CA ASP A 895 7.66 -26.85 -35.23
C ASP A 895 8.13 -26.52 -36.65
N GLY A 896 7.70 -27.33 -37.63
CA GLY A 896 7.96 -27.07 -39.05
C GLY A 896 7.31 -25.81 -39.62
N ALA A 897 6.36 -25.20 -38.90
CA ALA A 897 5.67 -23.97 -39.28
C ALA A 897 6.16 -22.74 -38.48
N ILE A 898 6.25 -22.85 -37.14
CA ILE A 898 6.57 -21.73 -36.22
C ILE A 898 7.97 -21.79 -35.61
N GLY A 899 8.61 -22.96 -35.57
CA GLY A 899 9.84 -23.22 -34.83
C GLY A 899 9.57 -23.78 -33.42
N GLN A 900 10.38 -24.76 -32.99
CA GLN A 900 10.21 -25.50 -31.74
C GLN A 900 10.10 -24.60 -30.49
N THR A 901 10.87 -23.51 -30.42
CA THR A 901 10.82 -22.59 -29.28
C THR A 901 9.45 -21.91 -29.11
N ALA A 902 8.72 -21.71 -30.21
CA ALA A 902 7.40 -21.06 -30.19
C ALA A 902 6.25 -22.05 -29.87
N SER A 903 6.41 -23.34 -30.16
CA SER A 903 5.49 -24.39 -29.68
C SER A 903 5.71 -24.66 -28.19
N GLU A 904 6.96 -24.73 -27.73
CA GLU A 904 7.31 -24.84 -26.31
C GLU A 904 6.81 -23.62 -25.49
N GLU A 905 7.00 -22.40 -26.00
CA GLU A 905 6.50 -21.17 -25.35
C GLU A 905 4.97 -21.14 -25.26
N LEU A 906 4.24 -21.61 -26.28
CA LEU A 906 2.78 -21.73 -26.25
C LEU A 906 2.31 -22.69 -25.15
N ILE A 907 2.91 -23.88 -25.06
CA ILE A 907 2.57 -24.89 -24.05
C ILE A 907 2.85 -24.34 -22.65
N LYS A 908 4.04 -23.78 -22.43
CA LYS A 908 4.46 -23.20 -21.15
C LYS A 908 3.57 -22.05 -20.71
N THR A 909 3.31 -21.08 -21.60
CA THR A 909 2.43 -19.93 -21.33
C THR A 909 1.01 -20.37 -20.99
N THR A 910 0.52 -21.44 -21.62
CA THR A 910 -0.79 -22.01 -21.28
C THR A 910 -0.77 -22.66 -19.90
N LEU A 911 0.11 -23.63 -19.64
CA LEU A 911 0.14 -24.29 -18.32
C LEU A 911 0.32 -23.30 -17.15
N SER A 912 1.20 -22.30 -17.31
CA SER A 912 1.36 -21.21 -16.33
C SER A 912 0.12 -20.31 -16.20
N ALA A 913 -0.63 -20.05 -17.28
CA ALA A 913 -1.86 -19.27 -17.20
C ALA A 913 -2.97 -20.04 -16.46
N PHE A 914 -2.99 -21.38 -16.52
CA PHE A 914 -3.94 -22.17 -15.74
C PHE A 914 -3.53 -22.29 -14.26
N GLU A 915 -2.24 -22.38 -13.94
CA GLU A 915 -1.71 -22.32 -12.56
C GLU A 915 -2.19 -21.08 -11.79
N VAL A 916 -2.30 -19.95 -12.50
CA VAL A 916 -2.81 -18.71 -11.92
C VAL A 916 -4.33 -18.72 -11.71
N VAL A 917 -5.07 -19.64 -12.38
CA VAL A 917 -6.49 -19.91 -12.07
C VAL A 917 -6.61 -20.88 -10.88
N THR A 918 -5.77 -21.91 -10.77
CA THR A 918 -5.82 -22.88 -9.65
C THR A 918 -5.58 -22.22 -8.30
N GLN A 919 -4.75 -21.18 -8.26
CA GLN A 919 -4.52 -20.32 -7.08
C GLN A 919 -5.77 -19.54 -6.59
N HIS A 920 -6.90 -19.57 -7.32
CA HIS A 920 -8.14 -18.88 -6.93
C HIS A 920 -9.39 -19.81 -6.93
N PRO A 921 -9.50 -20.71 -5.93
CA PRO A 921 -10.52 -21.78 -5.84
C PRO A 921 -11.95 -21.39 -6.20
N VAL A 922 -12.42 -20.24 -5.70
CA VAL A 922 -13.81 -19.80 -5.84
C VAL A 922 -14.27 -19.73 -7.30
N LEU A 923 -13.37 -19.36 -8.23
CA LEU A 923 -13.69 -19.21 -9.65
C LEU A 923 -13.83 -20.55 -10.37
N LEU A 924 -13.10 -21.58 -9.92
CA LEU A 924 -13.24 -22.95 -10.45
C LEU A 924 -14.47 -23.66 -9.87
N MET A 925 -14.77 -23.44 -8.58
CA MET A 925 -15.92 -24.05 -7.90
C MET A 925 -17.27 -23.60 -8.51
N LEU A 926 -17.37 -22.36 -9.00
CA LEU A 926 -18.56 -21.87 -9.73
C LEU A 926 -18.85 -22.64 -11.02
N HIS A 927 -17.86 -23.34 -11.60
CA HIS A 927 -17.94 -24.02 -12.89
C HIS A 927 -17.39 -25.46 -12.82
N ARG A 928 -17.61 -26.15 -11.68
CA ARG A 928 -17.13 -27.51 -11.37
C ARG A 928 -17.34 -28.51 -12.51
N SER A 929 -18.53 -28.56 -13.11
CA SER A 929 -18.86 -29.46 -14.22
C SER A 929 -17.96 -29.22 -15.44
N THR A 930 -17.79 -27.97 -15.86
CA THR A 930 -16.94 -27.57 -16.99
C THR A 930 -15.47 -27.94 -16.74
N VAL A 931 -14.98 -27.79 -15.49
CA VAL A 931 -13.61 -28.18 -15.11
C VAL A 931 -13.43 -29.69 -15.21
N VAL A 932 -14.35 -30.49 -14.65
CA VAL A 932 -14.29 -31.96 -14.69
C VAL A 932 -14.42 -32.51 -16.12
N ASP A 933 -15.33 -31.97 -16.94
CA ASP A 933 -15.59 -32.48 -18.29
C ASP A 933 -14.55 -32.01 -19.33
N TYR A 934 -13.95 -30.82 -19.19
CA TYR A 934 -13.09 -30.23 -20.25
C TYR A 934 -11.64 -29.90 -19.85
N ILE A 935 -11.33 -29.72 -18.55
CA ILE A 935 -9.98 -29.31 -18.10
C ILE A 935 -9.16 -30.50 -17.56
N LEU A 936 -9.76 -31.34 -16.72
CA LEU A 936 -9.04 -32.47 -16.12
C LEU A 936 -8.62 -33.56 -17.13
N PRO A 937 -9.43 -33.97 -18.14
CA PRO A 937 -9.05 -35.05 -19.06
C PRO A 937 -7.80 -34.73 -19.92
N PRO A 938 -7.62 -33.50 -20.45
CA PRO A 938 -6.36 -33.09 -21.06
C PRO A 938 -5.16 -33.15 -20.11
N LEU A 939 -5.29 -32.63 -18.89
CA LEU A 939 -4.19 -32.61 -17.91
C LEU A 939 -3.76 -34.04 -17.51
N VAL A 940 -4.70 -34.97 -17.28
CA VAL A 940 -4.39 -36.40 -17.03
C VAL A 940 -3.69 -37.05 -18.23
N SER A 941 -4.00 -36.62 -19.45
CA SER A 941 -3.27 -37.09 -20.63
C SER A 941 -1.83 -36.57 -20.67
N LEU A 942 -1.57 -35.34 -20.23
CA LEU A 942 -0.23 -34.72 -20.23
C LEU A 942 0.70 -35.25 -19.13
N VAL A 943 0.17 -35.96 -18.12
CA VAL A 943 0.99 -36.78 -17.20
C VAL A 943 1.79 -37.85 -17.97
N ARG A 944 1.28 -38.31 -19.12
CA ARG A 944 1.95 -39.28 -20.01
C ARG A 944 2.99 -38.66 -20.93
N SER A 945 3.18 -37.34 -20.90
CA SER A 945 4.14 -36.64 -21.77
C SER A 945 5.56 -37.19 -21.58
N GLN A 946 6.32 -37.24 -22.68
CA GLN A 946 7.75 -37.54 -22.63
C GLN A 946 8.56 -36.38 -22.01
N ASN A 947 8.01 -35.16 -22.00
CA ASN A 947 8.64 -33.99 -21.39
C ASN A 947 8.41 -33.98 -19.87
N VAL A 948 9.51 -34.01 -19.11
CA VAL A 948 9.50 -34.01 -17.64
C VAL A 948 8.88 -32.71 -17.09
N GLU A 949 9.11 -31.55 -17.72
CA GLU A 949 8.49 -30.28 -17.29
C GLU A 949 6.97 -30.35 -17.42
N TRP A 950 6.45 -30.79 -18.57
CA TRP A 950 5.00 -30.81 -18.83
C TRP A 950 4.28 -31.85 -17.95
N ARG A 951 4.92 -33.00 -17.71
CA ARG A 951 4.45 -33.99 -16.73
C ARG A 951 4.37 -33.39 -15.31
N LEU A 952 5.43 -32.71 -14.88
CA LEU A 952 5.52 -32.09 -13.55
C LEU A 952 4.47 -30.99 -13.36
N PHE A 953 4.35 -30.06 -14.31
CA PHE A 953 3.30 -29.04 -14.30
C PHE A 953 1.90 -29.67 -14.28
N SER A 954 1.65 -30.69 -15.11
CA SER A 954 0.33 -31.33 -15.18
C SER A 954 -0.04 -32.06 -13.89
N LEU A 955 0.90 -32.81 -13.29
CA LEU A 955 0.69 -33.45 -11.98
C LEU A 955 0.44 -32.44 -10.87
N ARG A 956 1.18 -31.32 -10.84
CA ARG A 956 0.95 -30.25 -9.87
C ARG A 956 -0.43 -29.60 -10.05
N LEU A 957 -0.80 -29.24 -11.28
CA LEU A 957 -2.11 -28.67 -11.60
C LEU A 957 -3.27 -29.63 -11.26
N LEU A 958 -3.09 -30.94 -11.47
CA LEU A 958 -4.05 -31.96 -11.05
C LEU A 958 -4.13 -32.09 -9.52
N SER A 959 -3.00 -32.07 -8.81
CA SER A 959 -2.98 -32.09 -7.34
C SER A 959 -3.71 -30.87 -6.76
N GLU A 960 -3.42 -29.67 -7.28
CA GLU A 960 -4.04 -28.42 -6.82
C GLU A 960 -5.54 -28.38 -7.17
N THR A 961 -5.95 -28.70 -8.40
CA THR A 961 -7.38 -28.69 -8.76
C THR A 961 -8.19 -29.79 -8.09
N THR A 962 -7.66 -31.01 -7.98
CA THR A 962 -8.46 -32.14 -7.48
C THR A 962 -8.63 -32.08 -5.97
N SER A 963 -7.58 -31.72 -5.20
CA SER A 963 -7.68 -31.50 -3.75
C SER A 963 -8.75 -30.44 -3.43
N LEU A 964 -8.73 -29.34 -4.17
CA LEU A 964 -9.65 -28.20 -4.09
C LEU A 964 -11.10 -28.56 -4.45
N LEU A 965 -11.31 -29.42 -5.46
CA LEU A 965 -12.63 -29.94 -5.80
C LEU A 965 -13.16 -30.90 -4.72
N VAL A 966 -12.30 -31.76 -4.17
CA VAL A 966 -12.72 -32.83 -3.25
C VAL A 966 -12.90 -32.33 -1.81
N SER A 967 -12.06 -31.43 -1.31
CA SER A 967 -12.15 -30.93 0.07
C SER A 967 -13.48 -30.19 0.37
N HIS A 968 -14.14 -29.64 -0.64
CA HIS A 968 -15.43 -28.96 -0.50
C HIS A 968 -16.63 -29.93 -0.47
N GLU A 969 -16.44 -31.23 -0.74
CA GLU A 969 -17.53 -32.22 -0.73
C GLU A 969 -18.12 -32.43 0.69
N VAL A 970 -17.30 -32.25 1.73
CA VAL A 970 -17.72 -32.34 3.14
C VAL A 970 -18.64 -31.19 3.57
N MET A 971 -18.65 -30.07 2.83
CA MET A 971 -19.40 -28.85 3.16
C MET A 971 -20.69 -28.66 2.34
N ALA A 972 -21.05 -29.62 1.48
CA ALA A 972 -22.12 -29.46 0.48
C ALA A 972 -23.04 -30.68 0.37
N GLU A 973 -23.78 -30.97 1.45
CA GLU A 973 -25.01 -31.76 1.33
C GLU A 973 -26.02 -31.04 0.41
N GLU A 974 -26.92 -31.80 -0.23
CA GLU A 974 -28.04 -31.34 -1.08
C GLU A 974 -27.72 -30.62 -2.41
N LYS A 975 -27.28 -31.39 -3.44
CA LYS A 975 -27.58 -31.10 -4.87
C LYS A 975 -27.32 -32.31 -5.78
N GLU A 976 -28.31 -32.72 -6.57
CA GLU A 976 -28.22 -33.94 -7.41
C GLU A 976 -27.16 -33.86 -8.53
N GLU A 977 -26.92 -32.67 -9.10
CA GLU A 977 -25.94 -32.47 -10.19
C GLU A 977 -24.49 -32.74 -9.76
N SER A 978 -24.18 -32.73 -8.45
CA SER A 978 -22.81 -33.00 -7.98
C SER A 978 -22.43 -34.47 -8.16
N LEU A 979 -23.36 -35.41 -7.91
CA LEU A 979 -23.05 -36.84 -7.89
C LEU A 979 -22.52 -37.38 -9.23
N ASP A 980 -23.04 -36.94 -10.38
CA ASP A 980 -22.51 -37.39 -11.67
C ASP A 980 -21.11 -36.80 -11.92
N SER A 981 -20.85 -35.54 -11.51
CA SER A 981 -19.50 -34.95 -11.60
C SER A 981 -18.48 -35.72 -10.76
N ASN A 982 -18.87 -36.21 -9.57
CA ASN A 982 -18.01 -36.99 -8.70
C ASN A 982 -17.78 -38.39 -9.29
N ASN A 983 -18.82 -39.04 -9.83
CA ASN A 983 -18.68 -40.33 -10.53
C ASN A 983 -17.77 -40.23 -11.77
N LYS A 984 -17.83 -39.13 -12.53
CA LYS A 984 -16.90 -38.86 -13.64
C LYS A 984 -15.46 -38.68 -13.16
N LEU A 985 -15.24 -37.87 -12.11
CA LEU A 985 -13.92 -37.65 -11.51
C LEU A 985 -13.31 -38.97 -11.01
N LEU A 986 -14.09 -39.78 -10.28
CA LEU A 986 -13.67 -41.09 -9.78
C LEU A 986 -13.30 -42.06 -10.90
N ARG A 987 -14.07 -42.12 -12.00
CA ARG A 987 -13.72 -42.91 -13.20
C ARG A 987 -12.44 -42.42 -13.85
N LEU A 988 -12.29 -41.11 -14.04
CA LEU A 988 -11.09 -40.51 -14.64
C LEU A 988 -9.82 -40.81 -13.81
N ILE A 989 -9.91 -40.77 -12.48
CA ILE A 989 -8.82 -41.17 -11.59
C ILE A 989 -8.55 -42.67 -11.71
N ARG A 990 -9.59 -43.52 -11.56
CA ARG A 990 -9.50 -44.99 -11.58
C ARG A 990 -8.96 -45.53 -12.91
N ASP A 991 -9.56 -45.11 -14.02
CA ASP A 991 -9.38 -45.75 -15.32
C ASP A 991 -8.19 -45.17 -16.09
N SER A 992 -7.79 -43.92 -15.80
CA SER A 992 -6.72 -43.24 -16.52
C SER A 992 -5.49 -42.89 -15.68
N LEU A 993 -5.62 -42.61 -14.38
CA LEU A 993 -4.50 -42.13 -13.56
C LEU A 993 -3.88 -43.21 -12.67
N LEU A 994 -4.67 -43.97 -11.88
CA LEU A 994 -4.18 -45.04 -11.00
C LEU A 994 -3.25 -46.05 -11.70
N PRO A 995 -3.53 -46.53 -12.94
CA PRO A 995 -2.65 -47.49 -13.64
C PRO A 995 -1.26 -46.95 -14.01
N GLN A 996 -1.02 -45.64 -13.84
CA GLN A 996 0.28 -45.02 -14.12
C GLN A 996 1.12 -44.81 -12.85
N TYR A 997 0.53 -44.89 -11.65
CA TYR A 997 1.23 -44.47 -10.42
C TYR A 997 2.50 -45.26 -10.13
N GLU A 998 2.54 -46.56 -10.46
CA GLU A 998 3.77 -47.37 -10.41
C GLU A 998 4.94 -46.70 -11.16
N HIS A 999 4.69 -46.12 -12.34
CA HIS A 999 5.72 -45.47 -13.16
C HIS A 999 5.98 -44.01 -12.79
N ILE A 1000 5.08 -43.38 -12.01
CA ILE A 1000 5.18 -41.98 -11.57
C ILE A 1000 5.88 -41.90 -10.20
N LEU A 1001 5.64 -42.87 -9.32
CA LEU A 1001 6.24 -42.95 -7.99
C LEU A 1001 7.71 -43.39 -8.04
N MET A 1002 8.08 -44.22 -9.01
CA MET A 1002 9.46 -44.66 -9.27
C MET A 1002 10.23 -43.67 -10.18
N ALA A 1003 9.72 -42.45 -10.36
CA ALA A 1003 10.38 -41.38 -11.11
C ALA A 1003 11.26 -40.52 -10.16
N PRO A 1004 12.34 -39.88 -10.65
CA PRO A 1004 13.16 -39.01 -9.81
C PRO A 1004 12.38 -37.80 -9.28
N ASP A 1005 12.77 -37.34 -8.10
CA ASP A 1005 12.22 -36.15 -7.45
C ASP A 1005 12.29 -34.90 -8.36
N PRO A 1006 11.30 -33.99 -8.31
CA PRO A 1006 10.17 -33.95 -7.36
C PRO A 1006 8.88 -34.60 -7.90
N VAL A 1007 8.93 -35.46 -8.92
CA VAL A 1007 7.74 -36.03 -9.57
C VAL A 1007 6.86 -36.85 -8.61
N PRO A 1008 7.40 -37.73 -7.74
CA PRO A 1008 6.59 -38.50 -6.78
C PRO A 1008 5.85 -37.60 -5.79
N VAL A 1009 6.46 -36.50 -5.31
CA VAL A 1009 5.85 -35.56 -4.34
C VAL A 1009 4.44 -35.12 -4.75
N TYR A 1010 4.27 -34.68 -6.00
CA TYR A 1010 2.98 -34.15 -6.47
C TYR A 1010 1.94 -35.25 -6.72
N ALA A 1011 2.39 -36.43 -7.13
CA ALA A 1011 1.54 -37.60 -7.27
C ALA A 1011 1.04 -38.10 -5.91
N LEU A 1012 1.93 -38.18 -4.91
CA LEU A 1012 1.58 -38.56 -3.54
C LEU A 1012 0.65 -37.55 -2.88
N LYS A 1013 0.91 -36.24 -3.02
CA LYS A 1013 0.02 -35.19 -2.48
C LYS A 1013 -1.40 -35.27 -3.06
N LEU A 1014 -1.53 -35.66 -4.33
CA LEU A 1014 -2.84 -35.97 -4.93
C LEU A 1014 -3.47 -37.21 -4.28
N LEU A 1015 -2.75 -38.33 -4.09
CA LEU A 1015 -3.30 -39.50 -3.39
C LEU A 1015 -3.67 -39.24 -1.91
N VAL A 1016 -2.88 -38.44 -1.18
CA VAL A 1016 -3.18 -38.07 0.21
C VAL A 1016 -4.53 -37.35 0.26
N ALA A 1017 -4.71 -36.26 -0.50
CA ALA A 1017 -5.97 -35.52 -0.53
C ALA A 1017 -7.16 -36.39 -1.01
N LEU A 1018 -6.93 -37.31 -1.96
CA LEU A 1018 -7.96 -38.21 -2.45
C LEU A 1018 -8.40 -39.27 -1.43
N THR A 1019 -7.48 -39.79 -0.62
CA THR A 1019 -7.75 -40.81 0.41
C THR A 1019 -8.25 -40.23 1.73
N GLU A 1020 -7.88 -38.99 2.06
CA GLU A 1020 -8.36 -38.26 3.24
C GLU A 1020 -9.88 -38.03 3.20
N TYR A 1021 -10.40 -37.62 2.04
CA TYR A 1021 -11.80 -37.24 1.88
C TYR A 1021 -12.71 -38.33 1.29
N SER A 1022 -12.16 -39.37 0.63
CA SER A 1022 -12.97 -40.37 -0.08
C SER A 1022 -12.60 -41.83 0.28
N PRO A 1023 -13.36 -42.51 1.15
CA PRO A 1023 -13.07 -43.91 1.52
C PRO A 1023 -13.23 -44.88 0.34
N ALA A 1024 -13.96 -44.49 -0.70
CA ALA A 1024 -14.09 -45.24 -1.95
C ALA A 1024 -12.84 -45.14 -2.85
N LEU A 1025 -11.96 -44.14 -2.63
CA LEU A 1025 -10.63 -44.08 -3.24
C LEU A 1025 -9.60 -44.84 -2.39
N THR A 1026 -9.73 -44.82 -1.06
CA THR A 1026 -8.92 -45.65 -0.15
C THR A 1026 -9.02 -47.13 -0.54
N SER A 1027 -10.24 -47.65 -0.71
CA SER A 1027 -10.43 -49.03 -1.20
C SER A 1027 -9.90 -49.28 -2.62
N LEU A 1028 -9.85 -48.25 -3.49
CA LEU A 1028 -9.27 -48.38 -4.83
C LEU A 1028 -7.73 -48.38 -4.84
N VAL A 1029 -7.10 -47.74 -3.86
CA VAL A 1029 -5.65 -47.87 -3.64
C VAL A 1029 -5.33 -49.28 -3.15
N GLU A 1030 -6.16 -49.85 -2.26
CA GLU A 1030 -6.04 -51.26 -1.81
C GLU A 1030 -6.34 -52.29 -2.91
N GLU A 1031 -7.32 -52.05 -3.79
CA GLU A 1031 -7.61 -52.89 -4.98
C GLU A 1031 -6.51 -52.81 -6.06
N SER A 1032 -5.55 -51.89 -5.92
CA SER A 1032 -4.45 -51.67 -6.86
C SER A 1032 -3.12 -52.21 -6.32
N ASN A 1033 -2.22 -52.61 -7.22
CA ASN A 1033 -0.87 -53.08 -6.87
C ASN A 1033 0.08 -51.96 -6.36
N LEU A 1034 -0.45 -50.83 -5.86
CA LEU A 1034 0.34 -49.70 -5.38
C LEU A 1034 0.89 -49.90 -3.97
N VAL A 1035 0.28 -50.74 -3.13
CA VAL A 1035 0.74 -50.96 -1.74
C VAL A 1035 2.21 -51.42 -1.68
N PRO A 1036 2.69 -52.43 -2.44
CA PRO A 1036 4.11 -52.77 -2.50
C PRO A 1036 5.00 -51.63 -3.03
N VAL A 1037 4.50 -50.83 -3.99
CA VAL A 1037 5.23 -49.68 -4.55
C VAL A 1037 5.45 -48.60 -3.49
N LEU A 1038 4.47 -48.35 -2.60
CA LEU A 1038 4.65 -47.39 -1.50
C LEU A 1038 5.77 -47.81 -0.54
N PHE A 1039 5.89 -49.10 -0.21
CA PHE A 1039 7.01 -49.61 0.59
C PHE A 1039 8.35 -49.57 -0.16
N GLN A 1040 8.36 -49.79 -1.48
CA GLN A 1040 9.55 -49.60 -2.32
C GLN A 1040 10.00 -48.12 -2.34
N VAL A 1041 9.07 -47.15 -2.42
CA VAL A 1041 9.41 -45.72 -2.35
C VAL A 1041 9.96 -45.35 -0.97
N ILE A 1042 9.42 -45.92 0.12
CA ILE A 1042 10.00 -45.75 1.47
C ILE A 1042 11.45 -46.26 1.49
N LEU A 1043 11.72 -47.45 0.97
CA LEU A 1043 13.07 -48.03 0.89
C LEU A 1043 14.03 -47.15 0.07
N GLU A 1044 13.60 -46.62 -1.07
CA GLU A 1044 14.45 -45.78 -1.93
C GLU A 1044 14.75 -44.40 -1.37
N HIS A 1045 13.98 -43.93 -0.38
CA HIS A 1045 14.14 -42.60 0.22
C HIS A 1045 14.65 -42.63 1.67
N GLN A 1046 15.12 -43.78 2.19
CA GLN A 1046 15.58 -43.92 3.59
C GLN A 1046 16.70 -42.93 3.96
N ASP A 1047 17.68 -42.72 3.08
CA ASP A 1047 18.75 -41.72 3.26
C ASP A 1047 18.24 -40.25 3.35
N SER A 1048 16.93 -40.04 3.17
CA SER A 1048 16.29 -38.73 3.05
C SER A 1048 14.99 -38.62 3.88
N VAL A 1049 14.99 -39.11 5.12
CA VAL A 1049 13.83 -39.15 6.05
C VAL A 1049 13.02 -37.83 6.08
N GLN A 1050 13.67 -36.67 6.07
CA GLN A 1050 12.99 -35.34 6.07
C GLN A 1050 12.47 -34.87 4.69
N GLY A 1051 12.57 -35.70 3.64
CA GLY A 1051 12.21 -35.37 2.27
C GLY A 1051 10.70 -35.27 2.06
N ASN A 1052 10.29 -34.39 1.14
CA ASN A 1052 8.87 -34.18 0.79
C ASN A 1052 8.20 -35.48 0.31
N THR A 1053 8.93 -36.35 -0.39
CA THR A 1053 8.42 -37.65 -0.85
C THR A 1053 8.16 -38.58 0.34
N MET A 1054 9.12 -38.75 1.26
CA MET A 1054 8.93 -39.53 2.50
C MET A 1054 7.72 -39.03 3.30
N GLN A 1055 7.65 -37.72 3.57
CA GLN A 1055 6.50 -37.12 4.27
C GLN A 1055 5.16 -37.41 3.57
N SER A 1056 5.13 -37.37 2.24
CA SER A 1056 3.89 -37.60 1.47
C SER A 1056 3.51 -39.09 1.39
N VAL A 1057 4.48 -40.03 1.39
CA VAL A 1057 4.17 -41.47 1.52
C VAL A 1057 3.66 -41.79 2.93
N ILE A 1058 4.28 -41.26 3.97
CA ILE A 1058 3.88 -41.54 5.36
C ILE A 1058 2.51 -40.93 5.69
N ALA A 1059 2.18 -39.75 5.16
CA ALA A 1059 0.82 -39.22 5.23
C ALA A 1059 -0.21 -40.13 4.53
N LEU A 1060 0.11 -40.67 3.35
CA LEU A 1060 -0.75 -41.62 2.63
C LEU A 1060 -0.90 -42.95 3.41
N LEU A 1061 0.18 -43.43 4.02
CA LEU A 1061 0.18 -44.62 4.86
C LEU A 1061 -0.67 -44.42 6.13
N ASN A 1062 -0.66 -43.21 6.73
CA ASN A 1062 -1.55 -42.87 7.84
C ASN A 1062 -3.02 -42.92 7.41
N ASN A 1063 -3.37 -42.35 6.25
CA ASN A 1063 -4.73 -42.42 5.70
C ASN A 1063 -5.21 -43.87 5.46
N LEU A 1064 -4.32 -44.77 5.01
CA LEU A 1064 -4.61 -46.19 4.88
C LEU A 1064 -4.82 -46.86 6.26
N VAL A 1065 -3.86 -46.71 7.19
CA VAL A 1065 -3.89 -47.41 8.50
C VAL A 1065 -5.02 -46.88 9.42
N ALA A 1066 -5.43 -45.62 9.29
CA ALA A 1066 -6.54 -45.05 10.05
C ALA A 1066 -7.92 -45.49 9.54
N HIS A 1067 -8.03 -46.03 8.31
CA HIS A 1067 -9.30 -46.37 7.69
C HIS A 1067 -9.85 -47.73 8.17
N LYS A 1068 -11.06 -47.71 8.73
CA LYS A 1068 -11.63 -48.82 9.52
C LYS A 1068 -11.82 -50.15 8.79
N ASN A 1069 -11.88 -50.13 7.47
CA ASN A 1069 -12.12 -51.32 6.64
C ASN A 1069 -10.86 -51.82 5.92
N THR A 1070 -9.71 -51.15 6.10
CA THR A 1070 -8.49 -51.44 5.36
C THR A 1070 -7.88 -52.79 5.74
N ASN A 1071 -7.39 -53.52 4.75
CA ASN A 1071 -6.86 -54.86 4.95
C ASN A 1071 -5.45 -54.85 5.55
N MET A 1072 -5.38 -54.69 6.88
CA MET A 1072 -4.13 -54.66 7.64
C MET A 1072 -3.21 -55.87 7.40
N THR A 1073 -3.71 -57.05 6.98
CA THR A 1073 -2.82 -58.20 6.74
C THR A 1073 -1.86 -57.96 5.58
N LEU A 1074 -2.31 -57.30 4.51
CA LEU A 1074 -1.47 -56.93 3.38
C LEU A 1074 -0.35 -55.96 3.79
N LEU A 1075 -0.64 -55.03 4.70
CA LEU A 1075 0.36 -54.10 5.22
C LEU A 1075 1.39 -54.81 6.13
N TYR A 1076 0.94 -55.75 6.96
CA TYR A 1076 1.85 -56.59 7.75
C TYR A 1076 2.72 -57.51 6.87
N GLU A 1077 2.18 -58.06 5.79
CA GLU A 1077 2.92 -58.87 4.80
C GLU A 1077 4.00 -58.07 4.06
N GLN A 1078 3.80 -56.76 3.83
CA GLN A 1078 4.83 -55.85 3.30
C GLN A 1078 5.80 -55.32 4.38
N GLY A 1079 5.73 -55.80 5.63
CA GLY A 1079 6.69 -55.47 6.68
C GLY A 1079 6.44 -54.14 7.41
N LEU A 1080 5.20 -53.62 7.41
CA LEU A 1080 4.80 -52.36 8.07
C LEU A 1080 5.48 -52.11 9.43
N VAL A 1081 5.49 -53.12 10.31
CA VAL A 1081 6.09 -53.04 11.67
C VAL A 1081 7.56 -52.63 11.62
N HIS A 1082 8.35 -53.23 10.73
CA HIS A 1082 9.79 -52.95 10.65
C HIS A 1082 10.06 -51.55 10.10
N HIS A 1083 9.34 -51.15 9.04
CA HIS A 1083 9.48 -49.82 8.45
C HIS A 1083 9.08 -48.71 9.44
N ILE A 1084 7.97 -48.87 10.16
CA ILE A 1084 7.54 -47.88 11.17
C ILE A 1084 8.49 -47.85 12.36
N CYS A 1085 9.02 -48.98 12.84
CA CYS A 1085 10.05 -48.97 13.89
C CYS A 1085 11.28 -48.16 13.47
N ASN A 1086 11.88 -48.47 12.32
CA ASN A 1086 13.12 -47.81 11.87
C ASN A 1086 12.90 -46.29 11.67
N LEU A 1087 11.85 -45.90 10.92
CA LEU A 1087 11.55 -44.50 10.64
C LEU A 1087 11.22 -43.69 11.89
N LEU A 1088 10.54 -44.28 12.88
CA LEU A 1088 10.20 -43.60 14.13
C LEU A 1088 11.45 -43.41 15.00
N ILE A 1089 12.37 -44.39 15.03
CA ILE A 1089 13.69 -44.25 15.67
C ILE A 1089 14.51 -43.13 15.01
N GLU A 1090 14.64 -43.15 13.69
CA GLU A 1090 15.40 -42.14 12.93
C GLU A 1090 14.80 -40.73 13.07
N THR A 1091 13.48 -40.60 12.94
CA THR A 1091 12.78 -39.30 13.05
C THR A 1091 12.83 -38.75 14.48
N ALA A 1092 12.70 -39.59 15.50
CA ALA A 1092 12.78 -39.16 16.89
C ALA A 1092 14.21 -38.79 17.30
N ALA A 1093 15.24 -39.48 16.80
CA ALA A 1093 16.63 -39.07 16.99
C ALA A 1093 16.86 -37.65 16.42
N LEU A 1094 16.41 -37.39 15.19
CA LEU A 1094 16.48 -36.07 14.54
C LEU A 1094 15.62 -34.98 15.23
N TYR A 1095 14.64 -35.36 16.06
CA TYR A 1095 13.84 -34.44 16.89
C TYR A 1095 14.52 -34.12 18.23
N LEU A 1096 15.28 -35.08 18.78
CA LEU A 1096 15.98 -34.95 20.07
C LEU A 1096 17.37 -34.28 19.96
N GLU A 1097 17.91 -34.11 18.75
CA GLU A 1097 19.13 -33.32 18.51
C GLU A 1097 18.90 -31.80 18.71
N VAL A 1098 19.63 -31.21 19.64
CA VAL A 1098 19.29 -29.93 20.30
C VAL A 1098 19.48 -28.67 19.42
N ASP A 1099 20.35 -28.71 18.41
CA ASP A 1099 20.92 -27.48 17.84
C ASP A 1099 20.15 -26.81 16.67
N ASN A 1100 19.21 -27.50 16.00
CA ASN A 1100 18.62 -26.99 14.74
C ASN A 1100 17.09 -26.76 14.75
N LYS A 1101 16.69 -25.54 15.10
CA LYS A 1101 15.27 -25.07 15.13
C LYS A 1101 14.51 -25.13 13.79
N SER A 1102 15.20 -25.29 12.66
CA SER A 1102 14.57 -25.56 11.36
C SER A 1102 14.09 -27.01 11.26
N ASN A 1103 14.95 -27.95 11.66
CA ASN A 1103 14.78 -29.38 11.45
C ASN A 1103 13.69 -29.94 12.35
N ILE A 1104 13.56 -29.38 13.57
CA ILE A 1104 12.47 -29.69 14.50
C ILE A 1104 11.10 -29.54 13.81
N LYS A 1105 10.87 -28.47 13.03
CA LYS A 1105 9.55 -28.26 12.38
C LYS A 1105 9.20 -29.32 11.33
N THR A 1106 10.17 -29.79 10.55
CA THR A 1106 9.96 -30.85 9.55
C THR A 1106 9.91 -32.24 10.19
N ALA A 1107 10.63 -32.43 11.31
CA ALA A 1107 10.53 -33.63 12.13
C ALA A 1107 9.17 -33.77 12.83
N ASN A 1108 8.62 -32.71 13.45
CA ASN A 1108 7.34 -32.74 14.16
C ASN A 1108 6.21 -33.37 13.32
N GLY A 1109 5.98 -32.87 12.10
CA GLY A 1109 4.87 -33.34 11.25
C GLY A 1109 5.01 -34.80 10.80
N LEU A 1110 6.25 -35.26 10.57
CA LEU A 1110 6.54 -36.65 10.26
C LEU A 1110 6.39 -37.54 11.52
N LEU A 1111 6.91 -37.08 12.66
CA LEU A 1111 6.85 -37.78 13.94
C LEU A 1111 5.40 -37.96 14.41
N LEU A 1112 4.56 -36.94 14.30
CA LEU A 1112 3.11 -37.03 14.57
C LEU A 1112 2.45 -38.08 13.65
N SER A 1113 2.71 -38.03 12.34
CA SER A 1113 2.17 -39.00 11.39
C SER A 1113 2.59 -40.45 11.71
N LEU A 1114 3.85 -40.67 12.14
CA LEU A 1114 4.36 -41.97 12.56
C LEU A 1114 3.77 -42.44 13.90
N LEU A 1115 3.56 -41.52 14.85
CA LEU A 1115 2.91 -41.78 16.13
C LEU A 1115 1.43 -42.13 15.96
N ASP A 1116 0.73 -41.49 15.01
CA ASP A 1116 -0.67 -41.81 14.69
C ASP A 1116 -0.81 -43.18 13.99
N ILE A 1117 0.09 -43.53 13.06
CA ILE A 1117 0.16 -44.87 12.48
C ILE A 1117 0.36 -45.92 13.59
N LEU A 1118 1.33 -45.69 14.49
CA LEU A 1118 1.58 -46.55 15.64
C LEU A 1118 0.33 -46.66 16.54
N HIS A 1119 -0.34 -45.55 16.81
CA HIS A 1119 -1.57 -45.52 17.61
C HIS A 1119 -2.69 -46.37 16.98
N CYS A 1120 -2.91 -46.24 15.67
CA CYS A 1120 -3.90 -47.01 14.92
C CYS A 1120 -3.56 -48.50 14.87
N MET A 1121 -2.28 -48.88 14.66
CA MET A 1121 -1.82 -50.28 14.73
C MET A 1121 -2.06 -50.90 16.12
N LEU A 1122 -1.81 -50.13 17.19
CA LEU A 1122 -2.03 -50.58 18.57
C LEU A 1122 -3.52 -50.66 18.91
N ILE A 1123 -4.36 -49.73 18.43
CA ILE A 1123 -5.81 -49.79 18.56
C ILE A 1123 -6.38 -51.00 17.81
N TYR A 1124 -5.94 -51.27 16.57
CA TYR A 1124 -6.34 -52.45 15.81
C TYR A 1124 -6.02 -53.73 16.59
N THR A 1125 -4.78 -53.86 17.06
CA THR A 1125 -4.31 -55.02 17.83
C THR A 1125 -5.10 -55.20 19.14
N ALA A 1126 -5.29 -54.12 19.90
CA ALA A 1126 -6.10 -54.13 21.12
C ALA A 1126 -7.58 -54.45 20.85
N ASN A 1127 -8.14 -54.06 19.70
CA ASN A 1127 -9.49 -54.42 19.30
C ASN A 1127 -9.63 -55.91 18.97
N VAL A 1128 -8.73 -56.48 18.17
CA VAL A 1128 -8.72 -57.91 17.85
C VAL A 1128 -8.62 -58.75 19.14
N ILE A 1129 -7.66 -58.43 20.00
CA ILE A 1129 -7.45 -59.13 21.29
C ILE A 1129 -8.64 -58.94 22.23
N ARG A 1130 -9.25 -57.75 22.28
CA ARG A 1130 -10.46 -57.52 23.09
C ARG A 1130 -11.64 -58.36 22.59
N LEU A 1131 -11.81 -58.50 21.28
CA LEU A 1131 -12.87 -59.31 20.68
C LEU A 1131 -12.63 -60.81 20.90
N THR A 1132 -11.41 -61.32 20.75
CA THR A 1132 -11.12 -62.75 21.01
C THR A 1132 -11.21 -63.09 22.50
N LEU A 1133 -10.76 -62.21 23.41
CA LEU A 1133 -10.96 -62.37 24.86
C LEU A 1133 -12.43 -62.24 25.29
N GLN A 1134 -13.27 -61.53 24.54
CA GLN A 1134 -14.72 -61.52 24.75
C GLN A 1134 -15.37 -62.81 24.22
N ALA A 1135 -14.98 -63.26 23.03
CA ALA A 1135 -15.45 -64.49 22.41
C ALA A 1135 -15.13 -65.74 23.26
N GLN A 1136 -13.92 -65.83 23.81
CA GLN A 1136 -13.55 -66.83 24.82
C GLN A 1136 -14.51 -66.83 26.02
N LYS A 1137 -14.87 -65.64 26.53
CA LYS A 1137 -15.76 -65.49 27.71
C LYS A 1137 -17.23 -65.77 27.41
N SER A 1138 -17.67 -65.64 26.16
CA SER A 1138 -19.02 -66.04 25.71
C SER A 1138 -19.11 -67.51 25.26
N GLY A 1139 -18.01 -68.28 25.28
CA GLY A 1139 -17.97 -69.68 24.85
C GLY A 1139 -18.10 -69.91 23.33
N THR A 1140 -18.30 -68.84 22.57
CA THR A 1140 -18.22 -68.81 21.11
C THR A 1140 -16.76 -68.74 20.71
N GLY A 1141 -16.13 -69.89 20.43
CA GLY A 1141 -14.70 -70.00 20.17
C GLY A 1141 -14.18 -69.00 19.14
N GLY A 1142 -13.55 -67.92 19.62
CA GLY A 1142 -12.86 -66.93 18.78
C GLY A 1142 -11.51 -67.46 18.33
N ASP A 1143 -10.97 -66.89 17.25
CA ASP A 1143 -9.69 -67.30 16.69
C ASP A 1143 -8.52 -66.82 17.57
N THR A 1144 -8.15 -67.65 18.54
CA THR A 1144 -7.07 -67.33 19.49
C THR A 1144 -5.70 -67.35 18.83
N GLN A 1145 -5.51 -68.22 17.83
CA GLN A 1145 -4.24 -68.34 17.12
C GLN A 1145 -3.94 -67.05 16.35
N ALA A 1146 -4.91 -66.53 15.60
CA ALA A 1146 -4.74 -65.26 14.88
C ALA A 1146 -4.43 -64.06 15.80
N ALA A 1147 -4.92 -64.07 17.05
CA ALA A 1147 -4.60 -63.03 18.03
C ALA A 1147 -3.22 -63.20 18.69
N GLU A 1148 -2.76 -64.43 18.89
CA GLU A 1148 -1.40 -64.74 19.36
C GLU A 1148 -0.36 -64.45 18.26
N ASP A 1149 -0.64 -64.82 17.01
CA ASP A 1149 0.21 -64.53 15.86
C ASP A 1149 0.32 -63.00 15.61
N LEU A 1150 -0.78 -62.25 15.73
CA LEU A 1150 -0.76 -60.79 15.65
C LEU A 1150 0.07 -60.14 16.78
N LEU A 1151 0.04 -60.71 17.99
CA LEU A 1151 0.90 -60.27 19.10
C LEU A 1151 2.38 -60.53 18.81
N LEU A 1152 2.71 -61.66 18.17
CA LEU A 1152 4.08 -61.98 17.76
C LEU A 1152 4.58 -61.06 16.64
N ILE A 1153 3.74 -60.79 15.62
CA ILE A 1153 4.04 -59.86 14.51
C ILE A 1153 4.33 -58.45 15.04
N ASN A 1154 3.52 -57.96 15.96
CA ASN A 1154 3.68 -56.62 16.54
C ASN A 1154 4.68 -56.55 17.71
N LYS A 1155 5.34 -57.66 18.08
CA LYS A 1155 6.31 -57.65 19.19
C LYS A 1155 7.45 -56.62 19.03
N PRO A 1156 8.06 -56.38 17.85
CA PRO A 1156 9.12 -55.36 17.69
C PRO A 1156 8.69 -53.93 18.07
N LEU A 1157 7.38 -53.63 18.15
CA LEU A 1157 6.90 -52.35 18.65
C LEU A 1157 7.25 -52.13 20.14
N THR A 1158 7.62 -53.16 20.91
CA THR A 1158 8.09 -53.00 22.30
C THR A 1158 9.45 -52.30 22.39
N ASP A 1159 10.25 -52.32 21.33
CA ASP A 1159 11.58 -51.71 21.32
C ASP A 1159 11.45 -50.17 21.35
N LEU A 1160 10.36 -49.64 20.80
CA LEU A 1160 9.99 -48.22 20.83
C LEU A 1160 9.59 -47.70 22.23
N ILE A 1161 9.44 -48.56 23.25
CA ILE A 1161 9.01 -48.14 24.59
C ILE A 1161 9.97 -47.11 25.21
N SER A 1162 11.29 -47.31 25.10
CA SER A 1162 12.28 -46.35 25.59
C SER A 1162 12.16 -45.00 24.88
N LEU A 1163 12.02 -45.04 23.55
CA LEU A 1163 11.93 -43.84 22.71
C LEU A 1163 10.66 -43.03 23.00
N LEU A 1164 9.52 -43.71 23.18
CA LEU A 1164 8.27 -43.08 23.57
C LEU A 1164 8.33 -42.43 24.96
N ILE A 1165 9.16 -42.93 25.88
CA ILE A 1165 9.42 -42.31 27.19
C ILE A 1165 10.26 -41.04 27.02
N GLN A 1166 11.32 -41.09 26.21
CA GLN A 1166 12.18 -39.95 25.88
C GLN A 1166 11.45 -38.83 25.11
N LEU A 1167 10.30 -39.12 24.48
CA LEU A 1167 9.45 -38.11 23.84
C LEU A 1167 8.43 -37.45 24.80
N LEU A 1168 8.23 -37.96 26.03
CA LEU A 1168 7.29 -37.37 26.99
C LEU A 1168 7.69 -35.97 27.52
N PRO A 1169 8.98 -35.60 27.66
CA PRO A 1169 9.40 -34.24 28.02
C PRO A 1169 9.07 -33.15 26.99
N SER A 1170 8.51 -33.50 25.82
CA SER A 1170 8.20 -32.55 24.75
C SER A 1170 7.35 -31.35 25.19
N ASP A 1171 7.78 -30.18 24.72
CA ASP A 1171 7.06 -28.89 24.80
C ASP A 1171 5.80 -28.89 23.91
N ASP A 1172 5.77 -29.74 22.89
CA ASP A 1172 4.64 -29.95 21.99
C ASP A 1172 3.57 -30.82 22.67
N THR A 1173 2.32 -30.35 22.66
CA THR A 1173 1.20 -31.05 23.31
C THR A 1173 0.71 -32.27 22.54
N GLU A 1174 0.79 -32.26 21.21
CA GLU A 1174 0.25 -33.34 20.37
C GLU A 1174 1.19 -34.55 20.40
N ILE A 1175 2.50 -34.30 20.28
CA ILE A 1175 3.54 -35.33 20.43
C ILE A 1175 3.42 -36.01 21.81
N TYR A 1176 3.30 -35.22 22.88
CA TYR A 1176 3.11 -35.74 24.23
C TYR A 1176 1.85 -36.60 24.37
N GLU A 1177 0.69 -36.14 23.87
CA GLU A 1177 -0.57 -36.87 24.03
C GLU A 1177 -0.60 -38.17 23.20
N THR A 1178 -0.18 -38.18 21.94
CA THR A 1178 -0.15 -39.42 21.15
C THR A 1178 0.93 -40.39 21.64
N ALA A 1179 2.13 -39.92 22.01
CA ALA A 1179 3.18 -40.77 22.58
C ALA A 1179 2.75 -41.43 23.91
N SER A 1180 2.13 -40.66 24.82
CA SER A 1180 1.63 -41.21 26.09
C SER A 1180 0.50 -42.23 25.90
N GLN A 1181 -0.32 -42.08 24.86
CA GLN A 1181 -1.36 -43.04 24.49
C GLN A 1181 -0.77 -44.32 23.86
N CYS A 1182 0.20 -44.20 22.96
CA CYS A 1182 0.89 -45.36 22.37
C CYS A 1182 1.63 -46.17 23.45
N LEU A 1183 2.38 -45.50 24.33
CA LEU A 1183 3.05 -46.10 25.47
C LEU A 1183 2.05 -46.81 26.40
N SER A 1184 0.90 -46.18 26.68
CA SER A 1184 -0.20 -46.79 27.45
C SER A 1184 -0.77 -48.06 26.81
N LEU A 1185 -0.90 -48.12 25.48
CA LEU A 1185 -1.39 -49.30 24.77
C LEU A 1185 -0.34 -50.42 24.74
N LEU A 1186 0.92 -50.12 24.39
CA LEU A 1186 2.04 -51.07 24.42
C LEU A 1186 2.18 -51.75 25.78
N VAL A 1187 2.19 -50.95 26.86
CA VAL A 1187 2.37 -51.44 28.24
C VAL A 1187 1.11 -52.15 28.78
N GLN A 1188 -0.06 -51.95 28.16
CA GLN A 1188 -1.24 -52.79 28.42
C GLN A 1188 -1.13 -54.16 27.73
N LEU A 1189 -0.76 -54.18 26.44
CA LEU A 1189 -0.67 -55.37 25.60
C LEU A 1189 0.49 -56.30 26.01
N TYR A 1190 1.71 -55.76 26.08
CA TYR A 1190 2.95 -56.52 26.29
C TYR A 1190 3.51 -56.41 27.72
N GLY A 1191 3.05 -55.45 28.53
CA GLY A 1191 3.63 -55.18 29.85
C GLY A 1191 5.01 -54.51 29.72
N GLY A 1192 5.94 -54.88 30.60
CA GLY A 1192 7.33 -54.43 30.60
C GLY A 1192 8.32 -55.49 30.11
N ASP A 1193 8.10 -56.03 28.90
CA ASP A 1193 8.98 -57.04 28.30
C ASP A 1193 10.33 -56.45 27.84
N ASN A 1194 10.32 -55.20 27.36
CA ASN A 1194 11.54 -54.41 27.10
C ASN A 1194 12.24 -54.04 28.41
N LEU A 1195 13.49 -54.49 28.58
CA LEU A 1195 14.29 -54.35 29.80
C LEU A 1195 14.72 -52.90 30.11
N ASP A 1196 14.84 -52.06 29.10
CA ASP A 1196 15.39 -50.70 29.24
C ASP A 1196 14.30 -49.66 29.55
N SER A 1197 13.04 -50.10 29.64
CA SER A 1197 11.86 -49.28 30.00
C SER A 1197 11.99 -48.51 31.32
N MET A 1198 12.92 -48.92 32.20
CA MET A 1198 13.24 -48.26 33.47
C MET A 1198 14.76 -48.09 33.63
N SER A 1199 15.45 -47.67 32.55
CA SER A 1199 16.81 -47.12 32.59
C SER A 1199 16.83 -45.77 33.35
N PRO A 1200 17.99 -45.28 33.83
CA PRO A 1200 18.09 -43.99 34.51
C PRO A 1200 17.54 -42.82 33.67
N GLU A 1201 17.89 -42.75 32.39
CA GLU A 1201 17.42 -41.71 31.45
C GLU A 1201 15.89 -41.71 31.27
N ASN A 1202 15.29 -42.90 31.20
CA ASN A 1202 13.83 -43.05 31.13
C ASN A 1202 13.16 -42.68 32.45
N MET A 1203 13.78 -42.99 33.59
CA MET A 1203 13.29 -42.59 34.92
C MET A 1203 13.36 -41.08 35.13
N ASP A 1204 14.43 -40.41 34.68
CA ASP A 1204 14.53 -38.95 34.70
C ASP A 1204 13.58 -38.26 33.72
N SER A 1205 13.31 -38.87 32.55
CA SER A 1205 12.26 -38.40 31.63
C SER A 1205 10.88 -38.44 32.29
N PHE A 1206 10.52 -39.53 32.98
CA PHE A 1206 9.30 -39.59 33.79
C PHE A 1206 9.30 -38.58 34.95
N ALA A 1207 10.46 -38.37 35.60
CA ALA A 1207 10.63 -37.41 36.70
C ALA A 1207 10.33 -35.98 36.23
N GLU A 1208 10.95 -35.54 35.13
CA GLU A 1208 10.77 -34.20 34.56
C GLU A 1208 9.30 -33.95 34.20
N VAL A 1209 8.64 -34.89 33.53
CA VAL A 1209 7.25 -34.76 33.08
C VAL A 1209 6.28 -34.70 34.27
N LEU A 1210 6.45 -35.53 35.29
CA LEU A 1210 5.66 -35.48 36.52
C LEU A 1210 5.98 -34.27 37.41
N LYS A 1211 7.08 -33.56 37.15
CA LYS A 1211 7.48 -32.31 37.80
C LYS A 1211 6.95 -31.08 37.05
N SER A 1212 6.81 -31.14 35.72
CA SER A 1212 6.41 -30.02 34.85
C SER A 1212 4.90 -29.96 34.55
N LYS A 1213 4.28 -31.08 34.15
CA LYS A 1213 2.86 -31.13 33.77
C LYS A 1213 1.97 -31.07 35.02
N ARG A 1214 0.93 -30.22 34.99
CA ARG A 1214 0.00 -29.98 36.13
C ARG A 1214 -1.39 -30.62 35.99
N ASP A 1215 -1.71 -31.28 34.87
CA ASP A 1215 -3.00 -31.96 34.73
C ASP A 1215 -3.02 -33.30 35.46
N LEU A 1216 -3.99 -33.45 36.36
CA LEU A 1216 -4.23 -34.66 37.14
C LEU A 1216 -4.67 -35.86 36.28
N LYS A 1217 -5.26 -35.66 35.09
CA LYS A 1217 -5.57 -36.78 34.18
C LYS A 1217 -4.30 -37.33 33.53
N GLN A 1218 -3.48 -36.46 32.98
CA GLN A 1218 -2.17 -36.80 32.40
C GLN A 1218 -1.25 -37.47 33.45
N GLN A 1219 -1.09 -36.89 34.63
CA GLN A 1219 -0.32 -37.52 35.73
C GLN A 1219 -0.87 -38.91 36.10
N LYS A 1220 -2.20 -39.08 36.17
CA LYS A 1220 -2.85 -40.36 36.47
C LYS A 1220 -2.66 -41.41 35.36
N LEU A 1221 -2.46 -41.00 34.10
CA LEU A 1221 -2.09 -41.90 33.01
C LEU A 1221 -0.64 -42.38 33.18
N LEU A 1222 0.30 -41.46 33.38
CA LEU A 1222 1.72 -41.77 33.57
C LEU A 1222 1.95 -42.71 34.76
N LEU A 1223 1.32 -42.43 35.92
CA LEU A 1223 1.41 -43.31 37.08
C LEU A 1223 0.84 -44.72 36.83
N ARG A 1224 -0.18 -44.87 35.96
CA ARG A 1224 -0.67 -46.20 35.55
C ARG A 1224 0.34 -46.94 34.66
N ILE A 1225 1.01 -46.24 33.76
CA ILE A 1225 2.09 -46.80 32.92
C ILE A 1225 3.23 -47.28 33.81
N ILE A 1226 3.77 -46.42 34.68
CA ILE A 1226 4.85 -46.75 35.61
C ILE A 1226 4.46 -47.92 36.51
N LYS A 1227 3.27 -47.91 37.11
CA LYS A 1227 2.76 -49.03 37.92
C LYS A 1227 2.73 -50.34 37.13
N ARG A 1228 2.30 -50.32 35.86
CA ARG A 1228 2.22 -51.51 35.00
C ARG A 1228 3.61 -52.01 34.56
N LEU A 1229 4.56 -51.13 34.26
CA LEU A 1229 5.97 -51.49 33.98
C LEU A 1229 6.62 -52.17 35.20
N VAL A 1230 6.46 -51.59 36.39
CA VAL A 1230 7.06 -52.06 37.66
C VAL A 1230 6.39 -53.34 38.18
N THR A 1231 5.08 -53.53 37.98
CA THR A 1231 4.35 -54.73 38.43
C THR A 1231 4.44 -55.92 37.47
N SER A 1232 4.79 -55.72 36.20
CA SER A 1232 4.90 -56.80 35.21
C SER A 1232 6.30 -57.42 35.13
N ASN A 1233 7.36 -56.67 35.43
CA ASN A 1233 8.74 -57.16 35.37
C ASN A 1233 9.51 -56.82 36.65
N LYS A 1234 9.97 -57.84 37.38
CA LYS A 1234 10.69 -57.69 38.66
C LYS A 1234 12.03 -56.93 38.51
N LYS A 1235 12.68 -56.97 37.34
CA LYS A 1235 13.89 -56.18 37.10
C LYS A 1235 13.61 -54.67 37.12
N HIS A 1236 12.42 -54.25 36.68
CA HIS A 1236 12.02 -52.84 36.70
C HIS A 1236 11.76 -52.33 38.12
N SER A 1237 11.23 -53.17 39.02
CA SER A 1237 11.10 -52.80 40.43
C SER A 1237 12.44 -52.78 41.18
N GLU A 1238 13.44 -53.53 40.70
CA GLU A 1238 14.81 -53.50 41.22
C GLU A 1238 15.61 -52.30 40.68
N SER A 1239 15.50 -51.97 39.38
CA SER A 1239 16.11 -50.76 38.79
C SER A 1239 15.60 -49.48 39.47
N LEU A 1240 14.27 -49.31 39.56
CA LEU A 1240 13.65 -48.15 40.21
C LEU A 1240 14.07 -48.02 41.69
N LYS A 1241 14.42 -49.13 42.36
CA LYS A 1241 14.89 -49.12 43.75
C LYS A 1241 16.31 -48.59 43.92
N ASN A 1242 17.18 -48.94 42.97
CA ASN A 1242 18.62 -48.75 43.07
C ASN A 1242 19.07 -47.43 42.44
N ASP A 1243 18.53 -47.13 41.25
CA ASP A 1243 19.05 -46.09 40.34
C ASP A 1243 18.01 -44.98 40.07
N GLY A 1244 16.83 -45.06 40.70
CA GLY A 1244 15.65 -44.24 40.42
C GLY A 1244 15.29 -43.16 41.45
N ASP A 1245 16.25 -42.63 42.23
CA ASP A 1245 15.97 -41.69 43.34
C ASP A 1245 15.26 -40.39 42.89
N SER A 1246 15.56 -39.88 41.69
CA SER A 1246 14.86 -38.75 41.06
C SER A 1246 13.36 -39.05 40.85
N LEU A 1247 13.10 -40.23 40.26
CA LEU A 1247 11.83 -40.96 40.25
C LEU A 1247 11.10 -40.93 41.59
N ILE A 1248 11.73 -41.55 42.58
CA ILE A 1248 11.13 -41.82 43.89
C ILE A 1248 10.80 -40.52 44.64
N HIS A 1249 11.70 -39.53 44.68
CA HIS A 1249 11.46 -38.27 45.39
C HIS A 1249 10.21 -37.52 44.86
N ILE A 1250 9.91 -37.62 43.56
CA ILE A 1250 8.71 -37.02 42.97
C ILE A 1250 7.46 -37.85 43.28
N LEU A 1251 7.55 -39.18 43.31
CA LEU A 1251 6.46 -40.05 43.76
C LEU A 1251 6.12 -39.83 45.24
N GLU A 1252 7.13 -39.70 46.11
CA GLU A 1252 6.97 -39.37 47.53
C GLU A 1252 6.27 -38.02 47.71
N ARG A 1253 6.68 -36.99 46.95
CA ARG A 1253 6.03 -35.68 46.94
C ARG A 1253 4.56 -35.76 46.49
N LEU A 1254 4.27 -36.49 45.41
CA LEU A 1254 2.91 -36.67 44.89
C LEU A 1254 2.00 -37.48 45.83
N ALA A 1255 2.57 -38.42 46.59
CA ALA A 1255 1.85 -39.17 47.63
C ALA A 1255 1.47 -38.30 48.84
N GLN A 1256 2.23 -37.23 49.12
CA GLN A 1256 1.98 -36.30 50.23
C GLN A 1256 0.96 -35.20 49.87
N THR A 1257 0.83 -34.82 48.59
CA THR A 1257 -0.09 -33.78 48.14
C THR A 1257 -1.51 -34.31 47.88
N ALA A 1258 -2.33 -34.38 48.93
CA ALA A 1258 -3.75 -34.76 48.82
C ALA A 1258 -4.69 -33.67 49.38
N SER A 1259 -5.34 -32.92 48.50
CA SER A 1259 -6.31 -31.85 48.86
C SER A 1259 -7.70 -32.03 48.23
N SER A 1260 -7.77 -32.64 47.04
CA SER A 1260 -8.99 -32.87 46.27
C SER A 1260 -9.26 -34.36 46.02
N HIS A 1261 -10.49 -34.72 45.67
CA HIS A 1261 -10.86 -36.11 45.36
C HIS A 1261 -10.18 -36.65 44.08
N ALA A 1262 -9.65 -35.76 43.22
CA ALA A 1262 -8.80 -36.15 42.10
C ALA A 1262 -7.36 -36.42 42.54
N ASP A 1263 -6.80 -35.59 43.42
CA ASP A 1263 -5.47 -35.75 44.02
C ASP A 1263 -5.36 -37.10 44.74
N ILE A 1264 -6.41 -37.51 45.48
CA ILE A 1264 -6.46 -38.81 46.17
C ILE A 1264 -6.20 -39.98 45.21
N ALA A 1265 -6.63 -39.89 43.94
CA ALA A 1265 -6.38 -40.95 42.96
C ALA A 1265 -4.94 -40.92 42.41
N VAL A 1266 -4.27 -39.77 42.39
CA VAL A 1266 -2.85 -39.60 42.01
C VAL A 1266 -1.96 -40.06 43.15
N ALA A 1267 -2.19 -39.56 44.36
CA ALA A 1267 -1.47 -39.93 45.59
C ALA A 1267 -1.59 -41.44 45.90
N SER A 1268 -2.77 -42.03 45.72
CA SER A 1268 -2.98 -43.48 45.89
C SER A 1268 -2.16 -44.30 44.89
N LEU A 1269 -2.13 -43.91 43.61
CA LEU A 1269 -1.30 -44.59 42.61
C LEU A 1269 0.20 -44.44 42.90
N ALA A 1270 0.66 -43.26 43.32
CA ALA A 1270 2.04 -43.03 43.73
C ALA A 1270 2.43 -43.90 44.94
N PHE A 1271 1.57 -43.98 45.96
CA PHE A 1271 1.77 -44.83 47.13
C PHE A 1271 1.78 -46.33 46.78
N GLU A 1272 0.93 -46.78 45.84
CA GLU A 1272 0.96 -48.16 45.35
C GLU A 1272 2.29 -48.50 44.64
N ILE A 1273 2.87 -47.56 43.88
CA ILE A 1273 4.16 -47.74 43.20
C ILE A 1273 5.30 -47.84 44.23
N LEU A 1274 5.40 -46.88 45.16
CA LEU A 1274 6.39 -46.87 46.23
C LEU A 1274 6.37 -48.19 47.02
N ARG A 1275 5.16 -48.66 47.38
CA ARG A 1275 4.94 -49.94 48.05
C ARG A 1275 5.42 -51.15 47.24
N THR A 1276 5.36 -51.13 45.91
CA THR A 1276 5.91 -52.21 45.06
C THR A 1276 7.44 -52.23 44.97
N VAL A 1277 8.09 -51.09 45.22
CA VAL A 1277 9.55 -50.94 45.31
C VAL A 1277 10.04 -51.20 46.75
N GLY A 1278 9.15 -51.04 47.74
CA GLY A 1278 9.42 -51.25 49.15
C GLY A 1278 10.05 -50.03 49.82
N ARG A 1279 9.55 -48.83 49.49
CA ARG A 1279 9.61 -47.61 50.31
C ARG A 1279 8.18 -47.27 50.76
#